data_AF-A0AAW3RYX1-F1
#
_entry.id   AF-A0AAW3RYX1-F1
#
_cell.length_a   1.000
_cell.length_b   1.000
_cell.length_c   1.000
_cell.angle_alpha   90.00
_cell.angle_beta   90.00
_cell.angle_gamma   90.00
#
_symmetry.space_group_name_H-M   'P 1'
#
loop_
_entity.id
_entity.type
_entity.pdbx_description
1 polymer ?
#
loop_
_entity_poly.entity_id
_entity_poly.type
_entity_poly.pdbx_seq_one_letter_code
_entity_poly.pdbx_strand_id
1 'polypeptide(L)'
;MKKNKELVEAFHQGLSCFFEKNIPHPCSLDLHFINDYYFEEYFSHVAQALYSLKFHDNGNRVYSNLNIYCLEKNRIPYLQSFVERFNSHFSINSNDSFISIFDIATDISYLSDLIRDNGNAANIILDSEKLTGEWSVVSDDLDGFKNVFTQLVKNISWFDDYINGKEIYLSCHSSINPDLEMEKFEVFFEPLSKLAILNVYNHGEKDKNINNTLFQAKDYLRENNIVKAKEVIEECSWIDDKAFIFLQVFDEFNSLNNMLYTPHLVDLITKIDLDIDFSVGAAIKIARICTNADCYPVARKILNKISDELITQEQIEEAIIISDESSFSEMKEKLLEILMVNYPDSLLIIRMRIQKALKEERYSDAAELFSKYYNSSNYDKSGFLLRFDNWVKNGGKDVLSFLSNENHSEMEGDNFINNILVKWLIKRKCYSDSISLMKNMMKIVHGNTFVNNSRLIFDAWFLNENGMKDKSVEDGLIDLLELVISTLSDKDVNPSVRENFINSFGWESSGISGRALLVLVARRKFLSEPIIITTKDGEGNIKMTPDEFELILEKCLVWISTASNVNLGRDVIPQDVFLQEKEGYLSFLNQLQTVSIAFANSFNNDQDLVMVNSFIFIANSAAQHAGGCTIDLDIIKNVGSVLCQLGQVQIARDLAEQALQLAGEDKHRQLHSWLAAAEIYQRQGNNHSAIIYMNAALVFRGLTISEYFIYSNIIIRIFREIGMLELAYQSISVSRSIFKMYDMELYEKNKTVYDFLFLTINYIDFKKNHASDNVFFSSLIHQMGEIAKREIVAKGNIAPILTLSLQILDYASNKNICVDSEIKILIEELSEEKELFLTPEKLLAKFKGFYEKSDVNSLFELYKLNVASRYASDRAYDDHNLHFYASVFLRKNVSSNVQDNIFAIEMLADHSISINNSLRNTVPTLRYTTIDEPMVLAQEYATRNNVNVFLLGLNDAKKAILVCCQPGSRVEVITTGWSFNYQNFVTWKELYPYEYGFYDARENPNLFYDTINFIEFEFKINTTSVFIFDIMLQSIVTNLIINDSGFLGAKVPVYSSPSIAWLQNIEHSSNLTNGKLVSWISTADSEGYTLKTMADTFTQENGVFEKWGVMHSGGNYLPEGFERSELVIVAAHGGVTESLRQFRSISDEGNLRVNYSSFAKKLSQCGVVILFVCNSGRFDHHPDAVTTVGLTKQLIDEGCEAVVSSPWPLDAIMTLKWLPFFMDKWMNGDTLSESVFYANSEIAKAYSYDSSNCLALTIFGNGNRRYQNS
;
A
#
# COMPACT_ATOMS: atom_id res chain seq x y z
N MET A 1 -9.44 -0.68 -51.89
CA MET A 1 -9.27 -1.21 -50.52
C MET A 1 -7.81 -1.49 -50.17
N LYS A 2 -7.08 -2.42 -50.82
CA LYS A 2 -5.65 -2.69 -50.49
C LYS A 2 -4.73 -1.48 -50.69
N LYS A 3 -4.90 -0.74 -51.81
CA LYS A 3 -4.25 0.56 -52.06
C LYS A 3 -4.65 1.69 -51.09
N ASN A 4 -5.84 1.64 -50.49
CA ASN A 4 -6.25 2.65 -49.49
C ASN A 4 -5.58 2.37 -48.14
N LYS A 5 -5.34 1.10 -47.80
CA LYS A 5 -4.69 0.74 -46.54
C LYS A 5 -3.20 1.10 -46.53
N GLU A 6 -2.49 0.81 -47.62
CA GLU A 6 -1.09 1.24 -47.82
C GLU A 6 -0.97 2.77 -47.87
N LEU A 7 -1.95 3.48 -48.44
CA LEU A 7 -1.98 4.95 -48.41
C LEU A 7 -2.22 5.49 -47.00
N VAL A 8 -3.13 4.89 -46.23
CA VAL A 8 -3.45 5.32 -44.85
C VAL A 8 -2.28 5.06 -43.89
N GLU A 9 -1.56 3.95 -44.07
CA GLU A 9 -0.35 3.66 -43.28
C GLU A 9 0.81 4.60 -43.64
N ALA A 10 1.01 4.94 -44.93
CA ALA A 10 1.96 5.97 -45.34
C ALA A 10 1.53 7.39 -44.88
N PHE A 11 0.23 7.66 -44.82
CA PHE A 11 -0.36 8.90 -44.33
C PHE A 11 -0.17 9.07 -42.81
N HIS A 12 -0.31 8.00 -42.02
CA HIS A 12 -0.03 8.02 -40.59
C HIS A 12 1.46 8.16 -40.25
N GLN A 13 2.36 7.54 -41.04
CA GLN A 13 3.81 7.65 -40.84
C GLN A 13 4.37 9.03 -41.20
N GLY A 14 3.76 9.76 -42.15
CA GLY A 14 4.21 11.10 -42.55
C GLY A 14 3.72 12.23 -41.63
N LEU A 15 2.54 12.09 -41.01
CA LEU A 15 1.92 13.14 -40.20
C LEU A 15 2.20 13.04 -38.70
N SER A 16 2.60 11.87 -38.18
CA SER A 16 2.98 11.71 -36.76
C SER A 16 4.18 12.58 -36.35
N CYS A 17 4.92 13.11 -37.32
CA CYS A 17 6.07 13.99 -37.10
C CYS A 17 5.68 15.47 -36.85
N PHE A 18 4.43 15.87 -37.08
CA PHE A 18 4.02 17.28 -37.05
C PHE A 18 2.87 17.62 -36.09
N PHE A 19 2.07 16.65 -35.64
CA PHE A 19 0.95 16.90 -34.72
C PHE A 19 0.90 15.84 -33.61
N GLU A 20 1.38 16.18 -32.42
CA GLU A 20 1.15 15.38 -31.22
C GLU A 20 -0.23 15.75 -30.62
N LYS A 21 -1.19 14.83 -30.79
CA LYS A 21 -2.56 14.76 -30.22
C LYS A 21 -3.70 15.50 -30.95
N ASN A 22 -4.80 14.74 -31.08
CA ASN A 22 -6.19 15.10 -31.42
C ASN A 22 -6.43 15.83 -32.76
N ILE A 23 -6.80 15.06 -33.79
CA ILE A 23 -7.54 15.61 -34.94
C ILE A 23 -8.97 15.96 -34.44
N PRO A 24 -9.55 17.13 -34.78
CA PRO A 24 -10.89 17.51 -34.35
C PRO A 24 -11.98 16.55 -34.87
N HIS A 25 -13.09 16.46 -34.14
CA HIS A 25 -14.28 15.68 -34.53
C HIS A 25 -14.89 16.23 -35.85
N PRO A 26 -15.49 15.41 -36.75
CA PRO A 26 -15.79 15.79 -38.14
C PRO A 26 -16.94 16.80 -38.37
N CYS A 27 -17.53 17.36 -37.30
CA CYS A 27 -18.77 18.14 -37.41
C CYS A 27 -18.56 19.63 -37.69
N SER A 28 -17.33 20.14 -37.67
CA SER A 28 -17.08 21.58 -37.81
C SER A 28 -15.72 21.83 -38.45
N LEU A 29 -15.63 21.79 -39.79
CA LEU A 29 -14.36 21.98 -40.48
C LEU A 29 -14.56 22.66 -41.84
N ASP A 30 -14.80 23.98 -41.81
CA ASP A 30 -14.41 24.85 -42.92
C ASP A 30 -12.97 25.29 -42.68
N LEU A 31 -12.08 25.02 -43.63
CA LEU A 31 -10.65 25.35 -43.54
C LEU A 31 -10.31 26.46 -44.52
N HIS A 32 -9.74 27.53 -43.97
CA HIS A 32 -9.31 28.71 -44.71
C HIS A 32 -7.79 28.78 -44.57
N PHE A 33 -7.04 28.80 -45.67
CA PHE A 33 -5.58 28.89 -45.58
C PHE A 33 -5.12 30.21 -46.16
N ILE A 34 -4.45 31.00 -45.33
CA ILE A 34 -3.80 32.23 -45.75
C ILE A 34 -2.28 31.99 -45.80
N ASN A 35 -1.80 31.75 -47.02
CA ASN A 35 -0.45 32.05 -47.51
C ASN A 35 0.78 31.49 -46.75
N ASP A 36 0.78 30.20 -46.41
CA ASP A 36 2.00 29.49 -45.99
C ASP A 36 2.94 29.25 -47.20
N TYR A 37 4.22 29.56 -47.04
CA TYR A 37 5.25 29.42 -48.09
C TYR A 37 5.50 27.97 -48.49
N TYR A 38 5.20 27.01 -47.60
CA TYR A 38 5.33 25.58 -47.85
C TYR A 38 4.02 24.92 -48.30
N PHE A 39 2.96 25.71 -48.57
CA PHE A 39 1.62 25.20 -48.89
C PHE A 39 1.62 24.16 -50.03
N GLU A 40 2.43 24.34 -51.07
CA GLU A 40 2.50 23.37 -52.18
C GLU A 40 3.02 21.99 -51.75
N GLU A 41 3.83 21.89 -50.69
CA GLU A 41 4.46 20.64 -50.25
C GLU A 41 3.49 19.74 -49.47
N TYR A 42 2.47 20.30 -48.84
CA TYR A 42 1.46 19.53 -48.09
C TYR A 42 0.02 19.73 -48.58
N PHE A 43 -0.24 20.61 -49.55
CA PHE A 43 -1.58 20.81 -50.11
C PHE A 43 -2.17 19.54 -50.73
N SER A 44 -1.35 18.70 -51.37
CA SER A 44 -1.80 17.39 -51.88
C SER A 44 -2.25 16.46 -50.75
N HIS A 45 -1.63 16.54 -49.56
CA HIS A 45 -1.95 15.71 -48.42
C HIS A 45 -3.17 16.24 -47.64
N VAL A 46 -3.27 17.57 -47.49
CA VAL A 46 -4.42 18.25 -46.89
C VAL A 46 -5.66 18.09 -47.76
N ALA A 47 -5.56 18.26 -49.08
CA ALA A 47 -6.68 18.05 -50.01
C ALA A 47 -7.18 16.60 -49.99
N GLN A 48 -6.29 15.62 -49.85
CA GLN A 48 -6.64 14.19 -49.76
C GLN A 48 -7.36 13.85 -48.45
N ALA A 49 -6.92 14.45 -47.33
CA ALA A 49 -7.54 14.32 -46.02
C ALA A 49 -8.95 14.95 -45.97
N LEU A 50 -9.09 16.18 -46.51
CA LEU A 50 -10.35 16.91 -46.56
C LEU A 50 -11.39 16.21 -47.43
N TYR A 51 -10.96 15.57 -48.52
CA TYR A 51 -11.86 14.81 -49.38
C TYR A 51 -12.28 13.46 -48.80
N SER A 52 -11.43 12.79 -48.01
CA SER A 52 -11.84 11.59 -47.26
C SER A 52 -12.93 11.89 -46.22
N LEU A 53 -12.93 13.09 -45.64
CA LEU A 53 -13.96 13.56 -44.71
C LEU A 53 -15.31 13.83 -45.40
N LYS A 54 -15.32 14.25 -46.68
CA LYS A 54 -16.55 14.53 -47.47
C LYS A 54 -17.42 13.30 -47.75
N PHE A 55 -16.86 12.09 -47.62
CA PHE A 55 -17.51 10.81 -48.00
C PHE A 55 -17.59 9.77 -46.88
N HIS A 56 -17.20 10.11 -45.65
CA HIS A 56 -16.94 9.11 -44.61
C HIS A 56 -18.18 8.55 -43.91
N ASP A 57 -19.38 9.07 -44.17
CA ASP A 57 -20.62 8.57 -43.56
C ASP A 57 -21.54 7.90 -44.59
N ASN A 58 -21.48 6.56 -44.64
CA ASN A 58 -22.38 5.68 -45.38
C ASN A 58 -22.64 6.00 -46.87
N GLY A 59 -21.69 6.66 -47.56
CA GLY A 59 -21.78 6.96 -48.98
C GLY A 59 -22.66 8.16 -49.35
N ASN A 60 -23.18 8.91 -48.37
CA ASN A 60 -23.83 10.20 -48.62
C ASN A 60 -22.80 11.35 -48.51
N ARG A 61 -22.92 12.35 -49.38
CA ARG A 61 -22.10 13.57 -49.34
C ARG A 61 -22.49 14.36 -48.08
N VAL A 62 -21.56 14.51 -47.14
CA VAL A 62 -21.80 15.29 -45.91
C VAL A 62 -21.84 16.80 -46.21
N TYR A 63 -21.16 17.25 -47.27
CA TYR A 63 -21.08 18.67 -47.67
C TYR A 63 -21.21 18.85 -49.20
N SER A 64 -21.88 19.91 -49.64
CA SER A 64 -22.21 20.14 -51.06
C SER A 64 -21.10 20.86 -51.84
N ASN A 65 -20.42 21.86 -51.27
CA ASN A 65 -19.33 22.63 -51.90
C ASN A 65 -18.20 22.93 -50.90
N LEU A 66 -16.96 23.06 -51.37
CA LEU A 66 -15.80 23.53 -50.62
C LEU A 66 -15.28 24.84 -51.25
N ASN A 67 -15.26 25.93 -50.51
CA ASN A 67 -14.76 27.23 -51.00
C ASN A 67 -13.48 27.61 -50.28
N ILE A 68 -12.39 27.85 -51.03
CA ILE A 68 -11.06 28.11 -50.47
C ILE A 68 -10.63 29.53 -50.85
N TYR A 69 -10.28 30.35 -49.86
CA TYR A 69 -9.95 31.77 -50.09
C TYR A 69 -8.45 31.98 -50.14
N CYS A 70 -7.97 32.72 -51.14
CA CYS A 70 -6.54 32.92 -51.40
C CYS A 70 -6.19 34.42 -51.44
N LEU A 71 -5.07 34.80 -50.83
CA LEU A 71 -4.57 36.18 -50.91
C LEU A 71 -4.05 36.52 -52.31
N GLU A 72 -3.40 35.61 -53.02
CA GLU A 72 -2.79 35.91 -54.33
C GLU A 72 -3.69 35.49 -55.49
N LYS A 73 -4.35 36.45 -56.13
CA LYS A 73 -5.25 36.23 -57.30
C LYS A 73 -4.56 35.47 -58.45
N ASN A 74 -3.25 35.59 -58.54
CA ASN A 74 -2.34 34.96 -59.48
C ASN A 74 -2.06 33.46 -59.20
N ARG A 75 -2.32 32.95 -57.99
CA ARG A 75 -2.18 31.51 -57.66
C ARG A 75 -3.47 30.70 -57.83
N ILE A 76 -4.62 31.39 -57.83
CA ILE A 76 -5.96 30.81 -58.03
C ILE A 76 -6.02 29.88 -59.26
N PRO A 77 -5.52 30.24 -60.46
CA PRO A 77 -5.59 29.36 -61.62
C PRO A 77 -4.84 28.03 -61.47
N TYR A 78 -3.73 28.03 -60.72
CA TYR A 78 -2.91 26.84 -60.49
C TYR A 78 -3.61 25.85 -59.55
N LEU A 79 -4.22 26.38 -58.48
CA LEU A 79 -4.99 25.61 -57.51
C LEU A 79 -6.30 25.08 -58.12
N GLN A 80 -6.99 25.90 -58.91
CA GLN A 80 -8.18 25.50 -59.67
C GLN A 80 -7.86 24.33 -60.62
N SER A 81 -6.75 24.43 -61.35
CA SER A 81 -6.28 23.37 -62.27
C SER A 81 -5.95 22.06 -61.57
N PHE A 82 -5.44 22.10 -60.34
CA PHE A 82 -5.16 20.91 -59.53
C PHE A 82 -6.45 20.22 -59.09
N VAL A 83 -7.42 20.98 -58.56
CA VAL A 83 -8.73 20.46 -58.14
C VAL A 83 -9.51 19.89 -59.32
N GLU A 84 -9.49 20.54 -60.48
CA GLU A 84 -10.12 20.03 -61.70
C GLU A 84 -9.51 18.69 -62.17
N ARG A 85 -8.17 18.58 -62.16
CA ARG A 85 -7.47 17.31 -62.48
C ARG A 85 -7.77 16.21 -61.47
N PHE A 86 -7.81 16.55 -60.19
CA PHE A 86 -8.10 15.63 -59.10
C PHE A 86 -9.56 15.14 -59.15
N ASN A 87 -10.53 16.05 -59.30
CA ASN A 87 -11.95 15.75 -59.49
C ASN A 87 -12.19 14.88 -60.73
N SER A 88 -11.50 15.17 -61.83
CA SER A 88 -11.55 14.34 -63.04
C SER A 88 -10.96 12.94 -62.82
N HIS A 89 -9.87 12.80 -62.05
CA HIS A 89 -9.23 11.51 -61.77
C HIS A 89 -10.14 10.59 -60.94
N PHE A 90 -10.96 11.15 -60.06
CA PHE A 90 -11.86 10.42 -59.17
C PHE A 90 -13.34 10.47 -59.60
N SER A 91 -13.67 11.04 -60.77
CA SER A 91 -15.04 11.19 -61.29
C SER A 91 -16.01 11.92 -60.34
N ILE A 92 -15.53 12.95 -59.67
CA ILE A 92 -16.28 13.73 -58.68
C ILE A 92 -16.86 14.99 -59.34
N ASN A 93 -18.19 15.17 -59.30
CA ASN A 93 -18.86 16.43 -59.65
C ASN A 93 -18.98 17.32 -58.39
N SER A 94 -18.09 18.30 -58.21
CA SER A 94 -18.18 19.36 -57.20
C SER A 94 -17.96 20.75 -57.81
N ASN A 95 -18.64 21.78 -57.29
CA ASN A 95 -18.48 23.19 -57.68
C ASN A 95 -17.55 23.92 -56.69
N ASP A 96 -16.42 23.31 -56.35
CA ASP A 96 -15.48 23.90 -55.40
C ASP A 96 -14.74 25.08 -56.05
N SER A 97 -14.70 26.23 -55.38
CA SER A 97 -14.19 27.48 -55.97
C SER A 97 -13.08 28.11 -55.13
N PHE A 98 -12.07 28.70 -55.79
CA PHE A 98 -11.04 29.50 -55.13
C PHE A 98 -11.32 31.00 -55.30
N ILE A 99 -11.43 31.74 -54.19
CA ILE A 99 -11.87 33.15 -54.20
C ILE A 99 -10.73 34.05 -53.69
N SER A 100 -10.47 35.18 -54.35
CA SER A 100 -9.46 36.13 -53.88
C SER A 100 -10.00 36.98 -52.73
N ILE A 101 -9.24 37.09 -51.64
CA ILE A 101 -9.59 37.98 -50.52
C ILE A 101 -9.59 39.46 -50.91
N PHE A 102 -8.84 39.87 -51.93
CA PHE A 102 -8.85 41.25 -52.42
C PHE A 102 -10.14 41.61 -53.17
N ASP A 103 -10.88 40.63 -53.68
CA ASP A 103 -12.19 40.84 -54.31
C ASP A 103 -13.29 41.01 -53.24
N ILE A 104 -13.07 40.50 -52.02
CA ILE A 104 -13.97 40.65 -50.87
C ILE A 104 -13.92 42.07 -50.27
N ALA A 105 -12.78 42.75 -50.39
CA ALA A 105 -12.56 44.07 -49.78
C ALA A 105 -13.39 45.21 -50.40
N THR A 106 -14.13 44.97 -51.49
CA THR A 106 -14.88 46.03 -52.21
C THR A 106 -16.40 45.93 -52.12
N ASP A 107 -16.99 44.80 -51.70
CA ASP A 107 -18.45 44.69 -51.53
C ASP A 107 -18.84 43.59 -50.50
N ILE A 108 -19.24 44.02 -49.30
CA ILE A 108 -19.64 43.13 -48.19
C ILE A 108 -20.95 42.38 -48.48
N SER A 109 -21.76 42.84 -49.43
CA SER A 109 -22.99 42.14 -49.88
C SER A 109 -22.65 40.73 -50.38
N TYR A 110 -21.50 40.60 -51.05
CA TYR A 110 -21.04 39.33 -51.59
C TYR A 110 -20.71 38.33 -50.49
N LEU A 111 -20.03 38.77 -49.41
CA LEU A 111 -19.74 37.93 -48.25
C LEU A 111 -21.02 37.55 -47.50
N SER A 112 -21.98 38.48 -47.40
CA SER A 112 -23.30 38.25 -46.81
C SER A 112 -24.10 37.19 -47.56
N ASP A 113 -24.15 37.27 -48.89
CA ASP A 113 -24.81 36.28 -49.74
C ASP A 113 -24.09 34.92 -49.67
N LEU A 114 -22.75 34.91 -49.62
CA LEU A 114 -21.97 33.68 -49.54
C LEU A 114 -22.11 32.94 -48.20
N ILE A 115 -22.24 33.66 -47.10
CA ILE A 115 -22.48 33.09 -45.75
C ILE A 115 -23.96 32.70 -45.60
N ARG A 116 -24.89 33.47 -46.18
CA ARG A 116 -26.33 33.14 -46.18
C ARG A 116 -26.61 31.82 -46.90
N ASP A 117 -25.89 31.54 -47.98
CA ASP A 117 -26.14 30.38 -48.83
C ASP A 117 -25.41 29.09 -48.37
N ASN A 118 -24.50 29.14 -47.37
CA ASN A 118 -23.64 28.00 -46.97
C ASN A 118 -23.82 27.44 -45.52
N GLY A 119 -24.76 27.94 -44.72
CA GLY A 119 -25.12 27.31 -43.43
C GLY A 119 -24.28 27.74 -42.21
N ASN A 120 -24.67 27.25 -41.02
CA ASN A 120 -24.44 27.81 -39.68
C ASN A 120 -23.00 27.87 -39.14
N ALA A 121 -21.95 27.75 -39.96
CA ALA A 121 -20.58 27.93 -39.51
C ALA A 121 -19.74 28.57 -40.62
N ALA A 122 -18.85 29.48 -40.27
CA ALA A 122 -17.80 29.98 -41.14
C ALA A 122 -16.53 30.08 -40.30
N ASN A 123 -15.41 29.54 -40.78
CA ASN A 123 -14.10 29.74 -40.18
C ASN A 123 -13.39 30.87 -40.93
N ILE A 124 -12.68 31.76 -40.26
CA ILE A 124 -11.83 32.74 -40.95
C ILE A 124 -10.45 32.64 -40.33
N ILE A 125 -9.46 32.27 -41.15
CA ILE A 125 -8.07 32.22 -40.73
C ILE A 125 -7.36 33.45 -41.26
N LEU A 126 -6.70 34.19 -40.37
CA LEU A 126 -5.91 35.38 -40.69
C LEU A 126 -4.45 35.11 -40.36
N ASP A 127 -3.56 35.35 -41.33
CA ASP A 127 -2.11 35.36 -41.13
C ASP A 127 -1.66 36.82 -40.93
N SER A 128 -1.26 37.16 -39.71
CA SER A 128 -0.86 38.53 -39.37
C SER A 128 0.57 38.88 -39.80
N GLU A 129 1.43 37.90 -40.08
CA GLU A 129 2.86 38.13 -40.34
C GLU A 129 3.11 38.86 -41.67
N LYS A 130 2.24 38.65 -42.67
CA LYS A 130 2.24 39.42 -43.93
C LYS A 130 1.38 40.68 -43.90
N LEU A 131 0.50 40.85 -42.90
CA LEU A 131 -0.21 42.11 -42.67
C LEU A 131 0.71 43.17 -42.04
N THR A 132 1.76 42.74 -41.34
CA THR A 132 2.79 43.60 -40.74
C THR A 132 4.16 43.44 -41.39
N GLY A 133 4.22 42.94 -42.63
CA GLY A 133 5.41 42.35 -43.26
C GLY A 133 6.70 43.15 -43.08
N GLU A 134 7.86 42.48 -43.23
CA GLU A 134 9.21 43.06 -43.22
C GLU A 134 9.31 44.34 -44.08
N TRP A 135 8.88 45.47 -43.52
CA TRP A 135 8.94 46.80 -44.11
C TRP A 135 9.95 47.61 -43.33
N SER A 136 11.18 47.14 -43.36
CA SER A 136 12.29 48.07 -43.34
C SER A 136 12.39 48.69 -44.73
N VAL A 137 12.09 49.99 -44.82
CA VAL A 137 12.29 50.88 -45.99
C VAL A 137 11.24 50.75 -47.10
N VAL A 138 10.21 51.64 -47.10
CA VAL A 138 9.90 52.68 -48.11
C VAL A 138 8.63 53.42 -47.66
N SER A 139 8.69 54.74 -47.64
CA SER A 139 7.62 55.69 -47.29
C SER A 139 6.51 55.79 -48.35
N ASP A 140 5.28 56.03 -47.87
CA ASP A 140 4.16 56.78 -48.51
C ASP A 140 2.78 56.09 -48.63
N ASP A 141 2.56 54.85 -48.16
CA ASP A 141 1.22 54.19 -48.26
C ASP A 141 0.59 53.73 -46.92
N LEU A 142 1.03 54.34 -45.81
CA LEU A 142 0.48 54.08 -44.46
C LEU A 142 -0.99 54.51 -44.31
N ASP A 143 -1.47 55.47 -45.09
CA ASP A 143 -2.85 55.98 -45.01
C ASP A 143 -3.88 55.05 -45.68
N GLY A 144 -3.47 54.26 -46.70
CA GLY A 144 -4.31 53.24 -47.31
C GLY A 144 -4.58 52.07 -46.37
N PHE A 145 -3.52 51.61 -45.68
CA PHE A 145 -3.60 50.53 -44.68
C PHE A 145 -4.45 50.91 -43.46
N LYS A 146 -4.27 52.14 -42.95
CA LYS A 146 -5.08 52.67 -41.83
C LYS A 146 -6.55 52.80 -42.21
N ASN A 147 -6.87 53.21 -43.44
CA ASN A 147 -8.25 53.30 -43.92
C ASN A 147 -8.91 51.93 -44.02
N VAL A 148 -8.24 50.92 -44.61
CA VAL A 148 -8.77 49.55 -44.71
C VAL A 148 -9.03 48.95 -43.33
N PHE A 149 -8.10 49.13 -42.39
CA PHE A 149 -8.25 48.60 -41.02
C PHE A 149 -9.34 49.34 -40.22
N THR A 150 -9.44 50.67 -40.37
CA THR A 150 -10.51 51.47 -39.74
C THR A 150 -11.88 51.16 -40.35
N GLN A 151 -11.95 50.86 -41.66
CA GLN A 151 -13.17 50.37 -42.30
C GLN A 151 -13.53 48.97 -41.79
N LEU A 152 -12.56 48.06 -41.64
CA LEU A 152 -12.78 46.72 -41.08
C LEU A 152 -13.35 46.78 -39.67
N VAL A 153 -12.78 47.60 -38.79
CA VAL A 153 -13.24 47.79 -37.40
C VAL A 153 -14.64 48.41 -37.37
N LYS A 154 -14.94 49.39 -38.23
CA LYS A 154 -16.31 49.94 -38.35
C LYS A 154 -17.33 48.94 -38.91
N ASN A 155 -16.89 48.00 -39.75
CA ASN A 155 -17.75 46.97 -40.33
C ASN A 155 -17.96 45.77 -39.39
N ILE A 156 -17.04 45.52 -38.45
CA ILE A 156 -17.16 44.48 -37.42
C ILE A 156 -18.26 44.82 -36.39
N SER A 157 -18.48 46.10 -36.07
CA SER A 157 -19.59 46.47 -35.16
C SER A 157 -20.97 46.18 -35.77
N TRP A 158 -21.08 46.11 -37.11
CA TRP A 158 -22.28 45.65 -37.80
C TRP A 158 -22.36 44.12 -37.85
N PHE A 159 -21.21 43.45 -37.91
CA PHE A 159 -21.11 42.00 -37.83
C PHE A 159 -21.70 41.50 -36.50
N ASP A 160 -21.38 42.15 -35.38
CA ASP A 160 -21.86 41.87 -34.01
C ASP A 160 -23.39 41.72 -33.89
N ASP A 161 -24.15 42.61 -34.55
CA ASP A 161 -25.63 42.56 -34.59
C ASP A 161 -26.18 41.36 -35.40
N TYR A 162 -25.42 40.84 -36.37
CA TYR A 162 -25.81 39.76 -37.28
C TYR A 162 -25.41 38.35 -36.78
N ILE A 163 -24.38 38.25 -35.95
CA ILE A 163 -23.90 36.97 -35.35
C ILE A 163 -24.63 36.58 -34.08
N ASN A 164 -25.42 37.48 -33.50
CA ASN A 164 -26.10 37.24 -32.25
C ASN A 164 -27.01 35.99 -32.34
N GLY A 165 -26.58 34.89 -31.72
CA GLY A 165 -27.26 33.59 -31.75
C GLY A 165 -26.78 32.60 -32.83
N LYS A 166 -25.67 32.85 -33.54
CA LYS A 166 -25.05 31.90 -34.48
C LYS A 166 -23.63 31.53 -34.03
N GLU A 167 -23.27 30.25 -34.11
CA GLU A 167 -21.91 29.79 -33.81
C GLU A 167 -20.96 30.15 -34.95
N ILE A 168 -20.02 31.06 -34.70
CA ILE A 168 -18.91 31.34 -35.62
C ILE A 168 -17.62 30.95 -34.94
N TYR A 169 -16.79 30.18 -35.64
CA TYR A 169 -15.44 29.83 -35.22
C TYR A 169 -14.46 30.75 -35.94
N LEU A 170 -13.53 31.36 -35.22
CA LEU A 170 -12.50 32.21 -35.81
C LEU A 170 -11.15 31.71 -35.32
N SER A 171 -10.22 31.42 -36.22
CA SER A 171 -8.90 30.87 -35.87
C SER A 171 -7.81 31.79 -36.40
N CYS A 172 -7.10 32.51 -35.52
CA CYS A 172 -6.07 33.46 -35.95
C CYS A 172 -4.68 32.83 -35.75
N HIS A 173 -3.81 32.88 -36.74
CA HIS A 173 -2.45 32.34 -36.64
C HIS A 173 -1.45 33.51 -36.66
N SER A 174 -0.66 33.66 -35.58
CA SER A 174 0.40 34.68 -35.52
C SER A 174 1.64 34.15 -34.80
N SER A 175 2.82 34.36 -35.39
CA SER A 175 4.14 34.15 -34.75
C SER A 175 4.75 35.45 -34.21
N ILE A 176 3.93 36.50 -34.02
CA ILE A 176 4.41 37.81 -33.53
C ILE A 176 4.93 37.67 -32.08
N ASN A 177 6.11 38.24 -31.82
CA ASN A 177 6.61 38.45 -30.48
C ASN A 177 5.67 39.43 -29.73
N PRO A 178 4.97 39.00 -28.66
CA PRO A 178 3.84 39.74 -28.07
C PRO A 178 4.21 41.12 -27.48
N ASP A 179 5.50 41.44 -27.37
CA ASP A 179 5.99 42.69 -26.75
C ASP A 179 5.81 43.94 -27.63
N LEU A 180 5.47 43.80 -28.93
CA LEU A 180 5.36 44.93 -29.86
C LEU A 180 3.92 45.09 -30.37
N GLU A 181 3.16 45.97 -29.69
CA GLU A 181 1.90 46.59 -30.15
C GLU A 181 0.55 45.88 -29.86
N MET A 182 0.42 45.13 -28.76
CA MET A 182 -0.88 44.60 -28.26
C MET A 182 -1.97 45.67 -28.04
N GLU A 183 -1.61 46.88 -27.58
CA GLU A 183 -2.58 47.98 -27.34
C GLU A 183 -3.37 48.40 -28.60
N LYS A 184 -2.83 48.15 -29.81
CA LYS A 184 -3.54 48.47 -31.06
C LYS A 184 -4.55 47.40 -31.48
N PHE A 185 -4.44 46.19 -30.93
CA PHE A 185 -5.31 45.05 -31.23
C PHE A 185 -6.43 44.84 -30.19
N GLU A 186 -6.34 45.41 -28.98
CA GLU A 186 -7.39 45.29 -27.95
C GLU A 186 -8.78 45.72 -28.45
N VAL A 187 -8.87 46.77 -29.26
CA VAL A 187 -10.13 47.28 -29.84
C VAL A 187 -10.79 46.26 -30.78
N PHE A 188 -10.01 45.33 -31.35
CA PHE A 188 -10.49 44.25 -32.22
C PHE A 188 -11.01 43.05 -31.43
N PHE A 189 -10.42 42.74 -30.27
CA PHE A 189 -10.74 41.56 -29.47
C PHE A 189 -11.81 41.79 -28.40
N GLU A 190 -12.01 43.03 -27.93
CA GLU A 190 -12.99 43.34 -26.89
C GLU A 190 -14.44 42.89 -27.24
N PRO A 191 -14.95 43.08 -28.48
CA PRO A 191 -16.28 42.58 -28.86
C PRO A 191 -16.33 41.04 -28.98
N LEU A 192 -15.27 40.42 -29.53
CA LEU A 192 -15.15 38.96 -29.71
C LEU A 192 -15.10 38.21 -28.37
N SER A 193 -14.52 38.82 -27.33
CA SER A 193 -14.46 38.24 -25.98
C SER A 193 -15.84 38.07 -25.30
N LYS A 194 -16.87 38.77 -25.80
CA LYS A 194 -18.24 38.73 -25.27
C LYS A 194 -19.16 37.71 -25.98
N LEU A 195 -18.70 37.07 -27.06
CA LEU A 195 -19.54 36.24 -27.95
C LEU A 195 -19.22 34.73 -27.96
N ALA A 196 -18.25 34.24 -27.19
CA ALA A 196 -17.90 32.82 -27.20
C ALA A 196 -17.75 32.25 -25.78
N ILE A 197 -18.40 31.09 -25.56
CA ILE A 197 -18.03 30.09 -24.56
C ILE A 197 -16.51 29.87 -24.71
N LEU A 198 -15.78 30.42 -23.76
CA LEU A 198 -14.33 30.48 -23.79
C LEU A 198 -13.74 29.10 -23.42
N ASN A 199 -13.64 28.23 -24.42
CA ASN A 199 -12.41 27.49 -24.68
C ASN A 199 -11.64 28.28 -25.74
N VAL A 200 -11.12 29.46 -25.37
CA VAL A 200 -10.05 30.08 -26.15
C VAL A 200 -8.76 29.56 -25.55
N TYR A 201 -7.92 28.94 -26.39
CA TYR A 201 -6.48 28.95 -26.17
C TYR A 201 -6.04 30.42 -26.20
N ASN A 202 -6.26 31.12 -25.09
CA ASN A 202 -5.83 32.49 -24.92
C ASN A 202 -4.35 32.39 -24.59
N HIS A 203 -3.46 32.59 -25.55
CA HIS A 203 -2.07 32.94 -25.23
C HIS A 203 -2.01 34.41 -24.76
N GLY A 204 -2.82 34.76 -23.75
CA GLY A 204 -2.60 35.98 -22.99
C GLY A 204 -1.33 35.81 -22.15
N GLU A 205 -0.68 36.92 -21.80
CA GLU A 205 0.48 36.94 -20.91
C GLU A 205 0.23 36.09 -19.66
N LYS A 206 -1.01 36.11 -19.13
CA LYS A 206 -1.45 35.32 -17.98
C LYS A 206 -1.36 33.79 -18.16
N ASP A 207 -1.78 33.22 -19.30
CA ASP A 207 -1.74 31.76 -19.54
C ASP A 207 -0.35 31.28 -19.98
N LYS A 208 0.42 32.13 -20.68
CA LYS A 208 1.84 31.87 -20.93
C LYS A 208 2.63 31.94 -19.61
N ASN A 209 2.31 32.89 -18.74
CA ASN A 209 2.91 32.99 -17.41
C ASN A 209 2.49 31.81 -16.55
N ILE A 210 1.23 31.38 -16.53
CA ILE A 210 0.80 30.17 -15.81
C ILE A 210 1.52 28.93 -16.35
N ASN A 211 1.56 28.70 -17.67
CA ASN A 211 2.27 27.55 -18.22
C ASN A 211 3.78 27.61 -17.98
N ASN A 212 4.41 28.77 -18.11
CA ASN A 212 5.83 28.95 -17.79
C ASN A 212 6.09 28.74 -16.30
N THR A 213 5.26 29.28 -15.41
CA THR A 213 5.33 29.08 -13.97
C THR A 213 5.12 27.61 -13.61
N LEU A 214 4.16 26.91 -14.24
CA LEU A 214 3.93 25.49 -14.03
C LEU A 214 5.10 24.66 -14.57
N PHE A 215 5.66 25.01 -15.72
CA PHE A 215 6.82 24.34 -16.29
C PHE A 215 8.05 24.57 -15.42
N GLN A 216 8.27 25.80 -14.95
CA GLN A 216 9.30 26.16 -13.98
C GLN A 216 9.10 25.42 -12.67
N ALA A 217 7.88 25.37 -12.13
CA ALA A 217 7.56 24.63 -10.91
C ALA A 217 7.77 23.12 -11.10
N LYS A 218 7.40 22.56 -12.25
CA LYS A 218 7.66 21.16 -12.60
C LYS A 218 9.15 20.89 -12.78
N ASP A 219 9.90 21.81 -13.38
CA ASP A 219 11.35 21.70 -13.50
C ASP A 219 12.02 21.81 -12.14
N TYR A 220 11.56 22.72 -11.28
CA TYR A 220 11.96 22.77 -9.88
C TYR A 220 11.59 21.48 -9.14
N LEU A 221 10.39 20.91 -9.31
CA LEU A 221 10.04 19.63 -8.69
C LEU A 221 10.83 18.45 -9.26
N ARG A 222 11.14 18.47 -10.56
CA ARG A 222 12.06 17.51 -11.17
C ARG A 222 13.42 17.64 -10.48
N GLU A 223 13.91 18.84 -10.25
CA GLU A 223 15.07 19.16 -9.41
C GLU A 223 14.76 19.04 -7.89
N ASN A 224 13.62 18.43 -7.49
CA ASN A 224 12.94 18.49 -6.18
C ASN A 224 13.21 19.71 -5.31
N ASN A 225 13.27 20.87 -5.93
CA ASN A 225 13.18 22.12 -5.26
C ASN A 225 11.73 22.42 -4.90
N ILE A 226 11.18 21.65 -3.96
CA ILE A 226 9.78 21.74 -3.49
C ILE A 226 9.50 23.16 -3.01
N VAL A 227 10.45 23.78 -2.30
CA VAL A 227 10.33 25.15 -1.81
C VAL A 227 10.26 26.15 -2.96
N LYS A 228 11.19 26.12 -3.93
CA LYS A 228 11.12 27.04 -5.08
C LYS A 228 9.93 26.77 -5.99
N ALA A 229 9.59 25.51 -6.23
CA ALA A 229 8.39 25.15 -6.98
C ALA A 229 7.14 25.73 -6.33
N LYS A 230 7.09 25.71 -4.98
CA LYS A 230 6.03 26.33 -4.20
C LYS A 230 6.10 27.86 -4.25
N GLU A 231 7.26 28.46 -4.02
CA GLU A 231 7.49 29.91 -4.07
C GLU A 231 7.10 30.49 -5.44
N VAL A 232 7.49 29.85 -6.53
CA VAL A 232 7.18 30.28 -7.91
C VAL A 232 5.67 30.29 -8.16
N ILE A 233 4.93 29.35 -7.58
CA ILE A 233 3.46 29.35 -7.64
C ILE A 233 2.88 30.37 -6.64
N GLU A 234 3.46 30.52 -5.45
CA GLU A 234 3.00 31.45 -4.40
C GLU A 234 3.21 32.93 -4.76
N GLU A 235 4.26 33.26 -5.49
CA GLU A 235 4.60 34.60 -5.97
C GLU A 235 3.68 35.06 -7.11
N CYS A 236 2.97 34.14 -7.77
CA CYS A 236 2.04 34.47 -8.84
C CYS A 236 0.77 35.13 -8.29
N SER A 237 0.72 36.46 -8.31
CA SER A 237 -0.43 37.25 -7.86
C SER A 237 -1.75 36.97 -8.62
N TRP A 238 -1.67 36.34 -9.80
CA TRP A 238 -2.79 36.06 -10.69
C TRP A 238 -3.33 34.62 -10.62
N ILE A 239 -2.74 33.77 -9.77
CA ILE A 239 -3.25 32.44 -9.44
C ILE A 239 -4.09 32.58 -8.16
N ASP A 240 -5.38 32.26 -8.27
CA ASP A 240 -6.32 32.38 -7.14
C ASP A 240 -6.12 31.23 -6.13
N ASP A 241 -6.05 29.98 -6.59
CA ASP A 241 -5.89 28.78 -5.74
C ASP A 241 -4.48 28.15 -5.82
N LYS A 242 -3.49 28.90 -5.33
CA LYS A 242 -2.06 28.53 -5.37
C LYS A 242 -1.77 27.17 -4.75
N ALA A 243 -2.36 26.89 -3.59
CA ALA A 243 -2.16 25.64 -2.86
C ALA A 243 -2.64 24.42 -3.66
N PHE A 244 -3.78 24.55 -4.35
CA PHE A 244 -4.34 23.48 -5.18
C PHE A 244 -3.50 23.23 -6.44
N ILE A 245 -3.03 24.30 -7.10
CA ILE A 245 -2.14 24.20 -8.26
C ILE A 245 -0.83 23.50 -7.88
N PHE A 246 -0.23 23.88 -6.75
CA PHE A 246 0.97 23.23 -6.26
C PHE A 246 0.72 21.75 -5.93
N LEU A 247 -0.42 21.42 -5.31
CA LEU A 247 -0.79 20.04 -5.00
C LEU A 247 -0.87 19.16 -6.25
N GLN A 248 -1.49 19.63 -7.35
CA GLN A 248 -1.57 18.88 -8.60
C GLN A 248 -0.19 18.62 -9.21
N VAL A 249 0.65 19.67 -9.25
CA VAL A 249 2.01 19.58 -9.80
C VAL A 249 2.86 18.62 -8.95
N PHE A 250 2.64 18.61 -7.63
CA PHE A 250 3.32 17.71 -6.70
C PHE A 250 2.86 16.25 -6.80
N ASP A 251 1.57 15.97 -7.01
CA ASP A 251 1.08 14.60 -7.21
C ASP A 251 1.57 13.98 -8.53
N GLU A 252 1.60 14.77 -9.62
CA GLU A 252 2.20 14.32 -10.88
C GLU A 252 3.68 13.99 -10.70
N PHE A 253 4.41 14.84 -9.98
CA PHE A 253 5.79 14.59 -9.60
C PHE A 253 5.92 13.31 -8.74
N ASN A 254 5.06 13.13 -7.73
CA ASN A 254 5.07 11.96 -6.86
C ASN A 254 4.83 10.66 -7.65
N SER A 255 3.87 10.68 -8.58
CA SER A 255 3.53 9.56 -9.46
C SER A 255 4.70 9.12 -10.33
N LEU A 256 5.47 10.07 -10.87
CA LEU A 256 6.69 9.79 -11.65
C LEU A 256 7.82 9.19 -10.80
N ASN A 257 7.77 9.36 -9.47
CA ASN A 257 8.76 8.86 -8.53
C ASN A 257 8.21 7.69 -7.70
N ASN A 258 7.36 6.85 -8.30
CA ASN A 258 6.80 5.65 -7.66
C ASN A 258 6.15 5.94 -6.29
N MET A 259 5.47 7.09 -6.15
CA MET A 259 4.74 7.48 -4.94
C MET A 259 5.61 7.71 -3.69
N LEU A 260 6.91 7.98 -3.86
CA LEU A 260 7.87 8.16 -2.77
C LEU A 260 7.54 9.31 -1.81
N TYR A 261 6.94 10.39 -2.34
CA TYR A 261 6.63 11.63 -1.63
C TYR A 261 5.20 11.65 -1.08
N THR A 262 4.53 10.50 -1.04
CA THR A 262 3.18 10.37 -0.47
C THR A 262 3.04 10.97 0.94
N PRO A 263 4.01 10.85 1.87
CA PRO A 263 3.93 11.54 3.16
C PRO A 263 3.87 13.06 3.05
N HIS A 264 4.67 13.66 2.15
CA HIS A 264 4.64 15.09 1.87
C HIS A 264 3.33 15.50 1.21
N LEU A 265 2.82 14.66 0.29
CA LEU A 265 1.52 14.87 -0.34
C LEU A 265 0.40 14.91 0.70
N VAL A 266 0.44 14.04 1.70
CA VAL A 266 -0.53 14.07 2.82
C VAL A 266 -0.40 15.32 3.68
N ASP A 267 0.80 15.79 3.99
CA ASP A 267 1.00 17.06 4.70
C ASP A 267 0.52 18.28 3.88
N LEU A 268 0.59 18.21 2.54
CA LEU A 268 -0.01 19.23 1.69
C LEU A 268 -1.54 19.16 1.71
N ILE A 269 -2.12 17.96 1.66
CA ILE A 269 -3.58 17.76 1.72
C ILE A 269 -4.15 18.31 3.03
N THR A 270 -3.49 18.11 4.18
CA THR A 270 -3.97 18.62 5.48
C THR A 270 -3.99 20.14 5.59
N LYS A 271 -3.24 20.84 4.73
CA LYS A 271 -3.15 22.31 4.70
C LYS A 271 -4.15 22.95 3.74
N ILE A 272 -4.88 22.15 2.96
CA ILE A 272 -5.90 22.63 2.02
C ILE A 272 -7.24 22.75 2.74
N ASP A 273 -7.93 23.87 2.54
CA ASP A 273 -9.31 24.02 2.99
C ASP A 273 -10.25 23.24 2.06
N LEU A 274 -10.71 22.09 2.55
CA LEU A 274 -11.59 21.16 1.83
C LEU A 274 -13.07 21.57 1.87
N ASP A 275 -13.39 22.68 2.55
CA ASP A 275 -14.74 23.22 2.64
C ASP A 275 -15.03 24.31 1.61
N ILE A 276 -14.05 24.68 0.78
CA ILE A 276 -14.21 25.53 -0.41
C ILE A 276 -14.99 24.78 -1.50
N ASP A 277 -15.87 25.49 -2.21
CA ASP A 277 -16.59 24.97 -3.39
C ASP A 277 -15.65 24.95 -4.61
N PHE A 278 -15.09 23.77 -4.91
CA PHE A 278 -14.28 23.54 -6.10
C PHE A 278 -15.17 23.31 -7.33
N SER A 279 -14.70 23.71 -8.51
CA SER A 279 -15.32 23.23 -9.77
C SER A 279 -15.27 21.71 -9.84
N VAL A 280 -16.24 21.08 -10.51
CA VAL A 280 -16.33 19.61 -10.65
C VAL A 280 -15.02 18.98 -11.13
N GLY A 281 -14.38 19.58 -12.15
CA GLY A 281 -13.09 19.09 -12.67
C GLY A 281 -11.94 19.22 -11.66
N ALA A 282 -11.91 20.29 -10.86
CA ALA A 282 -10.94 20.47 -9.80
C ALA A 282 -11.15 19.46 -8.67
N ALA A 283 -12.40 19.26 -8.25
CA ALA A 283 -12.78 18.35 -7.19
C ALA A 283 -12.41 16.89 -7.50
N ILE A 284 -12.65 16.41 -8.73
CA ILE A 284 -12.23 15.06 -9.16
C ILE A 284 -10.71 14.90 -9.06
N LYS A 285 -9.94 15.90 -9.49
CA LYS A 285 -8.48 15.88 -9.37
C LYS A 285 -8.03 15.82 -7.91
N ILE A 286 -8.61 16.63 -7.02
CA ILE A 286 -8.29 16.55 -5.57
C ILE A 286 -8.64 15.16 -5.04
N ALA A 287 -9.78 14.60 -5.41
CA ALA A 287 -10.17 13.27 -4.98
C ALA A 287 -9.18 12.19 -5.46
N ARG A 288 -8.69 12.26 -6.72
CA ARG A 288 -7.63 11.38 -7.22
C ARG A 288 -6.34 11.53 -6.43
N ILE A 289 -5.89 12.76 -6.20
CA ILE A 289 -4.69 13.05 -5.40
C ILE A 289 -4.82 12.47 -3.99
N CYS A 290 -5.99 12.62 -3.38
CA CYS A 290 -6.26 12.05 -2.06
C CYS A 290 -6.21 10.52 -2.10
N THR A 291 -6.76 9.86 -3.11
CA THR A 291 -6.69 8.41 -3.25
C THR A 291 -5.25 7.92 -3.46
N ASN A 292 -4.48 8.60 -4.30
CA ASN A 292 -3.04 8.37 -4.49
C ASN A 292 -2.26 8.48 -3.17
N ALA A 293 -2.72 9.32 -2.24
CA ALA A 293 -2.08 9.56 -0.96
C ALA A 293 -2.63 8.71 0.21
N ASP A 294 -3.48 7.71 -0.08
CA ASP A 294 -4.25 6.91 0.88
C ASP A 294 -5.17 7.73 1.80
N CYS A 295 -5.54 8.93 1.38
CA CYS A 295 -6.47 9.84 2.05
C CYS A 295 -7.94 9.58 1.66
N TYR A 296 -8.37 8.31 1.73
CA TYR A 296 -9.69 7.87 1.25
C TYR A 296 -10.89 8.58 1.91
N PRO A 297 -10.92 8.86 3.23
CA PRO A 297 -11.99 9.67 3.83
C PRO A 297 -12.20 11.02 3.15
N VAL A 298 -11.11 11.71 2.79
CA VAL A 298 -11.15 13.00 2.11
C VAL A 298 -11.63 12.85 0.66
N ALA A 299 -11.09 11.87 -0.08
CA ALA A 299 -11.53 11.59 -1.45
C ALA A 299 -13.05 11.34 -1.52
N ARG A 300 -13.57 10.54 -0.57
CA ARG A 300 -15.02 10.25 -0.46
C ARG A 300 -15.84 11.49 -0.12
N LYS A 301 -15.38 12.32 0.83
CA LYS A 301 -16.05 13.59 1.19
C LYS A 301 -16.19 14.49 -0.05
N ILE A 302 -15.14 14.60 -0.86
CA ILE A 302 -15.13 15.41 -2.07
C ILE A 302 -16.07 14.82 -3.14
N LEU A 303 -15.95 13.53 -3.43
CA LEU A 303 -16.82 12.85 -4.41
C LEU A 303 -18.30 13.00 -4.06
N ASN A 304 -18.64 12.89 -2.77
CA ASN A 304 -20.03 13.01 -2.32
C ASN A 304 -20.59 14.41 -2.58
N LYS A 305 -19.79 15.47 -2.43
CA LYS A 305 -20.21 16.86 -2.72
C LYS A 305 -20.54 17.07 -4.20
N ILE A 306 -19.78 16.46 -5.11
CA ILE A 306 -19.87 16.75 -6.55
C ILE A 306 -20.68 15.72 -7.36
N SER A 307 -21.11 14.62 -6.73
CA SER A 307 -21.65 13.46 -7.47
C SER A 307 -22.85 13.77 -8.38
N ASP A 308 -23.67 14.75 -7.99
CA ASP A 308 -24.87 15.17 -8.75
C ASP A 308 -24.54 16.16 -9.89
N GLU A 309 -23.31 16.67 -9.95
CA GLU A 309 -22.83 17.65 -10.93
C GLU A 309 -21.96 17.03 -12.05
N LEU A 310 -21.75 15.70 -12.02
CA LEU A 310 -20.94 14.98 -13.01
C LEU A 310 -21.72 14.81 -14.32
N ILE A 311 -21.23 15.41 -15.42
CA ILE A 311 -21.96 15.46 -16.70
C ILE A 311 -21.24 14.66 -17.81
N THR A 312 -19.91 14.73 -17.86
CA THR A 312 -19.14 14.14 -18.96
C THR A 312 -18.75 12.67 -18.69
N GLN A 313 -18.58 11.88 -19.76
CA GLN A 313 -18.14 10.48 -19.67
C GLN A 313 -16.84 10.34 -18.85
N GLU A 314 -15.83 11.17 -19.13
CA GLU A 314 -14.52 11.13 -18.47
C GLU A 314 -14.61 11.41 -16.97
N GLN A 315 -15.40 12.41 -16.58
CA GLN A 315 -15.64 12.74 -15.16
C GLN A 315 -16.29 11.58 -14.40
N ILE A 316 -17.29 10.94 -15.01
CA ILE A 316 -18.02 9.82 -14.39
C ILE A 316 -17.12 8.58 -14.30
N GLU A 317 -16.39 8.25 -15.37
CA GLU A 317 -15.44 7.12 -15.38
C GLU A 317 -14.36 7.28 -14.31
N GLU A 318 -13.77 8.47 -14.20
CA GLU A 318 -12.74 8.75 -13.21
C GLU A 318 -13.29 8.69 -11.78
N ALA A 319 -14.48 9.25 -11.54
CA ALA A 319 -15.14 9.16 -10.25
C ALA A 319 -15.50 7.71 -9.87
N ILE A 320 -15.83 6.84 -10.83
CA ILE A 320 -16.04 5.39 -10.59
C ILE A 320 -14.74 4.73 -10.13
N ILE A 321 -13.61 5.04 -10.77
CA ILE A 321 -12.31 4.47 -10.42
C ILE A 321 -11.91 4.92 -9.00
N ILE A 322 -12.02 6.21 -8.70
CA ILE A 322 -11.73 6.76 -7.36
C ILE A 322 -12.67 6.13 -6.32
N SER A 323 -13.94 5.92 -6.64
CA SER A 323 -14.91 5.27 -5.74
C SER A 323 -14.55 3.81 -5.47
N ASP A 324 -14.03 3.08 -6.46
CA ASP A 324 -13.58 1.68 -6.28
C ASP A 324 -12.34 1.60 -5.39
N GLU A 325 -11.33 2.44 -5.66
CA GLU A 325 -10.08 2.48 -4.91
C GLU A 325 -10.26 2.96 -3.46
N SER A 326 -11.24 3.82 -3.19
CA SER A 326 -11.55 4.36 -1.85
C SER A 326 -12.59 3.54 -1.06
N SER A 327 -12.98 2.37 -1.55
CA SER A 327 -14.02 1.52 -0.96
C SER A 327 -15.34 2.29 -0.75
N PHE A 328 -15.78 3.04 -1.77
CA PHE A 328 -17.04 3.81 -1.77
C PHE A 328 -18.07 3.19 -2.72
N SER A 329 -18.44 1.94 -2.44
CA SER A 329 -19.28 1.10 -3.29
C SER A 329 -20.63 1.74 -3.68
N GLU A 330 -21.31 2.42 -2.76
CA GLU A 330 -22.59 3.11 -3.06
C GLU A 330 -22.44 4.20 -4.12
N MET A 331 -21.36 4.98 -4.02
CA MET A 331 -21.06 6.01 -5.01
C MET A 331 -20.70 5.36 -6.36
N LYS A 332 -19.89 4.30 -6.32
CA LYS A 332 -19.52 3.53 -7.51
C LYS A 332 -20.76 2.99 -8.23
N GLU A 333 -21.71 2.39 -7.52
CA GLU A 333 -22.96 1.86 -8.08
C GLU A 333 -23.81 2.96 -8.69
N LYS A 334 -24.05 4.05 -7.95
CA LYS A 334 -24.78 5.24 -8.46
C LYS A 334 -24.17 5.75 -9.76
N LEU A 335 -22.85 5.92 -9.80
CA LEU A 335 -22.14 6.43 -10.98
C LEU A 335 -22.11 5.43 -12.13
N LEU A 336 -22.02 4.13 -11.85
CA LEU A 336 -22.09 3.09 -12.87
C LEU A 336 -23.47 3.05 -13.54
N GLU A 337 -24.56 3.21 -12.78
CA GLU A 337 -25.90 3.31 -13.36
C GLU A 337 -26.01 4.52 -14.31
N ILE A 338 -25.52 5.68 -13.88
CA ILE A 338 -25.48 6.90 -14.70
C ILE A 338 -24.64 6.67 -15.96
N LEU A 339 -23.45 6.07 -15.84
CA LEU A 339 -22.57 5.78 -16.97
C LEU A 339 -23.22 4.80 -17.95
N MET A 340 -23.87 3.73 -17.46
CA MET A 340 -24.53 2.73 -18.29
C MET A 340 -25.72 3.30 -19.06
N VAL A 341 -26.47 4.23 -18.48
CA VAL A 341 -27.63 4.87 -19.13
C VAL A 341 -27.18 5.89 -20.18
N ASN A 342 -26.21 6.74 -19.84
CA ASN A 342 -25.82 7.87 -20.69
C ASN A 342 -24.72 7.52 -21.71
N TYR A 343 -23.82 6.59 -21.37
CA TYR A 343 -22.64 6.23 -22.17
C TYR A 343 -22.44 4.70 -22.23
N PRO A 344 -23.40 3.92 -22.78
CA PRO A 344 -23.36 2.45 -22.77
C PRO A 344 -22.18 1.81 -23.52
N ASP A 345 -21.56 2.55 -24.44
CA ASP A 345 -20.37 2.13 -25.21
C ASP A 345 -19.05 2.63 -24.59
N SER A 346 -19.08 3.11 -23.35
CA SER A 346 -17.88 3.44 -22.57
C SER A 346 -16.90 2.25 -22.55
N LEU A 347 -15.60 2.55 -22.75
CA LEU A 347 -14.55 1.54 -22.66
C LEU A 347 -14.47 0.90 -21.27
N LEU A 348 -14.80 1.64 -20.21
CA LEU A 348 -14.85 1.11 -18.84
C LEU A 348 -15.93 0.03 -18.71
N ILE A 349 -17.15 0.30 -19.20
CA ILE A 349 -18.25 -0.68 -19.21
C ILE A 349 -17.90 -1.91 -20.05
N ILE A 350 -17.29 -1.71 -21.22
CA ILE A 350 -16.85 -2.82 -22.09
C ILE A 350 -15.78 -3.66 -21.37
N ARG A 351 -14.79 -3.04 -20.72
CA ARG A 351 -13.77 -3.75 -19.94
C ARG A 351 -14.39 -4.57 -18.81
N MET A 352 -15.33 -4.00 -18.07
CA MET A 352 -16.06 -4.72 -17.01
C MET A 352 -16.80 -5.94 -17.56
N ARG A 353 -17.49 -5.80 -18.70
CA ARG A 353 -18.18 -6.91 -19.37
C ARG A 353 -17.21 -8.00 -19.82
N ILE A 354 -16.04 -7.63 -20.38
CA ILE A 354 -14.99 -8.57 -20.76
C ILE A 354 -14.46 -9.31 -19.53
N GLN A 355 -14.10 -8.59 -18.46
CA GLN A 355 -13.59 -9.20 -17.22
C GLN A 355 -14.62 -10.15 -16.61
N LYS A 356 -15.90 -9.78 -16.61
CA LYS A 356 -17.01 -10.64 -16.18
C LYS A 356 -17.10 -11.91 -17.02
N ALA A 357 -17.09 -11.79 -18.36
CA ALA A 357 -17.11 -12.94 -19.26
C ALA A 357 -15.91 -13.87 -19.05
N LEU A 358 -14.70 -13.33 -18.87
CA LEU A 358 -13.50 -14.12 -18.57
C LEU A 358 -13.58 -14.83 -17.22
N LYS A 359 -14.10 -14.17 -16.18
CA LYS A 359 -14.31 -14.75 -14.84
C LYS A 359 -15.32 -15.91 -14.88
N GLU A 360 -16.36 -15.76 -15.70
CA GLU A 360 -17.41 -16.76 -15.94
C GLU A 360 -16.99 -17.84 -16.95
N GLU A 361 -15.73 -17.83 -17.43
CA GLU A 361 -15.21 -18.73 -18.47
C GLU A 361 -16.01 -18.71 -19.79
N ARG A 362 -16.70 -17.60 -20.06
CA ARG A 362 -17.38 -17.31 -21.35
C ARG A 362 -16.38 -16.67 -22.32
N TYR A 363 -15.36 -17.43 -22.73
CA TYR A 363 -14.26 -16.93 -23.53
C TYR A 363 -14.68 -16.45 -24.93
N SER A 364 -15.65 -17.13 -25.57
CA SER A 364 -16.22 -16.69 -26.85
C SER A 364 -16.86 -15.30 -26.75
N ASP A 365 -17.62 -15.04 -25.68
CA ASP A 365 -18.29 -13.75 -25.47
C ASP A 365 -17.26 -12.63 -25.21
N ALA A 366 -16.21 -12.93 -24.45
CA ALA A 366 -15.09 -12.01 -24.26
C ALA A 366 -14.38 -11.72 -25.60
N ALA A 367 -14.18 -12.73 -26.45
CA ALA A 367 -13.57 -12.59 -27.77
C ALA A 367 -14.39 -11.69 -28.70
N GLU A 368 -15.72 -11.84 -28.69
CA GLU A 368 -16.63 -11.00 -29.47
C GLU A 368 -16.52 -9.53 -29.03
N LEU A 369 -16.55 -9.27 -27.72
CA LEU A 369 -16.40 -7.92 -27.17
C LEU A 369 -15.06 -7.27 -27.52
N PHE A 370 -13.95 -8.04 -27.49
CA PHE A 370 -12.66 -7.55 -27.98
C PHE A 370 -12.69 -7.21 -29.48
N SER A 371 -13.28 -8.05 -30.31
CA SER A 371 -13.32 -7.84 -31.76
C SER A 371 -14.16 -6.63 -32.19
N LYS A 372 -15.23 -6.34 -31.42
CA LYS A 372 -16.19 -5.27 -31.73
C LYS A 372 -15.68 -3.88 -31.37
N TYR A 373 -14.92 -3.76 -30.28
CA TYR A 373 -14.62 -2.45 -29.67
C TYR A 373 -13.12 -2.10 -29.63
N TYR A 374 -12.22 -2.99 -30.02
CA TYR A 374 -10.78 -2.74 -29.99
C TYR A 374 -10.13 -2.91 -31.38
N ASN A 375 -9.21 -2.00 -31.73
CA ASN A 375 -8.54 -1.91 -33.04
C ASN A 375 -7.68 -3.16 -33.40
N SER A 376 -7.16 -3.18 -34.64
CA SER A 376 -6.43 -4.28 -35.29
C SER A 376 -5.30 -4.96 -34.49
N SER A 377 -4.73 -4.31 -33.45
CA SER A 377 -3.75 -4.93 -32.54
C SER A 377 -4.37 -5.94 -31.56
N ASN A 378 -5.67 -5.85 -31.25
CA ASN A 378 -6.36 -6.80 -30.35
C ASN A 378 -7.01 -7.99 -31.08
N TYR A 379 -6.87 -8.09 -32.41
CA TYR A 379 -7.27 -9.27 -33.17
C TYR A 379 -6.55 -10.53 -32.67
N ASP A 380 -5.35 -10.40 -32.11
CA ASP A 380 -4.63 -11.53 -31.53
C ASP A 380 -5.27 -12.03 -30.22
N LYS A 381 -5.72 -11.13 -29.33
CA LYS A 381 -6.42 -11.52 -28.08
C LYS A 381 -7.76 -12.19 -28.36
N SER A 382 -8.56 -11.64 -29.27
CA SER A 382 -9.84 -12.24 -29.68
C SER A 382 -9.61 -13.61 -30.34
N GLY A 383 -8.65 -13.71 -31.26
CA GLY A 383 -8.27 -14.96 -31.92
C GLY A 383 -7.79 -16.03 -30.95
N PHE A 384 -6.94 -15.66 -29.98
CA PHE A 384 -6.50 -16.55 -28.90
C PHE A 384 -7.68 -17.05 -28.07
N LEU A 385 -8.57 -16.17 -27.61
CA LEU A 385 -9.71 -16.56 -26.78
C LEU A 385 -10.64 -17.57 -27.49
N LEU A 386 -10.87 -17.42 -28.80
CA LEU A 386 -11.64 -18.39 -29.58
C LEU A 386 -10.94 -19.75 -29.70
N ARG A 387 -9.63 -19.76 -29.95
CA ARG A 387 -8.82 -21.00 -29.98
C ARG A 387 -8.82 -21.68 -28.62
N PHE A 388 -8.63 -20.90 -27.55
CA PHE A 388 -8.63 -21.37 -26.18
C PHE A 388 -9.98 -21.94 -25.78
N ASP A 389 -11.09 -21.25 -26.09
CA ASP A 389 -12.45 -21.74 -25.84
C ASP A 389 -12.71 -23.10 -26.53
N ASN A 390 -12.29 -23.23 -27.79
CA ASN A 390 -12.39 -24.47 -28.53
C ASN A 390 -11.52 -25.59 -27.91
N TRP A 391 -10.29 -25.27 -27.51
CA TRP A 391 -9.42 -26.22 -26.82
C TRP A 391 -10.00 -26.70 -25.48
N VAL A 392 -10.55 -25.79 -24.68
CA VAL A 392 -11.25 -26.11 -23.42
C VAL A 392 -12.47 -27.01 -23.69
N LYS A 393 -13.30 -26.68 -24.69
CA LYS A 393 -14.47 -27.48 -25.08
C LYS A 393 -14.10 -28.90 -25.57
N ASN A 394 -12.91 -29.09 -26.12
CA ASN A 394 -12.38 -30.39 -26.53
C ASN A 394 -11.69 -31.17 -25.39
N GLY A 395 -11.86 -30.74 -24.13
CA GLY A 395 -11.38 -31.45 -22.95
C GLY A 395 -9.97 -31.08 -22.48
N GLY A 396 -9.45 -29.93 -22.94
CA GLY A 396 -8.16 -29.30 -22.61
C GLY A 396 -7.28 -30.02 -21.57
N LYS A 397 -6.33 -30.83 -22.04
CA LYS A 397 -5.49 -31.69 -21.18
C LYS A 397 -4.06 -31.22 -20.99
N ASP A 398 -3.43 -30.67 -22.04
CA ASP A 398 -2.02 -30.27 -22.02
C ASP A 398 -1.87 -28.81 -22.45
N VAL A 399 -1.63 -27.94 -21.47
CA VAL A 399 -1.47 -26.49 -21.67
C VAL A 399 -0.16 -26.17 -22.40
N LEU A 400 0.93 -26.93 -22.16
CA LEU A 400 2.22 -26.65 -22.81
C LEU A 400 2.15 -27.01 -24.29
N SER A 401 1.50 -28.12 -24.64
CA SER A 401 1.23 -28.46 -26.05
C SER A 401 0.33 -27.40 -26.71
N PHE A 402 -0.69 -26.90 -26.04
CA PHE A 402 -1.51 -25.81 -26.55
C PHE A 402 -0.67 -24.56 -26.82
N LEU A 403 0.14 -24.12 -25.84
CA LEU A 403 1.00 -22.95 -25.94
C LEU A 403 2.01 -23.07 -27.09
N SER A 404 2.60 -24.25 -27.30
CA SER A 404 3.56 -24.48 -28.40
C SER A 404 2.98 -24.27 -29.81
N ASN A 405 1.64 -24.28 -29.94
CA ASN A 405 0.93 -24.02 -31.19
C ASN A 405 0.49 -22.55 -31.34
N GLU A 406 0.73 -21.70 -30.34
CA GLU A 406 0.42 -20.28 -30.35
C GLU A 406 1.59 -19.47 -30.93
N ASN A 407 1.28 -18.39 -31.66
CA ASN A 407 2.30 -17.51 -32.23
C ASN A 407 2.80 -16.53 -31.16
N HIS A 408 4.05 -16.67 -30.74
CA HIS A 408 4.73 -15.73 -29.84
C HIS A 408 5.39 -14.62 -30.66
N SER A 409 4.73 -13.48 -30.83
CA SER A 409 5.31 -12.33 -31.55
C SER A 409 5.28 -11.00 -30.79
N GLU A 410 4.44 -10.85 -29.76
CA GLU A 410 4.29 -9.60 -29.00
C GLU A 410 4.15 -9.85 -27.48
N MET A 411 4.98 -9.17 -26.69
CA MET A 411 5.07 -9.32 -25.23
C MET A 411 3.74 -9.03 -24.50
N GLU A 412 2.95 -8.06 -24.97
CA GLU A 412 1.62 -7.78 -24.42
C GLU A 412 0.64 -8.94 -24.65
N GLY A 413 0.74 -9.62 -25.80
CA GLY A 413 -0.03 -10.82 -26.10
C GLY A 413 0.33 -11.96 -25.14
N ASP A 414 1.62 -12.20 -24.92
CA ASP A 414 2.11 -13.25 -24.03
C ASP A 414 1.72 -13.02 -22.56
N ASN A 415 1.74 -11.77 -22.08
CA ASN A 415 1.23 -11.41 -20.75
C ASN A 415 -0.26 -11.76 -20.61
N PHE A 416 -1.07 -11.46 -21.63
CA PHE A 416 -2.49 -11.80 -21.64
C PHE A 416 -2.74 -13.31 -21.65
N ILE A 417 -2.04 -14.05 -22.52
CA ILE A 417 -2.12 -15.52 -22.60
C ILE A 417 -1.77 -16.15 -21.26
N ASN A 418 -0.64 -15.74 -20.65
CA ASN A 418 -0.20 -16.26 -19.36
C ASN A 418 -1.24 -16.01 -18.26
N ASN A 419 -1.81 -14.80 -18.18
CA ASN A 419 -2.86 -14.45 -17.22
C ASN A 419 -4.10 -15.36 -17.34
N ILE A 420 -4.56 -15.66 -18.56
CA ILE A 420 -5.73 -16.51 -18.81
C ILE A 420 -5.45 -17.96 -18.41
N LEU A 421 -4.32 -18.51 -18.86
CA LEU A 421 -3.95 -19.90 -18.61
C LEU A 421 -3.72 -20.18 -17.11
N VAL A 422 -3.01 -19.29 -16.42
CA VAL A 422 -2.75 -19.43 -14.97
C VAL A 422 -4.07 -19.42 -14.18
N LYS A 423 -4.97 -18.46 -14.46
CA LYS A 423 -6.28 -18.40 -13.78
C LYS A 423 -7.13 -19.65 -14.06
N TRP A 424 -7.09 -20.15 -15.29
CA TRP A 424 -7.82 -21.36 -15.68
C TRP A 424 -7.29 -22.63 -14.97
N LEU A 425 -5.97 -22.77 -14.84
CA LEU A 425 -5.32 -23.88 -14.13
C LEU A 425 -5.55 -23.81 -12.61
N ILE A 426 -5.43 -22.61 -12.01
CA ILE A 426 -5.71 -22.38 -10.59
C ILE A 426 -7.14 -22.78 -10.23
N LYS A 427 -8.13 -22.38 -11.04
CA LYS A 427 -9.54 -22.71 -10.82
C LYS A 427 -9.78 -24.24 -10.80
N ARG A 428 -8.93 -25.01 -11.48
CA ARG A 428 -8.96 -26.49 -11.54
C ARG A 428 -8.00 -27.17 -10.55
N LYS A 429 -7.26 -26.39 -9.73
CA LYS A 429 -6.25 -26.86 -8.78
C LYS A 429 -5.09 -27.64 -9.43
N CYS A 430 -4.78 -27.35 -10.70
CA CYS A 430 -3.68 -27.96 -11.46
C CYS A 430 -2.35 -27.22 -11.19
N TYR A 431 -1.83 -27.32 -9.97
CA TYR A 431 -0.65 -26.54 -9.54
C TYR A 431 0.63 -26.95 -10.28
N SER A 432 0.86 -28.25 -10.52
CA SER A 432 2.04 -28.73 -11.24
C SER A 432 2.13 -28.16 -12.67
N ASP A 433 1.00 -28.14 -13.37
CA ASP A 433 0.92 -27.56 -14.72
C ASP A 433 1.09 -26.03 -14.67
N SER A 434 0.57 -25.37 -13.63
CA SER A 434 0.73 -23.92 -13.44
C SER A 434 2.19 -23.54 -13.23
N ILE A 435 2.89 -24.29 -12.38
CA ILE A 435 4.34 -24.12 -12.14
C ILE A 435 5.12 -24.35 -13.43
N SER A 436 4.80 -25.42 -14.15
CA SER A 436 5.45 -25.75 -15.42
C SER A 436 5.23 -24.66 -16.47
N LEU A 437 4.01 -24.12 -16.56
CA LEU A 437 3.68 -22.98 -17.43
C LEU A 437 4.54 -21.75 -17.10
N MET A 438 4.61 -21.36 -15.82
CA MET A 438 5.41 -20.21 -15.40
C MET A 438 6.89 -20.40 -15.72
N LYS A 439 7.46 -21.58 -15.42
CA LYS A 439 8.86 -21.91 -15.75
C LYS A 439 9.15 -21.78 -17.26
N ASN A 440 8.23 -22.18 -18.13
CA ASN A 440 8.40 -22.09 -19.58
C ASN A 440 8.22 -20.67 -20.13
N MET A 441 7.32 -19.86 -19.54
CA MET A 441 7.01 -18.52 -20.03
C MET A 441 7.87 -17.40 -19.42
N MET A 442 8.72 -17.70 -18.43
CA MET A 442 9.53 -16.71 -17.69
C MET A 442 10.32 -15.74 -18.58
N LYS A 443 10.89 -16.22 -19.70
CA LYS A 443 11.71 -15.39 -20.60
C LYS A 443 10.91 -14.50 -21.55
N ILE A 444 9.59 -14.71 -21.63
CA ILE A 444 8.70 -14.08 -22.62
C ILE A 444 7.75 -13.10 -21.94
N VAL A 445 7.32 -13.40 -20.72
CA VAL A 445 6.38 -12.60 -19.92
C VAL A 445 7.11 -11.47 -19.18
N HIS A 446 6.47 -10.31 -19.04
CA HIS A 446 6.99 -9.19 -18.26
C HIS A 446 7.22 -9.55 -16.80
N GLY A 447 8.29 -9.06 -16.17
CA GLY A 447 8.65 -9.36 -14.77
C GLY A 447 7.48 -9.14 -13.79
N ASN A 448 6.83 -7.97 -13.85
CA ASN A 448 5.62 -7.69 -13.03
C ASN A 448 4.50 -8.73 -13.22
N THR A 449 4.25 -9.17 -14.45
CA THR A 449 3.22 -10.18 -14.75
C THR A 449 3.65 -11.56 -14.25
N PHE A 450 4.93 -11.92 -14.41
CA PHE A 450 5.49 -13.17 -13.91
C PHE A 450 5.37 -13.29 -12.40
N VAL A 451 5.76 -12.24 -11.66
CA VAL A 451 5.65 -12.20 -10.20
C VAL A 451 4.19 -12.28 -9.76
N ASN A 452 3.30 -11.46 -10.35
CA ASN A 452 1.88 -11.44 -10.00
C ASN A 452 1.18 -12.78 -10.25
N ASN A 453 1.44 -13.44 -11.38
CA ASN A 453 0.83 -14.73 -11.67
C ASN A 453 1.38 -15.85 -10.81
N SER A 454 2.69 -15.82 -10.51
CA SER A 454 3.28 -16.76 -9.55
C SER A 454 2.68 -16.56 -8.15
N ARG A 455 2.46 -15.31 -7.72
CA ARG A 455 1.77 -14.96 -6.48
C ARG A 455 0.36 -15.57 -6.43
N LEU A 456 -0.42 -15.48 -7.50
CA LEU A 456 -1.74 -16.12 -7.58
C LEU A 456 -1.68 -17.64 -7.41
N ILE A 457 -0.64 -18.30 -7.93
CA ILE A 457 -0.42 -19.75 -7.74
C ILE A 457 -0.14 -20.05 -6.27
N PHE A 458 0.73 -19.28 -5.61
CA PHE A 458 1.02 -19.43 -4.18
C PHE A 458 -0.24 -19.19 -3.33
N ASP A 459 -0.96 -18.08 -3.54
CA ASP A 459 -2.19 -17.74 -2.82
C ASP A 459 -3.24 -18.86 -2.92
N ALA A 460 -3.44 -19.37 -4.15
CA ALA A 460 -4.38 -20.44 -4.40
C ALA A 460 -3.95 -21.75 -3.74
N TRP A 461 -2.66 -22.09 -3.81
CA TRP A 461 -2.10 -23.28 -3.16
C TRP A 461 -2.25 -23.18 -1.65
N PHE A 462 -1.80 -22.08 -1.04
CA PHE A 462 -1.97 -21.77 0.38
C PHE A 462 -3.43 -21.95 0.80
N LEU A 463 -4.38 -21.32 0.12
CA LEU A 463 -5.80 -21.40 0.48
C LEU A 463 -6.38 -22.82 0.43
N ASN A 464 -5.89 -23.67 -0.47
CA ASN A 464 -6.40 -25.02 -0.69
C ASN A 464 -5.59 -26.12 0.01
N GLU A 465 -4.44 -25.80 0.60
CA GLU A 465 -3.58 -26.76 1.27
C GLU A 465 -4.22 -27.26 2.58
N ASN A 466 -4.60 -28.54 2.59
CA ASN A 466 -4.96 -29.31 3.78
C ASN A 466 -3.83 -30.31 4.09
N GLY A 467 -2.61 -29.79 4.30
CA GLY A 467 -1.42 -30.57 4.60
C GLY A 467 -0.63 -31.08 3.38
N MET A 468 0.70 -30.96 3.49
CA MET A 468 1.75 -31.42 2.58
C MET A 468 1.63 -32.91 2.22
N LYS A 469 1.07 -33.25 1.05
CA LYS A 469 0.94 -34.65 0.59
C LYS A 469 1.56 -34.92 -0.77
N ASP A 470 1.79 -33.91 -1.61
CA ASP A 470 2.44 -34.08 -2.91
C ASP A 470 3.80 -33.37 -2.96
N LYS A 471 4.83 -34.14 -2.65
CA LYS A 471 6.22 -33.68 -2.65
C LYS A 471 6.67 -33.12 -4.00
N SER A 472 6.10 -33.59 -5.11
CA SER A 472 6.48 -33.11 -6.45
C SER A 472 6.03 -31.66 -6.68
N VAL A 473 4.84 -31.30 -6.16
CA VAL A 473 4.33 -29.93 -6.20
C VAL A 473 5.13 -29.04 -5.27
N GLU A 474 5.48 -29.51 -4.07
CA GLU A 474 6.32 -28.78 -3.12
C GLU A 474 7.70 -28.43 -3.72
N ASP A 475 8.41 -29.42 -4.27
CA ASP A 475 9.70 -29.18 -4.92
C ASP A 475 9.53 -28.19 -6.09
N GLY A 476 8.44 -28.30 -6.86
CA GLY A 476 8.09 -27.36 -7.93
C GLY A 476 7.82 -25.93 -7.45
N LEU A 477 7.18 -25.76 -6.29
CA LEU A 477 6.90 -24.46 -5.68
C LEU A 477 8.18 -23.81 -5.14
N ILE A 478 9.09 -24.59 -4.55
CA ILE A 478 10.40 -24.08 -4.12
C ILE A 478 11.17 -23.56 -5.34
N ASP A 479 11.20 -24.32 -6.43
CA ASP A 479 11.85 -23.88 -7.66
C ASP A 479 11.17 -22.63 -8.25
N LEU A 480 9.84 -22.55 -8.25
CA LEU A 480 9.13 -21.36 -8.70
C LEU A 480 9.46 -20.15 -7.83
N LEU A 481 9.50 -20.33 -6.50
CA LEU A 481 9.85 -19.28 -5.55
C LEU A 481 11.25 -18.75 -5.80
N GLU A 482 12.22 -19.61 -6.10
CA GLU A 482 13.57 -19.17 -6.49
C GLU A 482 13.57 -18.31 -7.76
N LEU A 483 12.80 -18.69 -8.78
CA LEU A 483 12.68 -17.92 -10.02
C LEU A 483 12.00 -16.57 -9.78
N VAL A 484 10.96 -16.54 -8.94
CA VAL A 484 10.27 -15.30 -8.55
C VAL A 484 11.21 -14.39 -7.79
N ILE A 485 11.95 -14.90 -6.81
CA ILE A 485 12.93 -14.11 -6.05
C ILE A 485 14.03 -13.58 -6.96
N SER A 486 14.53 -14.39 -7.90
CA SER A 486 15.48 -13.91 -8.91
C SER A 486 14.90 -12.81 -9.81
N THR A 487 13.59 -12.82 -10.07
CA THR A 487 12.91 -11.78 -10.85
C THR A 487 12.68 -10.53 -10.00
N LEU A 488 12.33 -10.68 -8.72
CA LEU A 488 12.19 -9.59 -7.76
C LEU A 488 13.51 -8.84 -7.54
N SER A 489 14.64 -9.54 -7.67
CA SER A 489 15.98 -8.94 -7.61
C SER A 489 16.27 -8.02 -8.80
N ASP A 490 15.44 -8.02 -9.85
CA ASP A 490 15.54 -7.13 -11.00
C ASP A 490 14.87 -5.78 -10.72
N LYS A 491 15.52 -4.69 -11.16
CA LYS A 491 15.05 -3.31 -10.92
C LYS A 491 13.75 -2.97 -11.64
N ASP A 492 13.42 -3.70 -12.71
CA ASP A 492 12.25 -3.43 -13.54
C ASP A 492 10.94 -3.90 -12.89
N VAL A 493 11.03 -4.58 -11.74
CA VAL A 493 9.86 -4.94 -10.95
C VAL A 493 9.39 -3.77 -10.09
N ASN A 494 8.13 -3.40 -10.27
CA ASN A 494 7.53 -2.28 -9.55
C ASN A 494 7.51 -2.57 -8.03
N PRO A 495 7.88 -1.61 -7.15
CA PRO A 495 7.83 -1.77 -5.69
C PRO A 495 6.49 -2.30 -5.16
N SER A 496 5.36 -1.84 -5.71
CA SER A 496 4.03 -2.33 -5.31
C SER A 496 3.81 -3.82 -5.61
N VAL A 497 4.42 -4.35 -6.67
CA VAL A 497 4.36 -5.79 -6.99
C VAL A 497 5.20 -6.59 -5.99
N ARG A 498 6.36 -6.07 -5.60
CA ARG A 498 7.21 -6.65 -4.55
C ARG A 498 6.48 -6.67 -3.20
N GLU A 499 5.84 -5.58 -2.81
CA GLU A 499 5.08 -5.49 -1.56
C GLU A 499 3.89 -6.46 -1.53
N ASN A 500 3.10 -6.52 -2.60
CA ASN A 500 2.00 -7.49 -2.73
C ASN A 500 2.50 -8.94 -2.61
N PHE A 501 3.67 -9.24 -3.19
CA PHE A 501 4.30 -10.54 -3.06
C PHE A 501 4.71 -10.83 -1.60
N ILE A 502 5.36 -9.88 -0.92
CA ILE A 502 5.73 -9.99 0.50
C ILE A 502 4.49 -10.28 1.36
N ASN A 503 3.41 -9.53 1.17
CA ASN A 503 2.16 -9.70 1.93
C ASN A 503 1.48 -11.06 1.71
N SER A 504 1.68 -11.68 0.54
CA SER A 504 1.12 -13.00 0.22
C SER A 504 1.80 -14.14 1.00
N PHE A 505 3.05 -13.93 1.41
CA PHE A 505 3.78 -14.85 2.29
C PHE A 505 3.65 -14.50 3.78
N GLY A 506 2.91 -13.43 4.12
CA GLY A 506 2.61 -13.09 5.51
C GLY A 506 1.84 -14.20 6.23
N TRP A 507 1.81 -14.15 7.57
CA TRP A 507 1.19 -15.20 8.37
C TRP A 507 -0.33 -15.28 8.14
N GLU A 508 -0.97 -14.14 7.89
CA GLU A 508 -2.40 -14.00 7.62
C GLU A 508 -2.81 -14.68 6.30
N SER A 509 -1.93 -14.62 5.30
CA SER A 509 -2.15 -15.15 3.96
C SER A 509 -1.75 -16.63 3.85
N SER A 510 -0.54 -16.95 4.30
CA SER A 510 0.12 -18.24 4.04
C SER A 510 0.29 -19.14 5.26
N GLY A 511 0.12 -18.59 6.47
CA GLY A 511 0.40 -19.28 7.72
C GLY A 511 1.85 -19.80 7.79
N ILE A 512 2.01 -21.00 8.34
CA ILE A 512 3.34 -21.62 8.48
C ILE A 512 3.96 -22.06 7.14
N SER A 513 3.14 -22.37 6.14
CA SER A 513 3.60 -22.90 4.84
C SER A 513 4.46 -21.88 4.07
N GLY A 514 4.05 -20.61 4.01
CA GLY A 514 4.82 -19.59 3.30
C GLY A 514 6.18 -19.34 3.94
N ARG A 515 6.23 -19.27 5.27
CA ARG A 515 7.49 -19.21 6.04
C ARG A 515 8.38 -20.42 5.76
N ALA A 516 7.81 -21.63 5.76
CA ALA A 516 8.57 -22.85 5.51
C ALA A 516 9.23 -22.82 4.12
N LEU A 517 8.50 -22.40 3.07
CA LEU A 517 9.04 -22.25 1.72
C LEU A 517 10.21 -21.24 1.68
N LEU A 518 10.06 -20.09 2.33
CA LEU A 518 11.12 -19.06 2.40
C LEU A 518 12.39 -19.57 3.10
N VAL A 519 12.23 -20.32 4.20
CA VAL A 519 13.34 -20.95 4.93
C VAL A 519 14.00 -22.05 4.09
N LEU A 520 13.22 -22.85 3.36
CA LEU A 520 13.75 -23.90 2.49
C LEU A 520 14.58 -23.34 1.34
N VAL A 521 14.13 -22.26 0.70
CA VAL A 521 14.93 -21.54 -0.31
C VAL A 521 16.21 -20.99 0.31
N ALA A 522 16.12 -20.30 1.45
CA ALA A 522 17.28 -19.73 2.12
C ALA A 522 18.31 -20.82 2.50
N ARG A 523 17.83 -21.93 3.08
CA ARG A 523 18.65 -23.10 3.42
C ARG A 523 19.33 -23.69 2.20
N ARG A 524 18.59 -23.91 1.11
CA ARG A 524 19.14 -24.48 -0.13
C ARG A 524 20.23 -23.56 -0.68
N LYS A 525 19.94 -22.26 -0.76
CA LYS A 525 20.85 -21.25 -1.33
C LYS A 525 22.09 -20.98 -0.48
N PHE A 526 22.00 -21.07 0.84
CA PHE A 526 23.12 -20.76 1.75
C PHE A 526 23.92 -22.00 2.19
N LEU A 527 23.26 -23.11 2.51
CA LEU A 527 23.92 -24.30 3.08
C LEU A 527 24.16 -25.43 2.07
N SER A 528 23.37 -25.51 0.99
CA SER A 528 23.42 -26.66 0.07
C SER A 528 24.15 -26.34 -1.23
N GLU A 529 24.05 -25.10 -1.71
CA GLU A 529 24.74 -24.62 -2.91
C GLU A 529 26.06 -23.91 -2.54
N PRO A 530 27.13 -24.06 -3.34
CA PRO A 530 28.41 -23.41 -3.06
C PRO A 530 28.34 -21.89 -3.34
N ILE A 531 28.85 -21.09 -2.39
CA ILE A 531 29.09 -19.66 -2.56
C ILE A 531 30.52 -19.46 -3.12
N ILE A 532 30.66 -18.61 -4.13
CA ILE A 532 31.94 -18.37 -4.81
C ILE A 532 32.58 -17.13 -4.20
N ILE A 533 33.75 -17.28 -3.58
CA ILE A 533 34.51 -16.13 -3.06
C ILE A 533 35.40 -15.55 -4.17
N THR A 534 35.09 -14.34 -4.62
CA THR A 534 35.73 -13.67 -5.76
C THR A 534 36.69 -12.58 -5.27
N THR A 535 37.99 -12.91 -5.19
CA THR A 535 39.13 -12.03 -4.79
C THR A 535 39.11 -11.45 -3.37
N LYS A 536 40.30 -11.10 -2.84
CA LYS A 536 40.46 -10.39 -1.56
C LYS A 536 40.08 -8.92 -1.74
N ASP A 537 39.50 -8.32 -0.70
CA ASP A 537 39.16 -6.88 -0.69
C ASP A 537 40.40 -6.06 -1.11
N GLY A 538 40.23 -5.13 -2.07
CA GLY A 538 41.33 -4.30 -2.54
C GLY A 538 41.84 -3.39 -1.43
N GLU A 539 43.11 -3.53 -1.06
CA GLU A 539 43.77 -2.63 -0.10
C GLU A 539 43.96 -1.23 -0.69
N GLY A 540 43.01 -0.33 -0.42
CA GLY A 540 43.16 1.11 -0.69
C GLY A 540 44.02 1.77 0.38
N ASN A 541 45.32 1.91 0.13
CA ASN A 541 46.33 2.39 1.08
C ASN A 541 46.49 3.93 1.15
N ILE A 542 45.52 4.71 0.66
CA ILE A 542 45.52 6.18 0.82
C ILE A 542 44.64 6.55 2.00
N LYS A 543 45.27 7.04 3.08
CA LYS A 543 44.58 7.64 4.23
C LYS A 543 44.51 9.15 4.03
N MET A 544 43.30 9.67 3.83
CA MET A 544 43.01 11.10 3.91
C MET A 544 43.24 11.60 5.35
N THR A 545 43.83 12.78 5.52
CA THR A 545 44.02 13.36 6.85
C THR A 545 42.69 13.91 7.41
N PRO A 546 42.53 14.03 8.74
CA PRO A 546 41.31 14.60 9.33
C PRO A 546 41.00 16.02 8.81
N ASP A 547 42.02 16.88 8.71
CA ASP A 547 41.88 18.25 8.21
C ASP A 547 41.38 18.30 6.75
N GLU A 548 41.87 17.40 5.90
CA GLU A 548 41.41 17.27 4.52
C GLU A 548 39.96 16.79 4.44
N PHE A 549 39.59 15.81 5.26
CA PHE A 549 38.21 15.30 5.33
C PHE A 549 37.23 16.38 5.80
N GLU A 550 37.56 17.10 6.89
CA GLU A 550 36.73 18.17 7.42
C GLU A 550 36.52 19.30 6.40
N LEU A 551 37.58 19.69 5.70
CA LEU A 551 37.50 20.72 4.66
C LEU A 551 36.58 20.31 3.49
N ILE A 552 36.66 19.04 3.04
CA ILE A 552 35.80 18.53 1.96
C ILE A 552 34.35 18.44 2.45
N LEU A 553 34.13 17.94 3.67
CA LEU A 553 32.80 17.84 4.26
C LEU A 553 32.14 19.21 4.41
N GLU A 554 32.87 20.22 4.90
CA GLU A 554 32.39 21.59 5.03
C GLU A 554 31.98 22.16 3.67
N LYS A 555 32.82 22.00 2.64
CA LYS A 555 32.49 22.43 1.27
C LYS A 555 31.22 21.77 0.74
N CYS A 556 31.04 20.47 0.99
CA CYS A 556 29.84 19.75 0.58
C CYS A 556 28.59 20.27 1.30
N LEU A 557 28.67 20.52 2.61
CA LEU A 557 27.55 21.08 3.39
C LEU A 557 27.21 22.52 2.96
N VAL A 558 28.22 23.35 2.67
CA VAL A 558 28.02 24.68 2.10
C VAL A 558 27.34 24.58 0.73
N TRP A 559 27.75 23.63 -0.11
CA TRP A 559 27.08 23.39 -1.39
C TRP A 559 25.62 22.99 -1.21
N ILE A 560 25.31 22.07 -0.30
CA ILE A 560 23.92 21.65 -0.01
C ILE A 560 23.07 22.82 0.46
N SER A 561 23.58 23.64 1.38
CA SER A 561 22.86 24.80 1.90
C SER A 561 22.62 25.89 0.84
N THR A 562 23.51 26.01 -0.15
CA THR A 562 23.37 26.98 -1.26
C THR A 562 22.50 26.48 -2.41
N ALA A 563 22.45 25.16 -2.63
CA ALA A 563 21.64 24.53 -3.67
C ALA A 563 20.13 24.65 -3.44
N SER A 564 19.70 25.15 -2.26
CA SER A 564 18.30 25.39 -1.83
C SER A 564 17.40 24.15 -1.72
N ASN A 565 17.66 23.08 -2.48
CA ASN A 565 17.10 21.73 -2.31
C ASN A 565 17.94 20.72 -3.09
N VAL A 566 18.09 19.52 -2.55
CA VAL A 566 19.06 18.54 -3.01
C VAL A 566 18.46 17.14 -3.01
N ASN A 567 18.52 16.45 -4.15
CA ASN A 567 17.95 15.12 -4.34
C ASN A 567 18.92 13.98 -4.29
N LEU A 568 18.67 13.12 -3.31
CA LEU A 568 19.34 11.86 -3.27
C LEU A 568 19.04 11.00 -4.52
N GLY A 569 20.11 10.55 -5.18
CA GLY A 569 20.03 9.69 -6.36
C GLY A 569 19.81 10.42 -7.69
N ARG A 570 19.49 11.72 -7.67
CA ARG A 570 19.31 12.54 -8.89
C ARG A 570 20.29 13.70 -8.98
N ASP A 571 20.41 14.46 -7.90
CA ASP A 571 21.39 15.53 -7.81
C ASP A 571 22.71 14.94 -7.36
N VAL A 572 23.80 15.55 -7.82
CA VAL A 572 25.15 15.07 -7.55
C VAL A 572 26.01 16.28 -7.23
N ILE A 573 26.67 16.27 -6.07
CA ILE A 573 27.64 17.31 -5.74
C ILE A 573 28.73 17.31 -6.82
N PRO A 574 29.04 18.46 -7.45
CA PRO A 574 30.03 18.53 -8.52
C PRO A 574 31.43 18.03 -8.10
N GLN A 575 32.17 17.44 -9.04
CA GLN A 575 33.51 16.87 -8.76
C GLN A 575 34.53 17.90 -8.23
N ASP A 576 34.40 19.17 -8.64
CA ASP A 576 35.22 20.28 -8.21
C ASP A 576 34.98 20.72 -6.76
N VAL A 577 33.88 20.27 -6.13
CA VAL A 577 33.67 20.45 -4.68
C VAL A 577 34.48 19.44 -3.88
N PHE A 578 34.57 18.19 -4.36
CA PHE A 578 35.35 17.12 -3.72
C PHE A 578 36.86 17.27 -3.96
N LEU A 579 37.28 17.67 -5.16
CA LEU A 579 38.70 17.82 -5.57
C LEU A 579 39.56 16.56 -5.35
N GLN A 580 39.02 15.37 -5.62
CA GLN A 580 39.72 14.09 -5.39
C GLN A 580 39.90 13.25 -6.67
N GLU A 581 41.00 12.50 -6.74
CA GLU A 581 41.13 11.35 -7.63
C GLU A 581 40.32 10.16 -7.10
N LYS A 582 40.10 9.12 -7.91
CA LYS A 582 39.23 7.96 -7.58
C LYS A 582 39.50 7.35 -6.19
N GLU A 583 40.77 7.18 -5.83
CA GLU A 583 41.18 6.61 -4.53
C GLU A 583 40.86 7.53 -3.34
N GLY A 584 40.83 8.85 -3.56
CA GLY A 584 40.46 9.84 -2.54
C GLY A 584 38.98 9.75 -2.15
N TYR A 585 38.09 9.43 -3.08
CA TYR A 585 36.65 9.22 -2.79
C TYR A 585 36.42 8.02 -1.87
N LEU A 586 37.14 6.91 -2.06
CA LEU A 586 37.01 5.73 -1.20
C LEU A 586 37.50 6.01 0.23
N SER A 587 38.60 6.75 0.37
CA SER A 587 39.10 7.19 1.68
C SER A 587 38.10 8.11 2.38
N PHE A 588 37.55 9.08 1.64
CA PHE A 588 36.52 10.00 2.12
C PHE A 588 35.25 9.26 2.58
N LEU A 589 34.75 8.31 1.78
CA LEU A 589 33.55 7.53 2.09
C LEU A 589 33.71 6.67 3.35
N ASN A 590 34.88 6.06 3.56
CA ASN A 590 35.16 5.29 4.78
C ASN A 590 35.17 6.19 6.04
N GLN A 591 35.72 7.41 5.95
CA GLN A 591 35.67 8.37 7.05
C GLN A 591 34.26 8.90 7.28
N LEU A 592 33.54 9.22 6.19
CA LEU A 592 32.14 9.67 6.25
C LEU A 592 31.24 8.60 6.87
N GLN A 593 31.47 7.32 6.61
CA GLN A 593 30.75 6.23 7.25
C GLN A 593 30.94 6.24 8.77
N THR A 594 32.18 6.40 9.23
CA THR A 594 32.49 6.48 10.67
C THR A 594 31.78 7.66 11.32
N VAL A 595 31.83 8.84 10.69
CA VAL A 595 31.15 10.06 11.16
C VAL A 595 29.64 9.92 11.13
N SER A 596 29.07 9.33 10.08
CA SER A 596 27.62 9.16 9.93
C SER A 596 27.05 8.22 11.00
N ILE A 597 27.77 7.14 11.32
CA ILE A 597 27.38 6.22 12.40
C ILE A 597 27.49 6.92 13.77
N ALA A 598 28.59 7.64 14.02
CA ALA A 598 28.78 8.38 15.27
C ALA A 598 27.71 9.46 15.46
N PHE A 599 27.32 10.15 14.38
CA PHE A 599 26.24 11.13 14.40
C PHE A 599 24.87 10.47 14.61
N ALA A 600 24.57 9.38 13.91
CA ALA A 600 23.33 8.63 14.10
C ALA A 600 23.17 8.14 15.56
N ASN A 601 24.29 7.78 16.22
CA ASN A 601 24.30 7.40 17.63
C ASN A 601 23.89 8.53 18.59
N SER A 602 23.98 9.80 18.17
CA SER A 602 23.57 10.96 18.97
C SER A 602 22.23 11.57 18.55
N PHE A 603 21.52 10.95 17.61
CA PHE A 603 20.26 11.42 17.02
C PHE A 603 19.17 11.71 18.07
N ASN A 604 18.53 12.89 17.98
CA ASN A 604 17.53 13.38 18.94
C ASN A 604 16.33 14.11 18.35
N ASN A 605 16.50 14.81 17.24
CA ASN A 605 15.49 15.74 16.74
C ASN A 605 15.45 15.78 15.21
N ASP A 606 14.47 16.51 14.66
CA ASP A 606 14.28 16.63 13.22
C ASP A 606 15.45 17.34 12.50
N GLN A 607 16.23 18.19 13.19
CA GLN A 607 17.44 18.80 12.62
C GLN A 607 18.54 17.75 12.41
N ASP A 608 18.63 16.76 13.29
CA ASP A 608 19.55 15.63 13.12
C ASP A 608 19.16 14.79 11.90
N LEU A 609 17.86 14.65 11.61
CA LEU A 609 17.39 13.98 10.39
C LEU A 609 17.85 14.69 9.11
N VAL A 610 17.78 16.03 9.09
CA VAL A 610 18.30 16.83 7.96
C VAL A 610 19.79 16.57 7.76
N MET A 611 20.57 16.46 8.84
CA MET A 611 22.00 16.18 8.77
C MET A 611 22.31 14.73 8.35
N VAL A 612 21.56 13.74 8.84
CA VAL A 612 21.66 12.34 8.37
C VAL A 612 21.40 12.27 6.86
N ASN A 613 20.33 12.90 6.39
CA ASN A 613 20.00 12.96 4.97
C ASN A 613 21.11 13.66 4.16
N SER A 614 21.71 14.72 4.72
CA SER A 614 22.85 15.41 4.10
C SER A 614 24.06 14.48 3.97
N PHE A 615 24.41 13.71 5.01
CA PHE A 615 25.53 12.75 4.93
C PHE A 615 25.27 11.64 3.93
N ILE A 616 24.06 11.10 3.89
CA ILE A 616 23.67 10.09 2.90
C ILE A 616 23.76 10.68 1.49
N PHE A 617 23.37 11.94 1.31
CA PHE A 617 23.50 12.66 0.04
C PHE A 617 24.94 12.86 -0.41
N ILE A 618 25.80 13.30 0.50
CA ILE A 618 27.24 13.45 0.24
C ILE A 618 27.84 12.10 -0.11
N ALA A 619 27.48 11.03 0.63
CA ALA A 619 27.95 9.68 0.38
C ALA A 619 27.54 9.18 -1.01
N ASN A 620 26.27 9.33 -1.38
CA ASN A 620 25.80 8.92 -2.69
C ASN A 620 26.49 9.70 -3.82
N SER A 621 26.65 11.02 -3.67
CA SER A 621 27.36 11.84 -4.65
C SER A 621 28.82 11.39 -4.83
N ALA A 622 29.53 11.15 -3.72
CA ALA A 622 30.91 10.65 -3.76
C ALA A 622 30.98 9.24 -4.37
N ALA A 623 30.01 8.36 -4.09
CA ALA A 623 29.96 7.00 -4.63
C ALA A 623 29.73 6.99 -6.15
N GLN A 624 28.90 7.91 -6.67
CA GLN A 624 28.69 8.08 -8.11
C GLN A 624 29.99 8.48 -8.83
N HIS A 625 30.78 9.39 -8.24
CA HIS A 625 32.09 9.79 -8.80
C HIS A 625 33.14 8.68 -8.66
N ALA A 626 33.06 7.86 -7.62
CA ALA A 626 33.96 6.74 -7.39
C ALA A 626 33.73 5.55 -8.35
N GLY A 627 32.62 5.53 -9.12
CA GLY A 627 32.33 4.54 -10.17
C GLY A 627 32.09 3.13 -9.64
N GLY A 628 30.83 2.81 -9.31
CA GLY A 628 30.41 1.47 -8.85
C GLY A 628 30.74 1.17 -7.39
N CYS A 629 31.04 2.18 -6.58
CA CYS A 629 31.25 2.03 -5.13
C CYS A 629 29.95 1.62 -4.43
N THR A 630 30.01 0.85 -3.35
CA THR A 630 28.83 0.42 -2.56
C THR A 630 28.80 1.00 -1.14
N ILE A 631 29.79 1.80 -0.75
CA ILE A 631 29.94 2.30 0.62
C ILE A 631 28.78 3.23 1.01
N ASP A 632 28.17 3.95 0.06
CA ASP A 632 26.96 4.75 0.31
C ASP A 632 25.79 3.88 0.77
N LEU A 633 25.59 2.71 0.16
CA LEU A 633 24.57 1.73 0.57
C LEU A 633 24.91 1.10 1.94
N ASP A 634 26.18 0.85 2.21
CA ASP A 634 26.62 0.37 3.54
C ASP A 634 26.46 1.44 4.63
N ILE A 635 26.60 2.72 4.30
CA ILE A 635 26.26 3.84 5.20
C ILE A 635 24.77 3.80 5.52
N ILE A 636 23.90 3.70 4.51
CA ILE A 636 22.46 3.60 4.70
C ILE A 636 22.10 2.41 5.60
N LYS A 637 22.66 1.23 5.31
CA LYS A 637 22.48 0.01 6.12
C LYS A 637 22.86 0.24 7.59
N ASN A 638 24.05 0.77 7.84
CA ASN A 638 24.58 0.91 9.20
C ASN A 638 23.85 2.02 9.97
N VAL A 639 23.59 3.17 9.34
CA VAL A 639 22.80 4.26 9.92
C VAL A 639 21.36 3.81 10.20
N GLY A 640 20.71 3.15 9.24
CA GLY A 640 19.37 2.58 9.42
C GLY A 640 19.30 1.57 10.55
N SER A 641 20.35 0.75 10.73
CA SER A 641 20.46 -0.19 11.85
C SER A 641 20.54 0.52 13.20
N VAL A 642 21.29 1.62 13.29
CA VAL A 642 21.38 2.45 14.50
C VAL A 642 20.04 3.13 14.79
N LEU A 643 19.40 3.69 13.77
CA LEU A 643 18.08 4.33 13.89
C LEU A 643 17.00 3.34 14.37
N CYS A 644 17.01 2.09 13.90
CA CYS A 644 16.14 1.04 14.43
C CYS A 644 16.34 0.84 15.94
N GLN A 645 17.60 0.78 16.39
CA GLN A 645 17.91 0.61 17.82
C GLN A 645 17.47 1.81 18.66
N LEU A 646 17.43 3.01 18.07
CA LEU A 646 16.94 4.23 18.70
C LEU A 646 15.41 4.40 18.67
N GLY A 647 14.67 3.43 18.12
CA GLY A 647 13.21 3.52 17.97
C GLY A 647 12.75 4.43 16.82
N GLN A 648 13.66 4.87 15.95
CA GLN A 648 13.38 5.66 14.74
C GLN A 648 13.03 4.73 13.55
N VAL A 649 12.09 3.83 13.79
CA VAL A 649 11.92 2.66 12.91
C VAL A 649 11.36 3.04 11.54
N GLN A 650 10.41 3.99 11.49
CA GLN A 650 9.88 4.48 10.20
C GLN A 650 10.97 5.10 9.32
N ILE A 651 11.87 5.89 9.91
CA ILE A 651 12.98 6.52 9.17
C ILE A 651 13.89 5.41 8.60
N ALA A 652 14.17 4.37 9.39
CA ALA A 652 14.96 3.25 8.91
C ALA A 652 14.26 2.47 7.77
N ARG A 653 12.93 2.28 7.80
CA ARG A 653 12.18 1.70 6.68
C ARG A 653 12.30 2.54 5.41
N ASP A 654 12.14 3.85 5.55
CA ASP A 654 12.28 4.79 4.43
C ASP A 654 13.71 4.72 3.84
N LEU A 655 14.74 4.58 4.69
CA LEU A 655 16.14 4.34 4.27
C LEU A 655 16.35 3.00 3.57
N ALA A 656 15.68 1.92 3.99
CA ALA A 656 15.77 0.62 3.33
C ALA A 656 15.24 0.69 1.89
N GLU A 657 14.08 1.32 1.71
CA GLU A 657 13.49 1.54 0.38
C GLU A 657 14.36 2.47 -0.46
N GLN A 658 14.96 3.49 0.15
CA GLN A 658 15.91 4.37 -0.50
C GLN A 658 17.17 3.63 -0.99
N ALA A 659 17.71 2.70 -0.21
CA ALA A 659 18.85 1.88 -0.65
C ALA A 659 18.51 1.05 -1.90
N LEU A 660 17.31 0.45 -1.96
CA LEU A 660 16.85 -0.31 -3.13
C LEU A 660 16.74 0.56 -4.38
N GLN A 661 16.35 1.83 -4.23
CA GLN A 661 16.26 2.78 -5.34
C GLN A 661 17.64 3.22 -5.85
N LEU A 662 18.59 3.45 -4.94
CA LEU A 662 19.94 3.94 -5.30
C LEU A 662 20.84 2.89 -5.96
N ALA A 663 20.48 1.61 -5.90
CA ALA A 663 21.29 0.54 -6.48
C ALA A 663 21.46 0.67 -8.01
N GLY A 664 20.42 1.13 -8.71
CA GLY A 664 20.43 1.23 -10.17
C GLY A 664 20.55 -0.13 -10.88
N GLU A 665 21.23 -0.14 -12.03
CA GLU A 665 21.47 -1.34 -12.87
C GLU A 665 22.68 -2.17 -12.44
N ASP A 666 23.51 -1.65 -11.55
CA ASP A 666 24.74 -2.33 -11.14
C ASP A 666 24.41 -3.51 -10.20
N LYS A 667 24.73 -4.74 -10.64
CA LYS A 667 24.44 -5.97 -9.90
C LYS A 667 25.13 -6.03 -8.53
N HIS A 668 26.31 -5.43 -8.40
CA HIS A 668 27.05 -5.41 -7.14
C HIS A 668 26.42 -4.42 -6.16
N ARG A 669 25.96 -3.26 -6.64
CA ARG A 669 25.13 -2.33 -5.85
C ARG A 669 23.78 -2.95 -5.44
N GLN A 670 23.11 -3.68 -6.35
CA GLN A 670 21.86 -4.38 -6.04
C GLN A 670 22.02 -5.38 -4.89
N LEU A 671 23.11 -6.17 -4.87
CA LEU A 671 23.44 -7.04 -3.74
C LEU A 671 23.48 -6.25 -2.41
N HIS A 672 24.21 -5.12 -2.38
CA HIS A 672 24.33 -4.30 -1.17
C HIS A 672 22.99 -3.65 -0.75
N SER A 673 22.14 -3.24 -1.69
CA SER A 673 20.82 -2.70 -1.34
C SER A 673 19.89 -3.76 -0.75
N TRP A 674 19.92 -4.99 -1.28
CA TRP A 674 19.16 -6.11 -0.70
C TRP A 674 19.66 -6.47 0.70
N LEU A 675 20.99 -6.41 0.93
CA LEU A 675 21.56 -6.60 2.26
C LEU A 675 21.21 -5.47 3.22
N ALA A 676 21.14 -4.23 2.74
CA ALA A 676 20.69 -3.09 3.52
C ALA A 676 19.24 -3.27 3.98
N ALA A 677 18.33 -3.62 3.06
CA ALA A 677 16.94 -3.90 3.40
C ALA A 677 16.81 -5.11 4.35
N ALA A 678 17.51 -6.21 4.09
CA ALA A 678 17.48 -7.39 4.95
C ALA A 678 17.98 -7.09 6.38
N GLU A 679 19.08 -6.35 6.52
CA GLU A 679 19.61 -5.93 7.82
C GLU A 679 18.59 -5.06 8.57
N ILE A 680 18.08 -4.01 7.91
CA ILE A 680 17.17 -3.05 8.54
C ILE A 680 15.91 -3.77 9.04
N TYR A 681 15.21 -4.52 8.18
CA TYR A 681 14.01 -5.25 8.58
C TYR A 681 14.30 -6.33 9.65
N GLN A 682 15.47 -6.97 9.62
CA GLN A 682 15.90 -7.90 10.67
C GLN A 682 16.06 -7.19 12.02
N ARG A 683 16.65 -5.98 12.04
CA ARG A 683 16.82 -5.17 13.27
C ARG A 683 15.50 -4.69 13.86
N GLN A 684 14.48 -4.52 13.03
CA GLN A 684 13.12 -4.18 13.44
C GLN A 684 12.36 -5.37 14.05
N GLY A 685 12.85 -6.60 13.89
CA GLY A 685 12.11 -7.81 14.25
C GLY A 685 11.12 -8.28 13.17
N ASN A 686 10.99 -7.58 12.03
CA ASN A 686 10.20 -8.01 10.88
C ASN A 686 10.98 -9.05 10.06
N ASN A 687 11.13 -10.24 10.62
CA ASN A 687 11.89 -11.35 10.03
C ASN A 687 11.25 -11.89 8.75
N HIS A 688 9.94 -11.67 8.59
CA HIS A 688 9.19 -12.01 7.39
C HIS A 688 9.70 -11.25 6.15
N SER A 689 9.79 -9.93 6.24
CA SER A 689 10.34 -9.13 5.15
C SER A 689 11.85 -9.37 5.00
N ALA A 690 12.56 -9.50 6.13
CA ALA A 690 13.99 -9.72 6.14
C ALA A 690 14.42 -10.98 5.39
N ILE A 691 13.71 -12.11 5.54
CA ILE A 691 14.06 -13.35 4.83
C ILE A 691 13.81 -13.27 3.32
N ILE A 692 12.81 -12.50 2.88
CA ILE A 692 12.56 -12.27 1.45
C ILE A 692 13.69 -11.43 0.85
N TYR A 693 14.06 -10.33 1.50
CA TYR A 693 15.20 -9.51 1.07
C TYR A 693 16.53 -10.26 1.14
N MET A 694 16.71 -11.10 2.16
CA MET A 694 17.89 -11.97 2.24
C MET A 694 17.91 -13.01 1.13
N ASN A 695 16.77 -13.59 0.76
CA ASN A 695 16.69 -14.49 -0.38
C ASN A 695 16.96 -13.78 -1.71
N ALA A 696 16.52 -12.52 -1.87
CA ALA A 696 16.86 -11.70 -3.03
C ALA A 696 18.37 -11.42 -3.10
N ALA A 697 19.01 -11.18 -1.95
CA ALA A 697 20.45 -11.11 -1.85
C ALA A 697 21.12 -12.46 -2.22
N LEU A 698 20.58 -13.60 -1.75
CA LEU A 698 21.05 -14.98 -2.00
C LEU A 698 21.15 -15.38 -3.47
N VAL A 699 20.51 -14.66 -4.38
CA VAL A 699 20.64 -14.84 -5.83
C VAL A 699 22.06 -14.54 -6.31
N PHE A 700 22.76 -13.60 -5.67
CA PHE A 700 24.13 -13.23 -6.02
C PHE A 700 25.13 -14.22 -5.42
N ARG A 701 25.94 -14.87 -6.28
CA ARG A 701 26.82 -15.99 -5.87
C ARG A 701 28.30 -15.66 -5.74
N GLY A 702 28.75 -14.62 -6.44
CA GLY A 702 30.13 -14.11 -6.34
C GLY A 702 30.17 -13.04 -5.26
N LEU A 703 30.88 -13.33 -4.16
CA LEU A 703 31.01 -12.43 -3.01
C LEU A 703 32.49 -12.23 -2.66
N THR A 704 32.88 -11.06 -2.17
CA THR A 704 34.15 -10.95 -1.42
C THR A 704 34.01 -11.61 -0.04
N ILE A 705 35.14 -11.83 0.63
CA ILE A 705 35.10 -12.41 1.98
C ILE A 705 34.42 -11.47 2.99
N SER A 706 34.57 -10.15 2.83
CA SER A 706 33.88 -9.15 3.66
C SER A 706 32.38 -9.08 3.38
N GLU A 707 31.97 -9.21 2.12
CA GLU A 707 30.54 -9.34 1.78
C GLU A 707 29.94 -10.60 2.39
N TYR A 708 30.63 -11.74 2.25
CA TYR A 708 30.21 -13.00 2.85
C TYR A 708 30.07 -12.89 4.39
N PHE A 709 30.90 -12.07 5.06
CA PHE A 709 30.73 -11.78 6.49
C PHE A 709 29.37 -11.16 6.80
N ILE A 710 29.01 -10.10 6.09
CA ILE A 710 27.73 -9.39 6.29
C ILE A 710 26.58 -10.36 6.03
N TYR A 711 26.71 -11.09 4.92
CA TYR A 711 25.77 -12.10 4.45
C TYR A 711 25.45 -13.17 5.49
N SER A 712 26.49 -13.81 6.03
CA SER A 712 26.35 -14.90 7.00
C SER A 712 25.74 -14.38 8.32
N ASN A 713 26.14 -13.20 8.77
CA ASN A 713 25.63 -12.62 10.01
C ASN A 713 24.14 -12.32 9.94
N ILE A 714 23.63 -11.83 8.79
CA ILE A 714 22.20 -11.57 8.61
C ILE A 714 21.41 -12.87 8.64
N ILE A 715 21.78 -13.87 7.81
CA ILE A 715 21.02 -15.12 7.73
C ILE A 715 21.03 -15.93 9.04
N ILE A 716 22.14 -15.93 9.77
CA ILE A 716 22.24 -16.60 11.09
C ILE A 716 21.25 -15.96 12.07
N ARG A 717 21.15 -14.62 12.09
CA ARG A 717 20.18 -13.92 12.94
C ARG A 717 18.74 -14.20 12.52
N ILE A 718 18.45 -14.17 11.22
CA ILE A 718 17.11 -14.51 10.71
C ILE A 718 16.70 -15.93 11.14
N PHE A 719 17.57 -16.93 10.96
CA PHE A 719 17.28 -18.30 11.41
C PHE A 719 17.12 -18.41 12.93
N ARG A 720 17.92 -17.67 13.71
CA ARG A 720 17.79 -17.60 15.16
C ARG A 720 16.43 -17.04 15.59
N GLU A 721 16.03 -15.88 15.05
CA GLU A 721 14.79 -15.19 15.43
C GLU A 721 13.54 -15.96 15.01
N ILE A 722 13.56 -16.59 13.83
CA ILE A 722 12.46 -17.45 13.36
C ILE A 722 12.38 -18.78 14.17
N GLY A 723 13.39 -19.06 15.01
CA GLY A 723 13.43 -20.24 15.88
C GLY A 723 14.02 -21.49 15.22
N MET A 724 14.64 -21.38 14.05
CA MET A 724 15.33 -22.45 13.33
C MET A 724 16.76 -22.62 13.86
N LEU A 725 16.90 -22.94 15.15
CA LEU A 725 18.18 -22.93 15.87
C LEU A 725 19.21 -23.89 15.26
N GLU A 726 18.78 -25.06 14.79
CA GLU A 726 19.67 -26.02 14.12
C GLU A 726 20.29 -25.44 12.84
N LEU A 727 19.48 -24.76 12.01
CA LEU A 727 19.98 -24.10 10.79
C LEU A 727 20.92 -22.95 11.14
N ALA A 728 20.65 -22.20 12.22
CA ALA A 728 21.55 -21.16 12.70
C ALA A 728 22.91 -21.74 13.15
N TYR A 729 22.94 -22.86 13.88
CA TYR A 729 24.19 -23.54 14.25
C TYR A 729 24.97 -24.04 13.05
N GLN A 730 24.29 -24.71 12.10
CA GLN A 730 24.92 -25.18 10.86
C GLN A 730 25.53 -24.00 10.08
N SER A 731 24.80 -22.88 9.99
CA SER A 731 25.24 -21.66 9.32
C SER A 731 26.48 -21.03 9.96
N ILE A 732 26.58 -21.01 11.30
CA ILE A 732 27.79 -20.58 12.00
C ILE A 732 28.98 -21.50 11.66
N SER A 733 28.77 -22.82 11.69
CA SER A 733 29.83 -23.80 11.45
C SER A 733 30.40 -23.69 10.04
N VAL A 734 29.52 -23.61 9.03
CA VAL A 734 29.90 -23.39 7.64
C VAL A 734 30.64 -22.05 7.47
N SER A 735 30.12 -20.98 8.05
CA SER A 735 30.73 -19.65 7.94
C SER A 735 32.12 -19.59 8.55
N ARG A 736 32.32 -20.14 9.76
CA ARG A 736 33.65 -20.22 10.38
C ARG A 736 34.63 -21.00 9.51
N SER A 737 34.16 -22.06 8.86
CA SER A 737 35.00 -22.92 8.02
C SER A 737 35.44 -22.19 6.75
N ILE A 738 34.52 -21.47 6.10
CA ILE A 738 34.82 -20.63 4.93
C ILE A 738 35.80 -19.51 5.30
N PHE A 739 35.57 -18.79 6.39
CA PHE A 739 36.47 -17.73 6.85
C PHE A 739 37.89 -18.24 7.09
N LYS A 740 38.03 -19.34 7.83
CA LYS A 740 39.35 -19.95 8.08
C LYS A 740 40.06 -20.39 6.80
N MET A 741 39.31 -20.80 5.78
CA MET A 741 39.87 -21.25 4.51
C MET A 741 40.37 -20.10 3.65
N TYR A 742 39.64 -18.99 3.57
CA TYR A 742 39.93 -17.89 2.64
C TYR A 742 40.71 -16.72 3.26
N ASP A 743 40.42 -16.36 4.52
CA ASP A 743 41.13 -15.28 5.22
C ASP A 743 41.16 -15.50 6.75
N MET A 744 42.24 -16.13 7.23
CA MET A 744 42.46 -16.39 8.66
C MET A 744 42.61 -15.11 9.51
N GLU A 745 43.12 -14.03 8.94
CA GLU A 745 43.31 -12.77 9.68
C GLU A 745 41.96 -12.09 9.91
N LEU A 746 41.15 -11.98 8.85
CA LEU A 746 39.79 -11.45 8.95
C LEU A 746 38.91 -12.33 9.85
N TYR A 747 39.12 -13.65 9.84
CA TYR A 747 38.47 -14.56 10.78
C TYR A 747 38.79 -14.23 12.23
N GLU A 748 40.07 -14.13 12.61
CA GLU A 748 40.44 -13.84 14.01
C GLU A 748 39.95 -12.45 14.44
N LYS A 749 39.97 -11.46 13.54
CA LYS A 749 39.41 -10.12 13.79
C LYS A 749 37.91 -10.15 14.11
N ASN A 750 37.14 -11.03 13.46
CA ASN A 750 35.68 -11.09 13.58
C ASN A 750 35.16 -12.28 14.40
N LYS A 751 36.06 -13.09 14.97
CA LYS A 751 35.73 -14.33 15.69
C LYS A 751 34.73 -14.10 16.83
N THR A 752 34.89 -13.01 17.58
CA THR A 752 34.04 -12.68 18.71
C THR A 752 32.59 -12.43 18.30
N VAL A 753 32.32 -11.94 17.08
CA VAL A 753 30.96 -11.78 16.54
C VAL A 753 30.26 -13.13 16.39
N TYR A 754 30.94 -14.14 15.82
CA TYR A 754 30.37 -15.48 15.71
C TYR A 754 30.22 -16.17 17.07
N ASP A 755 31.15 -15.95 18.01
CA ASP A 755 31.02 -16.46 19.38
C ASP A 755 29.81 -15.82 20.09
N PHE A 756 29.57 -14.52 19.89
CA PHE A 756 28.38 -13.84 20.40
C PHE A 756 27.10 -14.38 19.77
N LEU A 757 27.05 -14.57 18.45
CA LEU A 757 25.91 -15.20 17.78
C LEU A 757 25.63 -16.61 18.34
N PHE A 758 26.68 -17.41 18.53
CA PHE A 758 26.57 -18.72 19.15
C PHE A 758 26.02 -18.65 20.58
N LEU A 759 26.50 -17.70 21.40
CA LEU A 759 25.98 -17.45 22.75
C LEU A 759 24.49 -17.07 22.73
N THR A 760 24.05 -16.22 21.80
CA THR A 760 22.63 -15.84 21.69
C THR A 760 21.74 -17.02 21.34
N ILE A 761 22.20 -17.93 20.46
CA ILE A 761 21.47 -19.14 20.10
C ILE A 761 21.40 -20.08 21.32
N ASN A 762 22.52 -20.30 22.02
CA ASN A 762 22.55 -21.09 23.26
C ASN A 762 21.61 -20.54 24.33
N TYR A 763 21.49 -19.22 24.46
CA TYR A 763 20.59 -18.61 25.44
C TYR A 763 19.11 -18.84 25.10
N ILE A 764 18.75 -18.74 23.82
CA ILE A 764 17.38 -19.05 23.37
C ILE A 764 17.08 -20.54 23.55
N ASP A 765 18.02 -21.41 23.17
CA ASP A 765 17.91 -22.86 23.32
C ASP A 765 17.79 -23.25 24.79
N PHE A 766 18.59 -22.62 25.67
CA PHE A 766 18.50 -22.82 27.10
C PHE A 766 17.10 -22.50 27.64
N LYS A 767 16.55 -21.33 27.31
CA LYS A 767 15.21 -20.93 27.76
C LYS A 767 14.11 -21.87 27.26
N LYS A 768 14.26 -22.44 26.05
CA LYS A 768 13.26 -23.32 25.44
C LYS A 768 13.37 -24.77 25.92
N ASN A 769 14.56 -25.34 25.90
CA ASN A 769 14.79 -26.78 26.01
C ASN A 769 15.56 -27.20 27.27
N HIS A 770 16.30 -26.30 27.91
CA HIS A 770 17.23 -26.63 29.00
C HIS A 770 17.05 -25.76 30.25
N ALA A 771 15.88 -25.15 30.48
CA ALA A 771 15.67 -24.13 31.52
C ALA A 771 15.99 -24.60 32.96
N SER A 772 16.07 -25.92 33.19
CA SER A 772 16.44 -26.56 34.45
C SER A 772 17.86 -27.16 34.48
N ASP A 773 18.63 -27.05 33.39
CA ASP A 773 19.98 -27.61 33.27
C ASP A 773 21.03 -26.60 33.77
N ASN A 774 21.42 -26.75 35.03
CA ASN A 774 22.44 -25.89 35.65
C ASN A 774 23.82 -26.03 35.00
N VAL A 775 24.15 -27.19 34.40
CA VAL A 775 25.45 -27.39 33.76
C VAL A 775 25.50 -26.61 32.45
N PHE A 776 24.43 -26.68 31.66
CA PHE A 776 24.28 -25.88 30.45
C PHE A 776 24.35 -24.38 30.78
N PHE A 777 23.64 -23.94 31.81
CA PHE A 777 23.63 -22.53 32.22
C PHE A 777 25.01 -22.05 32.69
N SER A 778 25.74 -22.85 33.48
CA SER A 778 27.11 -22.51 33.89
C SER A 778 28.07 -22.40 32.70
N SER A 779 27.92 -23.26 31.68
CA SER A 779 28.68 -23.14 30.43
C SER A 779 28.36 -21.83 29.70
N LEU A 780 27.10 -21.43 29.68
CA LEU A 780 26.63 -20.19 29.07
C LEU A 780 27.22 -18.96 29.78
N ILE A 781 27.23 -18.93 31.12
CA ILE A 781 27.86 -17.87 31.92
C ILE A 781 29.38 -17.79 31.65
N HIS A 782 30.06 -18.94 31.56
CA HIS A 782 31.49 -18.97 31.26
C HIS A 782 31.78 -18.42 29.85
N GLN A 783 31.02 -18.84 28.84
CA GLN A 783 31.14 -18.33 27.46
C GLN A 783 30.90 -16.82 27.40
N MET A 784 29.88 -16.33 28.11
CA MET A 784 29.58 -14.90 28.23
C MET A 784 30.77 -14.12 28.81
N GLY A 785 31.36 -14.60 29.91
CA GLY A 785 32.53 -13.96 30.53
C GLY A 785 33.74 -13.90 29.60
N GLU A 786 34.02 -14.98 28.86
CA GLU A 786 35.13 -15.02 27.90
C GLU A 786 34.94 -14.11 26.68
N ILE A 787 33.69 -13.89 26.26
CA ILE A 787 33.37 -12.91 25.21
C ILE A 787 33.53 -11.48 25.76
N ALA A 788 32.98 -11.19 26.93
CA ALA A 788 33.06 -9.87 27.56
C ALA A 788 34.53 -9.42 27.79
N LYS A 789 35.39 -10.29 28.32
CA LYS A 789 36.84 -10.01 28.48
C LYS A 789 37.50 -9.63 27.16
N ARG A 790 37.18 -10.37 26.08
CA ARG A 790 37.76 -10.12 24.76
C ARG A 790 37.31 -8.79 24.17
N GLU A 791 36.05 -8.43 24.31
CA GLU A 791 35.52 -7.14 23.84
C GLU A 791 36.16 -5.95 24.59
N ILE A 792 36.37 -6.06 25.91
CA ILE A 792 37.09 -5.03 26.69
C ILE A 792 38.53 -4.86 26.17
N VAL A 793 39.28 -5.97 26.05
CA VAL A 793 40.68 -5.94 25.60
C VAL A 793 40.80 -5.42 24.17
N ALA A 794 39.88 -5.83 23.28
CA ALA A 794 39.87 -5.42 21.88
C ALA A 794 39.33 -4.00 21.65
N LYS A 795 38.80 -3.33 22.70
CA LYS A 795 38.09 -2.06 22.57
C LYS A 795 36.96 -2.15 21.53
N GLY A 796 36.24 -3.27 21.53
CA GLY A 796 35.20 -3.60 20.55
C GLY A 796 33.81 -3.07 20.91
N ASN A 797 32.76 -3.61 20.28
CA ASN A 797 31.39 -3.16 20.55
C ASN A 797 30.83 -3.87 21.78
N ILE A 798 30.89 -3.21 22.93
CA ILE A 798 30.53 -3.79 24.23
C ILE A 798 29.02 -3.87 24.51
N ALA A 799 28.18 -3.07 23.84
CA ALA A 799 26.76 -2.99 24.22
C ALA A 799 25.95 -4.27 23.95
N PRO A 800 26.14 -5.01 22.83
CA PRO A 800 25.44 -6.27 22.60
C PRO A 800 25.72 -7.30 23.69
N ILE A 801 26.99 -7.47 24.08
CA ILE A 801 27.37 -8.40 25.13
C ILE A 801 26.89 -7.91 26.50
N LEU A 802 27.00 -6.62 26.83
CA LEU A 802 26.48 -6.06 28.08
C LEU A 802 24.97 -6.27 28.21
N THR A 803 24.20 -5.99 27.15
CA THR A 803 22.73 -6.16 27.15
C THR A 803 22.34 -7.62 27.41
N LEU A 804 23.00 -8.54 26.71
CA LEU A 804 22.76 -9.98 26.90
C LEU A 804 23.21 -10.44 28.30
N SER A 805 24.32 -9.92 28.81
CA SER A 805 24.79 -10.21 30.16
C SER A 805 23.82 -9.74 31.23
N LEU A 806 23.26 -8.54 31.11
CA LEU A 806 22.24 -8.04 32.02
C LEU A 806 20.99 -8.94 32.01
N GLN A 807 20.55 -9.40 30.84
CA GLN A 807 19.44 -10.35 30.71
C GLN A 807 19.73 -11.71 31.35
N ILE A 808 20.93 -12.26 31.11
CA ILE A 808 21.36 -13.55 31.68
C ILE A 808 21.47 -13.46 33.21
N LEU A 809 22.07 -12.38 33.73
CA LEU A 809 22.20 -12.14 35.17
C LEU A 809 20.86 -11.92 35.85
N ASP A 810 19.96 -11.17 35.21
CA ASP A 810 18.57 -10.99 35.67
C ASP A 810 17.82 -12.34 35.74
N TYR A 811 17.96 -13.17 34.71
CA TYR A 811 17.41 -14.53 34.70
C TYR A 811 18.00 -15.39 35.82
N ALA A 812 19.32 -15.37 36.01
CA ALA A 812 20.01 -16.09 37.08
C ALA A 812 19.49 -15.67 38.46
N SER A 813 19.35 -14.36 38.68
CA SER A 813 18.81 -13.81 39.93
C SER A 813 17.37 -14.28 40.18
N ASN A 814 16.51 -14.25 39.17
CA ASN A 814 15.13 -14.72 39.28
C ASN A 814 15.03 -16.22 39.63
N LYS A 815 15.96 -17.03 39.13
CA LYS A 815 16.03 -18.47 39.43
C LYS A 815 16.87 -18.82 40.66
N ASN A 816 17.38 -17.82 41.39
CA ASN A 816 18.30 -18.00 42.51
C ASN A 816 19.56 -18.83 42.16
N ILE A 817 20.04 -18.72 40.91
CA ILE A 817 21.27 -19.37 40.47
C ILE A 817 22.45 -18.50 40.91
N CYS A 818 23.42 -19.11 41.60
CA CYS A 818 24.63 -18.41 42.02
C CYS A 818 25.51 -18.12 40.79
N VAL A 819 25.94 -16.87 40.64
CA VAL A 819 26.89 -16.43 39.62
C VAL A 819 28.15 -15.95 40.34
N ASP A 820 29.31 -16.42 39.89
CA ASP A 820 30.62 -16.10 40.45
C ASP A 820 30.84 -14.58 40.54
N SER A 821 31.40 -14.11 41.66
CA SER A 821 31.63 -12.68 41.91
C SER A 821 32.54 -12.04 40.88
N GLU A 822 33.52 -12.79 40.34
CA GLU A 822 34.41 -12.32 39.27
C GLU A 822 33.64 -11.92 38.01
N ILE A 823 32.60 -12.65 37.64
CA ILE A 823 31.76 -12.33 36.48
C ILE A 823 30.93 -11.08 36.74
N LYS A 824 30.41 -10.90 37.96
CA LYS A 824 29.66 -9.68 38.31
C LYS A 824 30.54 -8.44 38.23
N ILE A 825 31.76 -8.51 38.78
CA ILE A 825 32.75 -7.43 38.70
C ILE A 825 33.10 -7.12 37.23
N LEU A 826 33.32 -8.15 36.41
CA LEU A 826 33.58 -7.96 34.97
C LEU A 826 32.44 -7.23 34.25
N ILE A 827 31.18 -7.53 34.57
CA ILE A 827 30.03 -6.85 33.96
C ILE A 827 29.87 -5.43 34.51
N GLU A 828 30.21 -5.18 35.78
CA GLU A 828 30.29 -3.83 36.35
C GLU A 828 31.36 -3.00 35.62
N GLU A 829 32.58 -3.53 35.45
CA GLU A 829 33.65 -2.91 34.67
C GLU A 829 33.20 -2.60 33.24
N LEU A 830 32.60 -3.57 32.55
CA LEU A 830 32.04 -3.41 31.20
C LEU A 830 30.99 -2.28 31.14
N SER A 831 30.27 -2.02 32.24
CA SER A 831 29.23 -1.00 32.32
C SER A 831 29.75 0.41 32.64
N GLU A 832 31.01 0.54 33.07
CA GLU A 832 31.68 1.81 33.41
C GLU A 832 32.56 2.35 32.26
N GLU A 833 32.89 1.51 31.27
CA GLU A 833 33.72 1.83 30.12
C GLU A 833 33.04 2.77 29.11
N LYS A 834 33.12 4.09 29.34
CA LYS A 834 32.46 5.13 28.52
C LYS A 834 33.05 5.34 27.12
N GLU A 835 34.33 5.07 26.91
CA GLU A 835 35.04 5.38 25.65
C GLU A 835 34.81 4.34 24.52
N LEU A 836 34.04 3.28 24.76
CA LEU A 836 33.98 2.08 23.91
C LEU A 836 32.58 1.75 23.36
N PHE A 837 31.59 2.61 23.59
CA PHE A 837 30.24 2.36 23.10
C PHE A 837 30.10 2.77 21.62
N LEU A 838 30.13 1.80 20.71
CA LEU A 838 29.70 1.97 19.32
C LEU A 838 28.15 2.01 19.17
N THR A 839 27.44 1.90 20.29
CA THR A 839 25.97 1.87 20.39
C THR A 839 25.52 3.22 20.93
N PRO A 840 24.30 3.70 20.62
CA PRO A 840 23.84 4.98 21.14
C PRO A 840 23.89 4.99 22.67
N GLU A 841 24.71 5.87 23.26
CA GLU A 841 24.87 5.99 24.72
C GLU A 841 23.51 6.11 25.43
N LYS A 842 22.55 6.77 24.77
CA LYS A 842 21.18 6.98 25.26
C LYS A 842 20.40 5.68 25.43
N LEU A 843 20.51 4.77 24.46
CA LEU A 843 19.80 3.49 24.50
C LEU A 843 20.36 2.62 25.62
N LEU A 844 21.69 2.54 25.70
CA LEU A 844 22.34 1.75 26.73
C LEU A 844 22.10 2.32 28.12
N ALA A 845 22.14 3.64 28.29
CA ALA A 845 21.82 4.29 29.56
C ALA A 845 20.37 3.99 30.01
N LYS A 846 19.42 3.99 29.08
CA LYS A 846 18.02 3.62 29.36
C LYS A 846 17.89 2.13 29.74
N PHE A 847 18.55 1.23 29.02
CA PHE A 847 18.55 -0.20 29.36
C PHE A 847 19.21 -0.48 30.71
N LYS A 848 20.39 0.09 30.97
CA LYS A 848 21.09 0.00 32.25
C LYS A 848 20.20 0.53 33.37
N GLY A 849 19.62 1.72 33.18
CA GLY A 849 18.69 2.32 34.13
C GLY A 849 17.47 1.43 34.42
N PHE A 850 16.93 0.75 33.42
CA PHE A 850 15.84 -0.22 33.60
C PHE A 850 16.28 -1.43 34.43
N TYR A 851 17.43 -2.06 34.14
CA TYR A 851 17.88 -3.21 34.92
C TYR A 851 18.33 -2.86 36.34
N GLU A 852 18.85 -1.65 36.56
CA GLU A 852 19.28 -1.14 37.88
C GLU A 852 18.11 -0.71 38.77
N LYS A 853 17.20 0.12 38.26
CA LYS A 853 16.07 0.68 39.04
C LYS A 853 14.84 -0.20 38.96
N SER A 854 14.56 -0.70 37.75
CA SER A 854 13.37 -1.46 37.40
C SER A 854 12.07 -0.78 37.83
N ASP A 855 11.97 0.54 37.69
CA ASP A 855 10.76 1.32 38.02
C ASP A 855 9.94 1.70 36.76
N VAL A 856 8.71 2.17 36.93
CA VAL A 856 7.84 2.54 35.80
C VAL A 856 8.40 3.70 34.97
N ASN A 857 9.15 4.62 35.59
CA ASN A 857 9.77 5.74 34.88
C ASN A 857 10.82 5.23 33.89
N SER A 858 11.62 4.23 34.28
CA SER A 858 12.60 3.60 33.39
C SER A 858 11.92 2.84 32.24
N LEU A 859 10.77 2.18 32.48
CA LEU A 859 9.95 1.59 31.43
C LEU A 859 9.38 2.67 30.49
N PHE A 860 8.90 3.79 31.04
CA PHE A 860 8.37 4.90 30.26
C PHE A 860 9.44 5.59 29.41
N GLU A 861 10.70 5.65 29.89
CA GLU A 861 11.82 6.13 29.08
C GLU A 861 12.15 5.22 27.91
N LEU A 862 11.98 3.90 28.04
CA LEU A 862 12.06 2.95 26.93
C LEU A 862 10.88 3.12 25.97
N TYR A 863 9.66 3.31 26.51
CA TYR A 863 8.45 3.58 25.73
C TYR A 863 8.59 4.81 24.81
N LYS A 864 9.21 5.89 25.30
CA LYS A 864 9.45 7.13 24.55
C LYS A 864 10.52 7.02 23.46
N LEU A 865 11.32 5.94 23.44
CA LEU A 865 12.29 5.75 22.36
C LEU A 865 11.59 5.49 21.03
N ASN A 866 10.51 4.72 21.06
CA ASN A 866 9.74 4.38 19.86
C ASN A 866 8.90 5.57 19.41
N VAL A 867 9.12 6.01 18.18
CA VAL A 867 8.27 7.00 17.51
C VAL A 867 7.07 6.29 16.88
N ALA A 868 5.95 7.00 16.73
CA ALA A 868 4.78 6.46 16.05
C ALA A 868 5.12 6.05 14.61
N SER A 869 4.73 4.82 14.24
CA SER A 869 4.79 4.33 12.87
C SER A 869 3.81 5.08 11.97
N ARG A 870 4.02 5.01 10.64
CA ARG A 870 3.07 5.58 9.67
C ARG A 870 1.79 4.73 9.56
N TYR A 871 1.93 3.41 9.69
CA TYR A 871 0.86 2.43 9.57
C TYR A 871 0.68 1.65 10.88
N ALA A 872 -0.56 1.25 11.19
CA ALA A 872 -0.88 0.52 12.42
C ALA A 872 -0.22 -0.87 12.49
N SER A 873 -0.18 -1.59 11.37
CA SER A 873 0.43 -2.93 11.27
C SER A 873 1.92 -2.96 11.64
N ASP A 874 2.64 -1.87 11.37
CA ASP A 874 4.07 -1.76 11.70
C ASP A 874 4.32 -1.71 13.21
N ARG A 875 3.35 -1.18 13.98
CA ARG A 875 3.48 -1.05 15.44
C ARG A 875 3.59 -2.40 16.14
N ALA A 876 3.02 -3.46 15.55
CA ALA A 876 3.16 -4.83 16.05
C ALA A 876 4.63 -5.31 16.07
N TYR A 877 5.51 -4.75 15.23
CA TYR A 877 6.93 -5.07 15.24
C TYR A 877 7.71 -4.08 16.10
N ASP A 878 7.37 -2.78 16.01
CA ASP A 878 8.10 -1.70 16.68
C ASP A 878 8.05 -1.81 18.22
N ASP A 879 6.92 -2.25 18.77
CA ASP A 879 6.74 -2.39 20.23
C ASP A 879 7.18 -3.76 20.79
N HIS A 880 7.80 -4.65 19.98
CA HIS A 880 8.19 -6.01 20.42
C HIS A 880 9.10 -6.02 21.66
N ASN A 881 10.15 -5.20 21.65
CA ASN A 881 11.07 -5.10 22.79
C ASN A 881 10.38 -4.48 24.02
N LEU A 882 9.49 -3.52 23.80
CA LEU A 882 8.75 -2.86 24.87
C LEU A 882 7.85 -3.86 25.63
N HIS A 883 7.18 -4.77 24.93
CA HIS A 883 6.40 -5.84 25.56
C HIS A 883 7.26 -6.70 26.49
N PHE A 884 8.48 -7.06 26.06
CA PHE A 884 9.42 -7.79 26.91
C PHE A 884 9.73 -7.00 28.20
N TYR A 885 10.10 -5.73 28.10
CA TYR A 885 10.42 -4.91 29.28
C TYR A 885 9.21 -4.68 30.20
N ALA A 886 8.01 -4.49 29.65
CA ALA A 886 6.78 -4.40 30.43
C ALA A 886 6.54 -5.69 31.24
N SER A 887 6.74 -6.86 30.62
CA SER A 887 6.60 -8.15 31.32
C SER A 887 7.66 -8.36 32.42
N VAL A 888 8.90 -7.91 32.22
CA VAL A 888 9.95 -7.96 33.25
C VAL A 888 9.65 -7.00 34.40
N PHE A 889 9.15 -5.80 34.09
CA PHE A 889 8.72 -4.81 35.08
C PHE A 889 7.65 -5.40 36.02
N LEU A 890 6.63 -6.04 35.44
CA LEU A 890 5.57 -6.70 36.19
C LEU A 890 6.09 -7.80 37.12
N ARG A 891 7.13 -8.55 36.74
CA ARG A 891 7.73 -9.58 37.62
C ARG A 891 8.49 -8.96 38.79
N LYS A 892 9.28 -7.91 38.55
CA LYS A 892 10.07 -7.26 39.61
C LYS A 892 9.22 -6.45 40.57
N ASN A 893 8.08 -5.94 40.10
CA ASN A 893 7.26 -4.99 40.84
C ASN A 893 5.80 -5.43 40.97
N VAL A 894 5.57 -6.72 41.26
CA VAL A 894 4.20 -7.26 41.49
C VAL A 894 3.43 -6.45 42.55
N SER A 895 4.15 -5.86 43.53
CA SER A 895 3.59 -5.02 44.59
C SER A 895 3.67 -3.51 44.32
N SER A 896 3.92 -3.08 43.07
CA SER A 896 3.88 -1.67 42.69
C SER A 896 2.49 -1.07 42.89
N ASN A 897 2.40 0.26 42.83
CA ASN A 897 1.11 0.94 42.88
C ASN A 897 0.22 0.49 41.69
N VAL A 898 -1.08 0.78 41.75
CA VAL A 898 -2.00 0.28 40.72
C VAL A 898 -1.78 0.93 39.35
N GLN A 899 -1.43 2.22 39.35
CA GLN A 899 -1.20 3.02 38.14
C GLN A 899 -0.07 2.42 37.29
N ASP A 900 1.06 2.09 37.91
CA ASP A 900 2.23 1.50 37.26
C ASP A 900 1.88 0.15 36.60
N ASN A 901 1.09 -0.68 37.30
CA ASN A 901 0.63 -1.96 36.75
C ASN A 901 -0.32 -1.77 35.56
N ILE A 902 -1.24 -0.80 35.61
CA ILE A 902 -2.13 -0.49 34.47
C ILE A 902 -1.30 -0.07 33.26
N PHE A 903 -0.34 0.86 33.44
CA PHE A 903 0.54 1.29 32.36
C PHE A 903 1.28 0.10 31.74
N ALA A 904 1.90 -0.76 32.56
CA ALA A 904 2.65 -1.91 32.06
C ALA A 904 1.76 -2.97 31.37
N ILE A 905 0.56 -3.25 31.88
CA ILE A 905 -0.38 -4.20 31.23
C ILE A 905 -0.92 -3.61 29.93
N GLU A 906 -1.20 -2.31 29.87
CA GLU A 906 -1.59 -1.65 28.63
C GLU A 906 -0.47 -1.72 27.58
N MET A 907 0.81 -1.68 27.97
CA MET A 907 1.94 -1.93 27.05
C MET A 907 2.06 -3.39 26.58
N LEU A 908 1.27 -4.32 27.12
CA LEU A 908 1.19 -5.71 26.66
C LEU A 908 -0.05 -5.97 25.80
N ALA A 909 -0.98 -5.01 25.73
CA ALA A 909 -2.22 -5.09 24.95
C ALA A 909 -1.94 -4.89 23.45
N ASP A 910 -2.96 -5.08 22.60
CA ASP A 910 -2.77 -4.93 21.15
C ASP A 910 -2.97 -3.47 20.71
N HIS A 911 -1.84 -2.83 20.36
CA HIS A 911 -1.79 -1.46 19.82
C HIS A 911 -1.62 -1.40 18.30
N SER A 912 -1.59 -2.56 17.63
CA SER A 912 -1.41 -2.64 16.18
C SER A 912 -2.72 -2.53 15.39
N ILE A 913 -3.86 -2.47 16.09
CA ILE A 913 -5.18 -2.29 15.49
C ILE A 913 -5.32 -0.87 14.97
N SER A 914 -5.69 -0.76 13.70
CA SER A 914 -5.94 0.50 13.01
C SER A 914 -7.06 1.30 13.65
N ILE A 915 -6.88 2.62 13.70
CA ILE A 915 -7.93 3.60 13.97
C ILE A 915 -8.20 4.43 12.71
N ASN A 916 -9.47 4.76 12.49
CA ASN A 916 -9.88 5.69 11.44
C ASN A 916 -9.79 7.11 11.99
N ASN A 917 -9.31 8.05 11.17
CA ASN A 917 -9.47 9.48 11.44
C ASN A 917 -10.06 10.19 10.21
N SER A 918 -10.19 11.51 10.29
CA SER A 918 -10.74 12.32 9.18
C SER A 918 -9.91 12.28 7.90
N LEU A 919 -8.67 11.77 7.95
CA LEU A 919 -7.71 11.79 6.86
C LEU A 919 -7.39 10.41 6.30
N ARG A 920 -7.26 9.37 7.13
CA ARG A 920 -6.79 8.02 6.75
C ARG A 920 -7.53 6.92 7.52
N ASN A 921 -7.54 5.71 6.95
CA ASN A 921 -8.23 4.54 7.51
C ASN A 921 -7.33 3.57 8.29
N THR A 922 -6.00 3.73 8.29
CA THR A 922 -5.03 2.75 8.82
C THR A 922 -3.97 3.37 9.75
N VAL A 923 -4.41 4.30 10.60
CA VAL A 923 -3.51 5.05 11.51
C VAL A 923 -3.29 4.23 12.80
N PRO A 924 -2.06 4.18 13.35
CA PRO A 924 -1.85 3.56 14.67
C PRO A 924 -2.58 4.31 15.78
N THR A 925 -2.88 3.62 16.89
CA THR A 925 -3.41 4.29 18.09
C THR A 925 -2.44 5.37 18.59
N LEU A 926 -2.96 6.42 19.23
CA LEU A 926 -2.12 7.49 19.79
C LEU A 926 -1.22 6.94 20.91
N ARG A 927 0.01 7.48 20.98
CA ARG A 927 0.95 7.19 22.08
C ARG A 927 0.63 8.06 23.29
N TYR A 928 0.77 7.50 24.49
CA TYR A 928 0.55 8.18 25.76
C TYR A 928 1.67 9.17 26.07
N THR A 929 1.33 10.34 26.62
CA THR A 929 2.32 11.38 26.97
C THR A 929 2.74 11.32 28.43
N THR A 930 1.99 10.61 29.26
CA THR A 930 2.25 10.42 30.69
C THR A 930 1.91 8.99 31.12
N ILE A 931 2.44 8.58 32.28
CA ILE A 931 2.23 7.24 32.87
C ILE A 931 0.79 7.08 33.39
N ASP A 932 0.16 8.17 33.82
CA ASP A 932 -1.20 8.21 34.40
C ASP A 932 -2.32 8.01 33.36
N GLU A 933 -2.08 8.41 32.11
CA GLU A 933 -3.10 8.46 31.06
C GLU A 933 -3.91 7.17 30.91
N PRO A 934 -3.31 5.96 30.81
CA PRO A 934 -4.08 4.73 30.67
C PRO A 934 -5.07 4.49 31.82
N MET A 935 -4.67 4.81 33.06
CA MET A 935 -5.54 4.68 34.23
C MET A 935 -6.69 5.68 34.18
N VAL A 936 -6.42 6.94 33.84
CA VAL A 936 -7.45 7.99 33.71
C VAL A 936 -8.48 7.57 32.68
N LEU A 937 -8.03 7.11 31.51
CA LEU A 937 -8.90 6.68 30.42
C LEU A 937 -9.75 5.45 30.79
N ALA A 938 -9.15 4.47 31.47
CA ALA A 938 -9.89 3.31 31.98
C ALA A 938 -10.99 3.72 32.99
N GLN A 939 -10.68 4.65 33.90
CA GLN A 939 -11.65 5.17 34.88
C GLN A 939 -12.78 5.96 34.23
N GLU A 940 -12.45 6.80 33.23
CA GLU A 940 -13.43 7.55 32.45
C GLU A 940 -14.37 6.62 31.70
N TYR A 941 -13.82 5.63 31.00
CA TYR A 941 -14.60 4.62 30.27
C TYR A 941 -15.51 3.82 31.22
N ALA A 942 -14.96 3.35 32.35
CA ALA A 942 -15.72 2.62 33.37
C ALA A 942 -16.91 3.44 33.91
N THR A 943 -16.67 4.72 34.21
CA THR A 943 -17.68 5.62 34.79
C THR A 943 -18.74 6.01 33.77
N ARG A 944 -18.33 6.38 32.55
CA ARG A 944 -19.24 6.82 31.48
C ARG A 944 -20.20 5.72 31.05
N ASN A 945 -19.69 4.50 30.92
CA ASN A 945 -20.46 3.37 30.43
C ASN A 945 -21.06 2.49 31.53
N ASN A 946 -20.75 2.78 32.80
CA ASN A 946 -21.15 1.96 33.94
C ASN A 946 -20.72 0.48 33.78
N VAL A 947 -19.45 0.27 33.42
CA VAL A 947 -18.84 -1.05 33.23
C VAL A 947 -17.57 -1.18 34.07
N ASN A 948 -17.21 -2.39 34.47
CA ASN A 948 -15.88 -2.66 35.02
C ASN A 948 -14.88 -2.86 33.88
N VAL A 949 -13.71 -2.25 33.99
CA VAL A 949 -12.59 -2.45 33.05
C VAL A 949 -11.54 -3.32 33.71
N PHE A 950 -11.39 -4.55 33.22
CA PHE A 950 -10.38 -5.49 33.67
C PHE A 950 -9.18 -5.47 32.72
N LEU A 951 -7.99 -5.31 33.28
CA LEU A 951 -6.73 -5.47 32.56
C LEU A 951 -6.01 -6.70 33.08
N LEU A 952 -5.67 -7.63 32.19
CA LEU A 952 -4.99 -8.86 32.53
C LEU A 952 -3.69 -9.00 31.75
N GLY A 953 -2.56 -8.94 32.45
CA GLY A 953 -1.22 -9.07 31.86
C GLY A 953 -0.42 -10.24 32.41
N LEU A 954 0.53 -10.73 31.62
CA LEU A 954 1.52 -11.70 32.06
C LEU A 954 2.87 -11.02 32.32
N ASN A 955 3.52 -11.40 33.41
CA ASN A 955 4.93 -11.10 33.57
C ASN A 955 5.81 -12.06 32.75
N ASP A 956 7.13 -11.80 32.68
CA ASP A 956 8.08 -12.63 31.91
C ASP A 956 8.21 -14.07 32.45
N ALA A 957 7.83 -14.30 33.72
CA ALA A 957 7.71 -15.62 34.33
C ALA A 957 6.33 -16.29 34.11
N LYS A 958 5.48 -15.71 33.25
CA LYS A 958 4.15 -16.19 32.89
C LYS A 958 3.17 -16.32 34.06
N LYS A 959 3.34 -15.49 35.10
CA LYS A 959 2.33 -15.27 36.15
C LYS A 959 1.42 -14.13 35.76
N ALA A 960 0.13 -14.32 35.98
CA ALA A 960 -0.90 -13.36 35.61
C ALA A 960 -1.12 -12.31 36.71
N ILE A 961 -1.34 -11.07 36.29
CA ILE A 961 -1.66 -9.92 37.15
C ILE A 961 -2.96 -9.31 36.61
N LEU A 962 -3.94 -9.12 37.49
CA LEU A 962 -5.25 -8.58 37.16
C LEU A 962 -5.47 -7.25 37.87
N VAL A 963 -5.90 -6.24 37.11
CA VAL A 963 -6.31 -4.94 37.64
C VAL A 963 -7.75 -4.67 37.24
N CYS A 964 -8.54 -4.08 38.14
CA CYS A 964 -9.92 -3.69 37.88
C CYS A 964 -10.12 -2.20 38.13
N CYS A 965 -10.69 -1.51 37.15
CA CYS A 965 -11.24 -0.16 37.29
C CYS A 965 -12.77 -0.26 37.33
N GLN A 966 -13.38 0.12 38.46
CA GLN A 966 -14.82 0.12 38.67
C GLN A 966 -15.42 1.52 38.40
N PRO A 967 -16.72 1.61 38.09
CA PRO A 967 -17.41 2.89 37.97
C PRO A 967 -17.24 3.75 39.24
N GLY A 968 -16.96 5.06 39.06
CA GLY A 968 -16.72 6.00 40.16
C GLY A 968 -15.27 6.05 40.66
N SER A 969 -14.30 5.79 39.77
CA SER A 969 -12.86 5.95 40.00
C SER A 969 -12.24 5.05 41.08
N ARG A 970 -12.86 3.92 41.42
CA ARG A 970 -12.25 2.91 42.29
C ARG A 970 -11.37 1.99 41.46
N VAL A 971 -10.12 1.86 41.85
CA VAL A 971 -9.12 1.05 41.14
C VAL A 971 -8.45 0.11 42.13
N GLU A 972 -8.40 -1.18 41.80
CA GLU A 972 -7.85 -2.22 42.65
C GLU A 972 -6.96 -3.19 41.85
N VAL A 973 -5.79 -3.53 42.41
CA VAL A 973 -4.98 -4.65 41.92
C VAL A 973 -5.46 -5.91 42.65
N ILE A 974 -5.86 -6.92 41.88
CA ILE A 974 -6.35 -8.18 42.41
C ILE A 974 -5.19 -9.20 42.31
N THR A 975 -4.46 -9.39 43.41
CA THR A 975 -3.32 -10.34 43.47
C THR A 975 -3.60 -11.60 44.30
N THR A 976 -4.73 -11.68 45.00
CA THR A 976 -5.09 -12.80 45.87
C THR A 976 -6.55 -13.22 45.64
N GLY A 977 -6.88 -14.48 45.95
CA GLY A 977 -8.24 -15.01 45.81
C GLY A 977 -8.62 -15.50 44.41
N TRP A 978 -7.65 -15.56 43.48
CA TRP A 978 -7.77 -16.19 42.16
C TRP A 978 -6.42 -16.81 41.76
N SER A 979 -6.41 -17.72 40.79
CA SER A 979 -5.20 -18.25 40.17
C SER A 979 -5.31 -18.28 38.65
N PHE A 980 -4.21 -18.61 37.96
CA PHE A 980 -4.17 -18.84 36.53
C PHE A 980 -2.90 -19.63 36.21
N ASN A 981 -3.05 -20.75 35.51
CA ASN A 981 -1.93 -21.60 35.12
C ASN A 981 -1.65 -21.46 33.62
N TYR A 982 -0.63 -20.67 33.28
CA TYR A 982 -0.26 -20.43 31.89
C TYR A 982 0.16 -21.69 31.13
N GLN A 983 0.85 -22.63 31.78
CA GLN A 983 1.26 -23.87 31.11
C GLN A 983 0.05 -24.73 30.75
N ASN A 984 -0.91 -24.82 31.66
CA ASN A 984 -2.18 -25.50 31.40
C ASN A 984 -2.96 -24.78 30.30
N PHE A 985 -2.92 -23.44 30.26
CA PHE A 985 -3.52 -22.66 29.17
C PHE A 985 -2.88 -22.94 27.81
N VAL A 986 -1.55 -23.04 27.73
CA VAL A 986 -0.86 -23.43 26.48
C VAL A 986 -1.32 -24.81 26.02
N THR A 987 -1.40 -25.79 26.92
CA THR A 987 -1.92 -27.14 26.62
C THR A 987 -3.39 -27.10 26.20
N TRP A 988 -4.21 -26.28 26.87
CA TRP A 988 -5.63 -26.11 26.56
C TRP A 988 -5.84 -25.57 25.14
N LYS A 989 -5.02 -24.61 24.69
CA LYS A 989 -5.12 -23.97 23.35
C LYS A 989 -4.93 -24.93 22.17
N GLU A 990 -4.26 -26.06 22.39
CA GLU A 990 -4.06 -27.07 21.34
C GLU A 990 -5.39 -27.69 20.89
N LEU A 991 -6.34 -27.82 21.82
CA LEU A 991 -7.64 -28.44 21.57
C LEU A 991 -8.79 -27.42 21.59
N TYR A 992 -8.77 -26.50 22.56
CA TYR A 992 -9.86 -25.59 22.83
C TYR A 992 -9.53 -24.17 22.36
N PRO A 993 -10.52 -23.36 21.96
CA PRO A 993 -11.96 -23.64 22.07
C PRO A 993 -12.52 -24.59 20.99
N TYR A 994 -11.77 -24.98 19.97
CA TYR A 994 -12.26 -25.75 18.82
C TYR A 994 -13.06 -27.01 19.20
N GLU A 995 -12.57 -27.85 20.12
CA GLU A 995 -13.25 -29.09 20.53
C GLU A 995 -14.60 -28.86 21.22
N TYR A 996 -14.92 -27.64 21.68
CA TYR A 996 -16.21 -27.34 22.29
C TYR A 996 -17.40 -27.47 21.34
N GLY A 997 -17.18 -27.33 20.02
CA GLY A 997 -18.24 -27.53 19.03
C GLY A 997 -18.66 -28.98 18.83
N PHE A 998 -17.91 -29.94 19.39
CA PHE A 998 -18.21 -31.38 19.34
C PHE A 998 -18.65 -31.93 20.70
N TYR A 999 -19.05 -31.04 21.61
CA TYR A 999 -19.53 -31.40 22.94
C TYR A 999 -20.76 -32.32 22.88
N ASP A 1000 -20.70 -33.44 23.61
CA ASP A 1000 -21.86 -34.28 23.92
C ASP A 1000 -21.98 -34.40 25.45
N ALA A 1001 -23.05 -33.82 26.00
CA ALA A 1001 -23.34 -33.86 27.42
C ALA A 1001 -23.51 -35.30 27.97
N ARG A 1002 -23.81 -36.28 27.12
CA ARG A 1002 -23.93 -37.70 27.51
C ARG A 1002 -22.58 -38.37 27.70
N GLU A 1003 -21.56 -37.91 26.98
CA GLU A 1003 -20.21 -38.46 27.05
C GLU A 1003 -19.36 -37.73 28.09
N ASN A 1004 -19.40 -36.39 28.11
CA ASN A 1004 -18.62 -35.60 29.05
C ASN A 1004 -19.39 -34.36 29.53
N PRO A 1005 -20.34 -34.49 30.48
CA PRO A 1005 -21.26 -33.41 30.86
C PRO A 1005 -20.55 -32.16 31.40
N ASN A 1006 -19.37 -32.31 32.01
CA ASN A 1006 -18.64 -31.21 32.64
C ASN A 1006 -17.48 -30.67 31.79
N LEU A 1007 -17.37 -31.06 30.51
CA LEU A 1007 -16.24 -30.70 29.63
C LEU A 1007 -15.82 -29.23 29.75
N PHE A 1008 -16.76 -28.29 29.61
CA PHE A 1008 -16.47 -26.85 29.70
C PHE A 1008 -15.93 -26.45 31.06
N TYR A 1009 -16.56 -26.92 32.14
CA TYR A 1009 -16.13 -26.55 33.49
C TYR A 1009 -14.76 -27.15 33.79
N ASP A 1010 -14.56 -28.45 33.52
CA ASP A 1010 -13.32 -29.16 33.82
C ASP A 1010 -12.12 -28.57 33.05
N THR A 1011 -12.33 -28.18 31.80
CA THR A 1011 -11.26 -27.62 30.95
C THR A 1011 -10.91 -26.17 31.29
N ILE A 1012 -11.86 -25.34 31.71
CA ILE A 1012 -11.54 -23.98 32.21
C ILE A 1012 -11.00 -24.03 33.63
N ASN A 1013 -11.52 -24.90 34.48
CA ASN A 1013 -10.99 -25.13 35.82
C ASN A 1013 -9.55 -25.67 35.75
N PHE A 1014 -9.19 -26.42 34.70
CA PHE A 1014 -7.81 -26.87 34.44
C PHE A 1014 -6.83 -25.71 34.23
N ILE A 1015 -7.25 -24.61 33.60
CA ILE A 1015 -6.42 -23.39 33.47
C ILE A 1015 -6.48 -22.50 34.73
N GLU A 1016 -7.29 -22.90 35.72
CA GLU A 1016 -7.51 -22.25 37.02
C GLU A 1016 -8.10 -20.84 36.96
N PHE A 1017 -8.86 -20.50 35.92
CA PHE A 1017 -9.30 -19.12 35.67
C PHE A 1017 -10.69 -18.78 36.25
N GLU A 1018 -10.73 -18.37 37.52
CA GLU A 1018 -11.96 -18.06 38.28
C GLU A 1018 -11.88 -16.71 39.02
N PHE A 1019 -12.97 -15.91 38.97
CA PHE A 1019 -13.12 -14.70 39.77
C PHE A 1019 -14.59 -14.29 39.97
N LYS A 1020 -14.85 -13.45 40.97
CA LYS A 1020 -16.21 -12.99 41.31
C LYS A 1020 -16.53 -11.66 40.63
N ILE A 1021 -17.48 -11.67 39.69
CA ILE A 1021 -17.93 -10.47 38.96
C ILE A 1021 -19.45 -10.44 38.90
N ASN A 1022 -20.05 -9.31 39.29
CA ASN A 1022 -21.50 -9.17 39.38
C ASN A 1022 -22.06 -8.01 38.53
N THR A 1023 -21.24 -7.39 37.69
CA THR A 1023 -21.61 -6.25 36.85
C THR A 1023 -21.06 -6.39 35.44
N THR A 1024 -21.63 -5.64 34.49
CA THR A 1024 -21.13 -5.57 33.11
C THR A 1024 -19.65 -5.27 33.07
N SER A 1025 -18.90 -6.01 32.27
CA SER A 1025 -17.43 -5.99 32.31
C SER A 1025 -16.81 -6.06 30.91
N VAL A 1026 -15.72 -5.32 30.72
CA VAL A 1026 -14.83 -5.40 29.57
C VAL A 1026 -13.46 -5.93 29.99
N PHE A 1027 -12.87 -6.79 29.17
CA PHE A 1027 -11.52 -7.31 29.36
C PHE A 1027 -10.56 -6.77 28.30
N ILE A 1028 -9.45 -6.20 28.77
CA ILE A 1028 -8.25 -5.91 27.98
C ILE A 1028 -7.20 -6.96 28.36
N PHE A 1029 -6.84 -7.79 27.40
CA PHE A 1029 -5.88 -8.86 27.58
C PHE A 1029 -4.52 -8.48 27.00
N ASP A 1030 -3.46 -8.90 27.69
CA ASP A 1030 -2.19 -9.20 27.05
C ASP A 1030 -2.45 -10.08 25.82
N ILE A 1031 -1.78 -9.76 24.72
CA ILE A 1031 -1.89 -10.44 23.43
C ILE A 1031 -1.76 -11.97 23.56
N MET A 1032 -0.92 -12.44 24.49
CA MET A 1032 -0.72 -13.87 24.74
C MET A 1032 -1.99 -14.58 25.27
N LEU A 1033 -2.91 -13.82 25.86
CA LEU A 1033 -4.13 -14.30 26.52
C LEU A 1033 -5.40 -14.02 25.70
N GLN A 1034 -5.34 -13.32 24.56
CA GLN A 1034 -6.53 -12.96 23.78
C GLN A 1034 -7.36 -14.14 23.26
N SER A 1035 -6.82 -15.37 23.26
CA SER A 1035 -7.59 -16.58 22.94
C SER A 1035 -8.54 -17.03 24.07
N ILE A 1036 -8.51 -16.39 25.25
CA ILE A 1036 -9.47 -16.62 26.32
C ILE A 1036 -10.85 -16.14 25.89
N VAL A 1037 -11.85 -17.00 26.05
CA VAL A 1037 -13.24 -16.67 25.78
C VAL A 1037 -13.89 -16.10 27.04
N THR A 1038 -14.23 -14.82 27.03
CA THR A 1038 -14.76 -14.11 28.21
C THR A 1038 -16.05 -14.71 28.76
N ASN A 1039 -16.91 -15.27 27.90
CA ASN A 1039 -18.12 -15.95 28.33
C ASN A 1039 -17.84 -17.17 29.22
N LEU A 1040 -16.70 -17.84 29.03
CA LEU A 1040 -16.34 -19.10 29.70
C LEU A 1040 -15.62 -18.91 31.05
N ILE A 1041 -15.36 -17.67 31.46
CA ILE A 1041 -14.65 -17.43 32.72
C ILE A 1041 -15.52 -17.87 33.89
N ILE A 1042 -14.94 -18.57 34.87
CA ILE A 1042 -15.71 -19.10 36.00
C ILE A 1042 -16.05 -17.98 36.99
N ASN A 1043 -17.32 -17.92 37.40
CA ASN A 1043 -17.87 -16.96 38.34
C ASN A 1043 -18.83 -17.62 39.34
N ASP A 1044 -18.36 -17.79 40.59
CA ASP A 1044 -19.02 -18.50 41.70
C ASP A 1044 -19.44 -19.95 41.36
N SER A 1045 -20.61 -20.13 40.73
CA SER A 1045 -21.26 -21.43 40.47
C SER A 1045 -21.66 -21.62 39.00
N GLY A 1046 -21.11 -20.80 38.11
CA GLY A 1046 -21.34 -20.91 36.67
C GLY A 1046 -20.37 -20.06 35.86
N PHE A 1047 -20.65 -19.91 34.58
CA PHE A 1047 -19.83 -19.12 33.67
C PHE A 1047 -20.26 -17.65 33.65
N LEU A 1048 -19.30 -16.74 33.46
CA LEU A 1048 -19.48 -15.29 33.52
C LEU A 1048 -20.53 -14.80 32.51
N GLY A 1049 -20.45 -15.27 31.26
CA GLY A 1049 -21.38 -14.89 30.20
C GLY A 1049 -22.83 -15.35 30.42
N ALA A 1050 -23.06 -16.27 31.36
CA ALA A 1050 -24.40 -16.67 31.78
C ALA A 1050 -24.97 -15.81 32.93
N LYS A 1051 -24.16 -14.93 33.52
CA LYS A 1051 -24.53 -14.12 34.70
C LYS A 1051 -24.62 -12.64 34.40
N VAL A 1052 -23.69 -12.11 33.60
CA VAL A 1052 -23.59 -10.68 33.30
C VAL A 1052 -23.18 -10.45 31.84
N PRO A 1053 -23.49 -9.28 31.26
CA PRO A 1053 -22.94 -8.90 29.97
C PRO A 1053 -21.41 -8.75 30.05
N VAL A 1054 -20.69 -9.37 29.11
CA VAL A 1054 -19.23 -9.34 29.08
C VAL A 1054 -18.70 -9.33 27.65
N TYR A 1055 -17.58 -8.64 27.43
CA TYR A 1055 -16.87 -8.60 26.16
C TYR A 1055 -15.37 -8.36 26.35
N SER A 1056 -14.58 -8.49 25.29
CA SER A 1056 -13.17 -8.11 25.27
C SER A 1056 -12.89 -7.05 24.20
N SER A 1057 -11.79 -6.30 24.38
CA SER A 1057 -11.36 -5.26 23.44
C SER A 1057 -9.83 -5.26 23.29
N PRO A 1058 -9.29 -4.69 22.19
CA PRO A 1058 -7.85 -4.75 21.92
C PRO A 1058 -6.95 -4.04 22.95
N SER A 1059 -7.30 -2.81 23.32
CA SER A 1059 -6.56 -1.94 24.24
C SER A 1059 -7.44 -0.78 24.73
N ILE A 1060 -7.02 -0.09 25.80
CA ILE A 1060 -7.70 1.13 26.27
C ILE A 1060 -7.56 2.24 25.24
N ALA A 1061 -6.37 2.39 24.65
CA ALA A 1061 -6.11 3.39 23.61
C ALA A 1061 -7.10 3.25 22.46
N TRP A 1062 -7.36 2.03 21.99
CA TRP A 1062 -8.30 1.78 20.90
C TRP A 1062 -9.74 2.13 21.30
N LEU A 1063 -10.21 1.69 22.49
CA LEU A 1063 -11.56 1.97 22.96
C LEU A 1063 -11.83 3.48 23.05
N GLN A 1064 -10.88 4.24 23.60
CA GLN A 1064 -10.99 5.68 23.67
C GLN A 1064 -11.14 6.29 22.27
N ASN A 1065 -10.29 5.90 21.31
CA ASN A 1065 -10.33 6.46 19.96
C ASN A 1065 -11.67 6.17 19.27
N ILE A 1066 -12.19 4.96 19.39
CA ILE A 1066 -13.48 4.60 18.80
C ILE A 1066 -14.64 5.38 19.41
N GLU A 1067 -14.66 5.58 20.74
CA GLU A 1067 -15.71 6.39 21.38
C GLU A 1067 -15.71 7.86 20.94
N HIS A 1068 -14.55 8.43 20.62
CA HIS A 1068 -14.42 9.81 20.16
C HIS A 1068 -14.57 9.94 18.64
N SER A 1069 -14.39 8.86 17.89
CA SER A 1069 -14.61 8.83 16.44
C SER A 1069 -16.10 8.72 16.14
N SER A 1070 -16.66 9.71 15.45
CA SER A 1070 -17.99 9.57 14.84
C SER A 1070 -17.85 8.70 13.58
N ASN A 1071 -17.64 7.39 13.73
CA ASN A 1071 -17.72 6.47 12.60
C ASN A 1071 -19.17 6.47 12.09
N LEU A 1072 -19.42 7.33 11.10
CA LEU A 1072 -20.70 7.43 10.41
C LEU A 1072 -20.85 6.23 9.49
N THR A 1073 -21.53 5.20 10.00
CA THR A 1073 -22.10 4.13 9.19
C THR A 1073 -23.16 4.73 8.26
N ASN A 1074 -23.53 4.01 7.22
CA ASN A 1074 -24.57 4.43 6.27
C ASN A 1074 -25.99 4.01 6.72
N GLY A 1075 -26.15 3.52 7.96
CA GLY A 1075 -27.43 3.05 8.50
C GLY A 1075 -27.94 1.72 7.92
N LYS A 1076 -27.31 1.16 6.88
CA LYS A 1076 -27.77 -0.07 6.23
C LYS A 1076 -27.62 -1.28 7.16
N LEU A 1077 -28.62 -2.14 7.13
CA LEU A 1077 -28.60 -3.47 7.73
C LEU A 1077 -28.57 -4.49 6.60
N VAL A 1078 -27.50 -5.27 6.49
CA VAL A 1078 -27.28 -6.19 5.37
C VAL A 1078 -26.97 -7.60 5.85
N SER A 1079 -27.27 -8.59 5.02
CA SER A 1079 -26.88 -9.98 5.27
C SER A 1079 -26.35 -10.69 4.03
N TRP A 1080 -25.36 -11.56 4.23
CA TRP A 1080 -24.89 -12.48 3.21
C TRP A 1080 -24.96 -13.91 3.74
N ILE A 1081 -25.80 -14.72 3.09
CA ILE A 1081 -25.97 -16.15 3.36
C ILE A 1081 -26.04 -16.84 2.01
N SER A 1082 -24.91 -17.36 1.53
CA SER A 1082 -24.87 -17.98 0.20
C SER A 1082 -25.73 -19.25 0.18
N THR A 1083 -26.68 -19.30 -0.75
CA THR A 1083 -27.61 -20.42 -0.95
C THR A 1083 -27.37 -21.14 -2.27
N ALA A 1084 -26.23 -20.88 -2.92
CA ALA A 1084 -25.90 -21.45 -4.21
C ALA A 1084 -25.72 -22.97 -4.12
N ASP A 1085 -26.42 -23.68 -5.01
CA ASP A 1085 -26.60 -25.13 -4.98
C ASP A 1085 -25.28 -25.93 -4.95
N SER A 1086 -25.02 -26.54 -3.79
CA SER A 1086 -24.58 -27.92 -3.68
C SER A 1086 -25.35 -28.58 -2.53
N GLU A 1087 -25.17 -29.88 -2.29
CA GLU A 1087 -26.05 -30.78 -1.51
C GLU A 1087 -26.34 -30.39 -0.03
N GLY A 1088 -25.87 -29.24 0.46
CA GLY A 1088 -26.08 -28.70 1.81
C GLY A 1088 -27.41 -27.94 2.00
N TYR A 1089 -28.14 -28.26 3.07
CA TYR A 1089 -29.45 -27.66 3.39
C TYR A 1089 -29.40 -26.57 4.48
N THR A 1090 -28.29 -26.43 5.20
CA THR A 1090 -28.23 -25.63 6.44
C THR A 1090 -28.29 -24.13 6.18
N LEU A 1091 -27.38 -23.58 5.36
CA LEU A 1091 -27.37 -22.13 5.07
C LEU A 1091 -28.65 -21.71 4.34
N LYS A 1092 -29.18 -22.57 3.46
CA LYS A 1092 -30.46 -22.35 2.79
C LYS A 1092 -31.63 -22.27 3.77
N THR A 1093 -31.70 -23.21 4.72
CA THR A 1093 -32.74 -23.19 5.77
C THR A 1093 -32.66 -21.90 6.61
N MET A 1094 -31.45 -21.43 6.92
CA MET A 1094 -31.25 -20.15 7.62
C MET A 1094 -31.75 -18.96 6.80
N ALA A 1095 -31.35 -18.87 5.53
CA ALA A 1095 -31.79 -17.81 4.63
C ALA A 1095 -33.32 -17.79 4.50
N ASP A 1096 -33.93 -18.94 4.22
CA ASP A 1096 -35.39 -19.09 4.08
C ASP A 1096 -36.12 -18.67 5.36
N THR A 1097 -35.62 -19.08 6.53
CA THR A 1097 -36.26 -18.76 7.83
C THR A 1097 -36.13 -17.28 8.17
N PHE A 1098 -35.01 -16.62 7.89
CA PHE A 1098 -34.83 -15.21 8.19
C PHE A 1098 -35.59 -14.29 7.22
N THR A 1099 -35.75 -14.73 5.96
CA THR A 1099 -36.41 -13.98 4.87
C THR A 1099 -37.91 -14.27 4.72
N GLN A 1100 -38.45 -15.26 5.42
CA GLN A 1100 -39.89 -15.57 5.37
C GLN A 1100 -40.76 -14.35 5.72
N GLU A 1101 -42.03 -14.38 5.33
CA GLU A 1101 -43.00 -13.32 5.64
C GLU A 1101 -43.12 -13.13 7.17
N ASN A 1102 -43.03 -11.88 7.64
CA ASN A 1102 -42.90 -11.49 9.04
C ASN A 1102 -41.64 -12.04 9.76
N GLY A 1103 -40.65 -12.50 8.99
CA GLY A 1103 -39.34 -12.91 9.46
C GLY A 1103 -38.52 -11.73 10.00
N VAL A 1104 -37.39 -12.05 10.64
CA VAL A 1104 -36.55 -11.03 11.30
C VAL A 1104 -35.99 -10.01 10.31
N PHE A 1105 -35.69 -10.41 9.06
CA PHE A 1105 -35.17 -9.49 8.05
C PHE A 1105 -36.23 -8.50 7.57
N GLU A 1106 -37.46 -8.96 7.32
CA GLU A 1106 -38.57 -8.07 6.94
C GLU A 1106 -38.92 -7.10 8.08
N LYS A 1107 -39.01 -7.62 9.32
CA LYS A 1107 -39.35 -6.82 10.52
C LYS A 1107 -38.42 -5.61 10.72
N TRP A 1108 -37.12 -5.79 10.46
CA TRP A 1108 -36.10 -4.77 10.72
C TRP A 1108 -35.49 -4.15 9.45
N GLY A 1109 -35.96 -4.54 8.26
CA GLY A 1109 -35.47 -3.98 6.99
C GLY A 1109 -34.05 -4.43 6.61
N VAL A 1110 -33.67 -5.68 6.91
CA VAL A 1110 -32.35 -6.24 6.55
C VAL A 1110 -32.33 -6.65 5.07
N MET A 1111 -31.40 -6.10 4.30
CA MET A 1111 -31.20 -6.45 2.89
C MET A 1111 -30.37 -7.73 2.75
N HIS A 1112 -30.94 -8.77 2.16
CA HIS A 1112 -30.31 -10.09 2.06
C HIS A 1112 -29.69 -10.36 0.67
N SER A 1113 -28.45 -10.88 0.65
CA SER A 1113 -27.75 -11.39 -0.53
C SER A 1113 -27.45 -12.88 -0.41
N GLY A 1114 -27.90 -13.67 -1.40
CA GLY A 1114 -27.76 -15.13 -1.46
C GLY A 1114 -26.73 -15.66 -2.46
N GLY A 1115 -25.91 -14.80 -3.07
CA GLY A 1115 -25.00 -15.15 -4.16
C GLY A 1115 -23.75 -15.94 -3.75
N ASN A 1116 -23.16 -16.68 -4.70
CA ASN A 1116 -21.90 -17.45 -4.57
C ASN A 1116 -20.63 -16.62 -4.81
N TYR A 1117 -20.68 -15.34 -4.46
CA TYR A 1117 -19.58 -14.41 -4.58
C TYR A 1117 -19.44 -13.61 -3.29
N LEU A 1118 -18.28 -13.01 -3.08
CA LEU A 1118 -18.06 -12.09 -1.97
C LEU A 1118 -19.10 -10.97 -2.01
N PRO A 1119 -19.67 -10.56 -0.86
CA PRO A 1119 -20.60 -9.45 -0.83
C PRO A 1119 -19.94 -8.17 -1.37
N GLU A 1120 -20.69 -7.42 -2.19
CA GLU A 1120 -20.32 -6.09 -2.68
C GLU A 1120 -21.26 -5.07 -2.04
N GLY A 1121 -20.78 -3.86 -1.74
CA GLY A 1121 -21.61 -2.79 -1.17
C GLY A 1121 -21.89 -2.89 0.32
N PHE A 1122 -21.21 -3.78 1.04
CA PHE A 1122 -21.41 -4.00 2.47
C PHE A 1122 -20.58 -3.06 3.34
N GLU A 1123 -19.59 -2.38 2.77
CA GLU A 1123 -18.72 -1.44 3.47
C GLU A 1123 -19.56 -0.36 4.18
N ARG A 1124 -19.14 0.03 5.39
CA ARG A 1124 -19.79 1.06 6.23
C ARG A 1124 -21.23 0.75 6.67
N SER A 1125 -21.70 -0.48 6.54
CA SER A 1125 -23.03 -0.87 7.05
C SER A 1125 -23.12 -0.74 8.57
N GLU A 1126 -24.29 -0.39 9.10
CA GLU A 1126 -24.52 -0.37 10.56
C GLU A 1126 -24.46 -1.78 11.14
N LEU A 1127 -25.05 -2.74 10.42
CA LEU A 1127 -25.04 -4.15 10.77
C LEU A 1127 -24.78 -5.01 9.53
N VAL A 1128 -23.84 -5.94 9.64
CA VAL A 1128 -23.63 -7.01 8.67
C VAL A 1128 -23.87 -8.36 9.35
N ILE A 1129 -24.71 -9.20 8.76
CA ILE A 1129 -24.96 -10.57 9.21
C ILE A 1129 -24.41 -11.55 8.17
N VAL A 1130 -23.44 -12.37 8.56
CA VAL A 1130 -22.79 -13.35 7.68
C VAL A 1130 -23.11 -14.75 8.17
N ALA A 1131 -23.57 -15.63 7.29
CA ALA A 1131 -23.59 -17.07 7.54
C ALA A 1131 -22.88 -17.80 6.40
N ALA A 1132 -21.84 -18.54 6.76
CA ALA A 1132 -20.95 -19.22 5.84
C ALA A 1132 -20.17 -20.34 6.57
N HIS A 1133 -19.51 -21.21 5.81
CA HIS A 1133 -18.63 -22.22 6.38
C HIS A 1133 -17.26 -21.61 6.72
N GLY A 1134 -16.74 -21.96 7.90
CA GLY A 1134 -15.41 -21.57 8.35
C GLY A 1134 -14.41 -22.70 8.15
N GLY A 1135 -13.27 -22.40 7.52
CA GLY A 1135 -12.16 -23.33 7.32
C GLY A 1135 -10.99 -23.01 8.24
N VAL A 1136 -10.48 -24.04 8.93
CA VAL A 1136 -9.27 -23.97 9.77
C VAL A 1136 -8.12 -24.79 9.18
N THR A 1137 -6.89 -24.51 9.60
CA THR A 1137 -5.71 -25.32 9.25
C THR A 1137 -5.73 -26.68 9.96
N GLU A 1138 -5.25 -27.76 9.32
CA GLU A 1138 -5.25 -29.10 9.94
C GLU A 1138 -4.30 -29.20 11.16
N SER A 1139 -3.13 -28.56 11.09
CA SER A 1139 -2.07 -28.71 12.10
C SER A 1139 -2.29 -27.81 13.32
N LEU A 1140 -2.62 -26.54 13.11
CA LEU A 1140 -2.72 -25.54 14.17
C LEU A 1140 -4.17 -25.09 14.45
N ARG A 1141 -5.15 -25.59 13.69
CA ARG A 1141 -6.57 -25.25 13.82
C ARG A 1141 -6.84 -23.74 13.77
N GLN A 1142 -6.00 -23.00 13.04
CA GLN A 1142 -6.10 -21.56 12.87
C GLN A 1142 -7.13 -21.22 11.80
N PHE A 1143 -7.95 -20.21 12.05
CA PHE A 1143 -8.95 -19.76 11.07
C PHE A 1143 -8.26 -19.22 9.81
N ARG A 1144 -8.66 -19.71 8.63
CA ARG A 1144 -7.98 -19.39 7.36
C ARG A 1144 -8.92 -18.94 6.26
N SER A 1145 -10.08 -19.56 6.14
CA SER A 1145 -10.94 -19.35 4.98
C SER A 1145 -12.41 -19.28 5.33
N ILE A 1146 -13.14 -18.56 4.50
CA ILE A 1146 -14.60 -18.58 4.46
C ILE A 1146 -15.00 -19.25 3.16
N SER A 1147 -16.00 -20.12 3.23
CA SER A 1147 -16.54 -20.82 2.08
C SER A 1147 -18.06 -20.83 2.10
N ASP A 1148 -18.67 -20.87 0.92
CA ASP A 1148 -20.10 -21.09 0.80
C ASP A 1148 -20.45 -22.59 0.62
N GLU A 1149 -21.73 -22.89 0.42
CA GLU A 1149 -22.21 -24.22 0.03
C GLU A 1149 -21.82 -24.58 -1.42
N GLY A 1150 -21.24 -23.67 -2.19
CA GLY A 1150 -20.82 -23.89 -3.56
C GLY A 1150 -19.31 -24.16 -3.68
N ASN A 1151 -18.69 -23.48 -4.65
CA ASN A 1151 -17.25 -23.57 -4.90
C ASN A 1151 -16.46 -22.36 -4.35
N LEU A 1152 -17.12 -21.41 -3.69
CA LEU A 1152 -16.44 -20.22 -3.18
C LEU A 1152 -15.62 -20.63 -1.96
N ARG A 1153 -14.32 -20.37 -2.02
CA ARG A 1153 -13.42 -20.39 -0.86
C ARG A 1153 -12.51 -19.18 -0.98
N VAL A 1154 -12.43 -18.39 0.07
CA VAL A 1154 -11.69 -17.12 0.11
C VAL A 1154 -10.87 -17.02 1.38
N ASN A 1155 -9.71 -16.36 1.33
CA ASN A 1155 -8.96 -16.02 2.53
C ASN A 1155 -9.75 -15.00 3.36
N TYR A 1156 -9.72 -15.12 4.69
CA TYR A 1156 -10.43 -14.22 5.60
C TYR A 1156 -10.01 -12.75 5.46
N SER A 1157 -8.76 -12.46 5.08
CA SER A 1157 -8.26 -11.09 4.90
C SER A 1157 -8.94 -10.40 3.71
N SER A 1158 -9.10 -11.13 2.61
CA SER A 1158 -9.82 -10.65 1.43
C SER A 1158 -11.31 -10.44 1.72
N PHE A 1159 -11.89 -11.28 2.59
CA PHE A 1159 -13.27 -11.13 3.02
C PHE A 1159 -13.46 -9.90 3.92
N ALA A 1160 -12.57 -9.70 4.91
CA ALA A 1160 -12.67 -8.59 5.85
C ALA A 1160 -12.63 -7.22 5.14
N LYS A 1161 -11.80 -7.07 4.10
CA LYS A 1161 -11.75 -5.85 3.26
C LYS A 1161 -13.12 -5.46 2.67
N LYS A 1162 -13.96 -6.44 2.32
CA LYS A 1162 -15.32 -6.21 1.80
C LYS A 1162 -16.33 -5.78 2.86
N LEU A 1163 -15.97 -5.92 4.13
CA LEU A 1163 -16.77 -5.51 5.28
C LEU A 1163 -16.10 -4.35 6.02
N SER A 1164 -15.30 -3.53 5.33
CA SER A 1164 -14.56 -2.45 5.96
C SER A 1164 -15.49 -1.40 6.58
N GLN A 1165 -15.07 -0.86 7.72
CA GLN A 1165 -15.70 0.25 8.43
C GLN A 1165 -17.16 0.01 8.88
N CYS A 1166 -17.57 -1.24 9.09
CA CYS A 1166 -18.92 -1.56 9.56
C CYS A 1166 -19.10 -1.26 11.06
N GLY A 1167 -20.32 -0.93 11.49
CA GLY A 1167 -20.65 -0.76 12.90
C GLY A 1167 -20.51 -2.09 13.67
N VAL A 1168 -21.39 -3.05 13.36
CA VAL A 1168 -21.38 -4.39 13.95
C VAL A 1168 -21.35 -5.45 12.85
N VAL A 1169 -20.48 -6.44 12.99
CA VAL A 1169 -20.46 -7.64 12.15
C VAL A 1169 -20.82 -8.88 12.98
N ILE A 1170 -21.86 -9.59 12.60
CA ILE A 1170 -22.28 -10.86 13.22
C ILE A 1170 -21.87 -12.01 12.30
N LEU A 1171 -21.05 -12.92 12.82
CA LEU A 1171 -20.53 -14.07 12.09
C LEU A 1171 -21.15 -15.37 12.62
N PHE A 1172 -22.09 -15.93 11.87
CA PHE A 1172 -22.53 -17.31 11.97
C PHE A 1172 -21.59 -18.20 11.14
N VAL A 1173 -20.30 -18.12 11.45
CA VAL A 1173 -19.22 -18.83 10.78
C VAL A 1173 -18.40 -19.56 11.83
N CYS A 1174 -18.33 -20.89 11.73
CA CYS A 1174 -17.62 -21.74 12.68
C CYS A 1174 -16.16 -21.28 12.88
N ASN A 1175 -15.70 -21.17 14.13
CA ASN A 1175 -14.35 -20.76 14.52
C ASN A 1175 -13.93 -19.32 14.14
N SER A 1176 -14.83 -18.49 13.62
CA SER A 1176 -14.48 -17.12 13.21
C SER A 1176 -14.04 -16.21 14.35
N GLY A 1177 -14.50 -16.49 15.58
CA GLY A 1177 -14.14 -15.76 16.80
C GLY A 1177 -12.86 -16.21 17.50
N ARG A 1178 -12.07 -17.08 16.86
CA ARG A 1178 -10.80 -17.57 17.40
C ARG A 1178 -9.69 -16.54 17.17
N PHE A 1179 -8.83 -16.38 18.18
CA PHE A 1179 -7.59 -15.60 18.10
C PHE A 1179 -6.40 -16.52 18.29
N ASP A 1180 -5.38 -16.36 17.45
CA ASP A 1180 -4.09 -17.01 17.60
C ASP A 1180 -2.98 -15.96 17.68
N HIS A 1181 -1.90 -16.26 18.39
CA HIS A 1181 -0.78 -15.32 18.55
C HIS A 1181 0.03 -15.23 17.24
N HIS A 1182 0.37 -14.02 16.80
CA HIS A 1182 1.26 -13.84 15.67
C HIS A 1182 2.70 -14.24 16.07
N PRO A 1183 3.38 -15.13 15.32
CA PRO A 1183 4.68 -15.69 15.76
C PRO A 1183 5.84 -14.68 15.83
N ASP A 1184 5.82 -13.61 15.03
CA ASP A 1184 6.94 -12.65 14.95
C ASP A 1184 6.60 -11.23 15.42
N ALA A 1185 5.36 -11.00 15.83
CA ALA A 1185 4.84 -9.65 16.08
C ALA A 1185 3.98 -9.66 17.35
N VAL A 1186 3.96 -8.54 18.04
CA VAL A 1186 3.09 -8.33 19.20
C VAL A 1186 1.68 -7.96 18.72
N THR A 1187 0.99 -8.96 18.18
CA THR A 1187 -0.43 -8.90 17.78
C THR A 1187 -1.04 -10.31 17.73
N THR A 1188 -2.33 -10.39 17.43
CA THR A 1188 -3.04 -11.63 17.11
C THR A 1188 -3.45 -11.71 15.65
N VAL A 1189 -3.75 -12.93 15.20
CA VAL A 1189 -4.34 -13.21 13.89
C VAL A 1189 -5.69 -13.89 14.03
N GLY A 1190 -6.59 -13.59 13.11
CA GLY A 1190 -7.96 -14.11 13.08
C GLY A 1190 -8.90 -13.19 12.31
N LEU A 1191 -10.03 -13.73 11.83
CA LEU A 1191 -11.02 -12.95 11.08
C LEU A 1191 -11.58 -11.79 11.92
N THR A 1192 -11.87 -12.05 13.20
CA THR A 1192 -12.36 -11.02 14.10
C THR A 1192 -11.37 -9.87 14.29
N LYS A 1193 -10.07 -10.17 14.50
CA LYS A 1193 -9.02 -9.13 14.53
C LYS A 1193 -9.01 -8.34 13.23
N GLN A 1194 -9.01 -9.03 12.09
CA GLN A 1194 -8.93 -8.37 10.79
C GLN A 1194 -10.13 -7.45 10.54
N LEU A 1195 -11.35 -7.85 10.90
CA LEU A 1195 -12.53 -6.99 10.74
C LEU A 1195 -12.41 -5.69 11.56
N ILE A 1196 -11.93 -5.79 12.80
CA ILE A 1196 -11.67 -4.60 13.63
C ILE A 1196 -10.57 -3.73 13.02
N ASP A 1197 -9.51 -4.34 12.47
CA ASP A 1197 -8.41 -3.64 11.80
C ASP A 1197 -8.84 -2.96 10.48
N GLU A 1198 -9.84 -3.51 9.78
CA GLU A 1198 -10.50 -2.87 8.64
C GLU A 1198 -11.51 -1.78 9.08
N GLY A 1199 -11.50 -1.41 10.37
CA GLY A 1199 -12.27 -0.32 10.94
C GLY A 1199 -13.66 -0.69 11.47
N CYS A 1200 -13.96 -1.98 11.65
CA CYS A 1200 -15.21 -2.37 12.31
C CYS A 1200 -15.18 -2.04 13.80
N GLU A 1201 -16.30 -1.58 14.38
CA GLU A 1201 -16.32 -1.27 15.82
C GLU A 1201 -16.54 -2.49 16.70
N ALA A 1202 -17.29 -3.49 16.25
CA ALA A 1202 -17.51 -4.70 17.02
C ALA A 1202 -17.81 -5.90 16.13
N VAL A 1203 -17.39 -7.07 16.59
CA VAL A 1203 -17.69 -8.35 15.95
C VAL A 1203 -18.30 -9.30 16.97
N VAL A 1204 -19.44 -9.89 16.61
CA VAL A 1204 -20.08 -10.99 17.34
C VAL A 1204 -19.79 -12.27 16.60
N SER A 1205 -19.12 -13.23 17.23
CA SER A 1205 -18.68 -14.45 16.54
C SER A 1205 -18.55 -15.62 17.49
N SER A 1206 -18.46 -16.84 16.95
CA SER A 1206 -18.18 -18.03 17.75
C SER A 1206 -16.71 -18.46 17.64
N PRO A 1207 -16.02 -18.71 18.77
CA PRO A 1207 -14.64 -19.21 18.75
C PRO A 1207 -14.54 -20.70 18.40
N TRP A 1208 -15.65 -21.43 18.30
CA TRP A 1208 -15.72 -22.86 18.02
C TRP A 1208 -16.78 -23.19 16.96
N PRO A 1209 -16.91 -24.44 16.50
CA PRO A 1209 -18.00 -24.84 15.61
C PRO A 1209 -19.37 -24.65 16.28
N LEU A 1210 -20.26 -23.92 15.62
CA LEU A 1210 -21.58 -23.54 16.15
C LEU A 1210 -22.68 -24.47 15.60
N ASP A 1211 -23.69 -24.81 16.41
CA ASP A 1211 -24.95 -25.36 15.87
C ASP A 1211 -25.70 -24.26 15.12
N ALA A 1212 -25.75 -24.37 13.79
CA ALA A 1212 -26.42 -23.39 12.94
C ALA A 1212 -27.91 -23.19 13.31
N ILE A 1213 -28.59 -24.20 13.85
CA ILE A 1213 -30.02 -24.12 14.19
C ILE A 1213 -30.26 -23.13 15.33
N MET A 1214 -29.33 -23.00 16.29
CA MET A 1214 -29.52 -22.06 17.41
C MET A 1214 -29.58 -20.60 16.95
N THR A 1215 -28.96 -20.27 15.82
CA THR A 1215 -28.96 -18.92 15.24
C THR A 1215 -30.37 -18.46 14.84
N LEU A 1216 -31.25 -19.39 14.45
CA LEU A 1216 -32.63 -19.12 14.05
C LEU A 1216 -33.43 -18.49 15.18
N LYS A 1217 -33.15 -18.89 16.42
CA LYS A 1217 -33.77 -18.29 17.62
C LYS A 1217 -32.94 -17.13 18.17
N TRP A 1218 -31.61 -17.20 18.08
CA TRP A 1218 -30.74 -16.18 18.66
C TRP A 1218 -30.90 -14.81 17.98
N LEU A 1219 -30.88 -14.76 16.64
CA LEU A 1219 -30.88 -13.51 15.89
C LEU A 1219 -32.14 -12.67 16.12
N PRO A 1220 -33.38 -13.21 16.07
CA PRO A 1220 -34.57 -12.43 16.36
C PRO A 1220 -34.55 -11.77 17.75
N PHE A 1221 -34.11 -12.50 18.78
CA PHE A 1221 -34.02 -11.96 20.14
C PHE A 1221 -32.94 -10.89 20.27
N PHE A 1222 -31.77 -11.11 19.64
CA PHE A 1222 -30.71 -10.12 19.59
C PHE A 1222 -31.20 -8.81 18.95
N MET A 1223 -31.81 -8.90 17.75
CA MET A 1223 -32.30 -7.73 17.01
C MET A 1223 -33.34 -6.97 17.83
N ASP A 1224 -34.27 -7.67 18.47
CA ASP A 1224 -35.29 -7.04 19.32
C ASP A 1224 -34.70 -6.29 20.53
N LYS A 1225 -33.53 -6.68 21.03
CA LYS A 1225 -32.86 -5.97 22.13
C LYS A 1225 -32.07 -4.78 21.61
N TRP A 1226 -31.21 -5.02 20.63
CA TRP A 1226 -30.27 -4.01 20.17
C TRP A 1226 -30.96 -2.84 19.45
N MET A 1227 -31.95 -3.14 18.60
CA MET A 1227 -32.71 -2.12 17.87
C MET A 1227 -33.58 -1.26 18.80
N ASN A 1228 -33.91 -1.76 20.00
CA ASN A 1228 -34.67 -1.02 21.03
C ASN A 1228 -33.77 -0.29 22.04
N GLY A 1229 -32.49 -0.14 21.72
CA GLY A 1229 -31.59 0.76 22.42
C GLY A 1229 -30.73 0.12 23.50
N ASP A 1230 -30.78 -1.20 23.73
CA ASP A 1230 -29.82 -1.89 24.59
C ASP A 1230 -28.40 -1.80 23.99
N THR A 1231 -27.36 -1.90 24.82
CA THR A 1231 -25.98 -2.01 24.31
C THR A 1231 -25.80 -3.34 23.58
N LEU A 1232 -24.77 -3.44 22.73
CA LEU A 1232 -24.41 -4.67 22.06
C LEU A 1232 -24.16 -5.81 23.07
N SER A 1233 -23.44 -5.55 24.15
CA SER A 1233 -23.14 -6.53 25.19
C SER A 1233 -24.40 -7.02 25.92
N GLU A 1234 -25.32 -6.13 26.28
CA GLU A 1234 -26.61 -6.50 26.87
C GLU A 1234 -27.45 -7.34 25.89
N SER A 1235 -27.48 -6.95 24.63
CA SER A 1235 -28.27 -7.63 23.59
C SER A 1235 -27.77 -9.06 23.34
N VAL A 1236 -26.45 -9.26 23.25
CA VAL A 1236 -25.84 -10.59 23.13
C VAL A 1236 -26.10 -11.42 24.38
N PHE A 1237 -25.95 -10.84 25.58
CA PHE A 1237 -26.21 -11.52 26.85
C PHE A 1237 -27.66 -12.03 26.94
N TYR A 1238 -28.64 -11.18 26.59
CA TYR A 1238 -30.05 -11.57 26.61
C TYR A 1238 -30.39 -12.63 25.56
N ALA A 1239 -29.81 -12.53 24.36
CA ALA A 1239 -29.99 -13.55 23.33
C ALA A 1239 -29.38 -14.90 23.73
N ASN A 1240 -28.16 -14.90 24.29
CA ASN A 1240 -27.50 -16.09 24.85
C ASN A 1240 -28.33 -16.73 25.98
N SER A 1241 -28.86 -15.90 26.89
CA SER A 1241 -29.75 -16.34 27.97
C SER A 1241 -31.03 -17.00 27.47
N GLU A 1242 -31.56 -16.55 26.33
CA GLU A 1242 -32.76 -17.12 25.73
C GLU A 1242 -32.49 -18.45 25.01
N ILE A 1243 -31.30 -18.61 24.42
CA ILE A 1243 -30.82 -19.91 23.95
C ILE A 1243 -30.62 -20.88 25.10
N ALA A 1244 -30.06 -20.44 26.23
CA ALA A 1244 -29.90 -21.29 27.41
C ALA A 1244 -31.23 -21.93 27.86
N LYS A 1245 -32.33 -21.17 27.88
CA LYS A 1245 -33.67 -21.69 28.21
C LYS A 1245 -34.20 -22.69 27.18
N ALA A 1246 -33.88 -22.49 25.89
CA ALA A 1246 -34.39 -23.34 24.81
C ALA A 1246 -33.61 -24.66 24.66
N TYR A 1247 -32.32 -24.63 24.95
CA TYR A 1247 -31.39 -25.75 24.73
C TYR A 1247 -30.92 -26.38 26.05
N SER A 1248 -31.78 -26.37 27.08
CA SER A 1248 -31.51 -27.00 28.39
C SER A 1248 -30.16 -26.62 29.01
N TYR A 1249 -29.74 -25.36 28.84
CA TYR A 1249 -28.49 -24.80 29.34
C TYR A 1249 -27.22 -25.45 28.78
N ASP A 1250 -27.26 -25.97 27.55
CA ASP A 1250 -26.07 -26.44 26.84
C ASP A 1250 -25.08 -25.30 26.57
N SER A 1251 -23.94 -25.34 27.27
CA SER A 1251 -22.86 -24.34 27.18
C SER A 1251 -22.29 -24.17 25.77
N SER A 1252 -22.28 -25.24 24.97
CA SER A 1252 -21.76 -25.20 23.59
C SER A 1252 -22.58 -24.29 22.67
N ASN A 1253 -23.86 -24.08 23.02
CA ASN A 1253 -24.79 -23.23 22.29
C ASN A 1253 -24.96 -21.88 22.99
N CYS A 1254 -25.27 -21.87 24.28
CA CYS A 1254 -25.67 -20.64 24.97
C CYS A 1254 -24.53 -19.67 25.29
N LEU A 1255 -23.27 -20.12 25.25
CA LEU A 1255 -22.10 -19.27 25.48
C LEU A 1255 -21.28 -19.02 24.21
N ALA A 1256 -21.75 -19.52 23.06
CA ALA A 1256 -20.99 -19.60 21.83
C ALA A 1256 -20.69 -18.25 21.19
N LEU A 1257 -21.65 -17.34 21.19
CA LEU A 1257 -21.49 -16.02 20.56
C LEU A 1257 -20.92 -15.03 21.58
N THR A 1258 -19.72 -14.54 21.27
CA THR A 1258 -18.93 -13.62 22.10
C THR A 1258 -18.65 -12.33 21.33
N ILE A 1259 -18.32 -11.26 22.04
CA ILE A 1259 -18.02 -9.95 21.47
C ILE A 1259 -16.53 -9.63 21.61
N PHE A 1260 -15.93 -9.18 20.51
CA PHE A 1260 -14.66 -8.49 20.50
C PHE A 1260 -14.84 -7.09 19.88
N GLY A 1261 -14.27 -6.06 20.52
CA GLY A 1261 -14.41 -4.66 20.12
C GLY A 1261 -15.26 -3.84 21.11
N ASN A 1262 -16.04 -2.87 20.62
CA ASN A 1262 -16.86 -1.97 21.42
C ASN A 1262 -18.21 -2.60 21.81
N GLY A 1263 -18.25 -3.30 22.95
CA GLY A 1263 -19.48 -3.90 23.48
C GLY A 1263 -20.53 -2.90 24.01
N ASN A 1264 -20.18 -1.61 24.12
CA ASN A 1264 -21.11 -0.56 24.55
C ASN A 1264 -21.85 0.12 23.39
N ARG A 1265 -21.53 -0.23 22.13
CA ARG A 1265 -22.22 0.31 20.96
C ARG A 1265 -23.73 0.08 21.06
N ARG A 1266 -24.50 1.13 20.81
CA ARG A 1266 -25.96 1.07 20.64
C ARG A 1266 -26.30 1.29 19.17
N TYR A 1267 -27.46 0.80 18.75
CA TYR A 1267 -27.96 1.07 17.40
C TYR A 1267 -28.12 2.58 17.17
N GLN A 1268 -27.50 3.08 16.10
CA GLN A 1268 -27.62 4.48 15.70
C GLN A 1268 -28.74 4.62 14.67
N ASN A 1269 -29.86 5.24 15.04
CA ASN A 1269 -30.87 5.66 14.06
C ASN A 1269 -30.29 6.84 13.26
N SER A 1270 -29.97 6.60 11.99
CA SER A 1270 -29.56 7.64 11.03
C SER A 1270 -30.72 8.56 10.67
#